data_AF-Q7BSW5-F1
#
_entry.id   AF-Q7BSW5-F1
#
_cell.length_a   1.000
_cell.length_b   1.000
_cell.length_c   1.000
_cell.angle_alpha   90.00
_cell.angle_beta   90.00
_cell.angle_gamma   90.00
#
_symmetry.space_group_name_H-M   'P 1'
#
loop_
_entity.id
_entity.type
_entity.pdbx_description
1 polymer ?
#
loop_
_entity_poly.entity_id
_entity_poly.type
_entity_poly.pdbx_seq_one_letter_code
_entity_poly.pdbx_strand_id
1 'polypeptide(L)'
;MNKIYSLKYSHITGGLIAVSELSGRVSSRATGKKKHKRILALCFLGLLQSSYSFASQMDISNFYIRDYMDFAQNKGIFQAGATNIEIVKKDGSTLKLPEVPFPDFSPVANKGSTTSIGGAYSITATHNTKNHHSVATQNWGNSTYKQTDWNTSHPDFAVSRLDKFVVETRGATEGADISLSKQQALERYGVNYKGEKKLIAFRAGSGVVSVKKNGRITPFNEVSYKPEMLNGSFVHIDDWSGWLILTNNQFDEFNNIASQGDSGSALFVYDNQKKKWVVAGTVWGIYNYANGKNHAAYSKWNQTTIDNLKNKYSYNVDMSGAQVATIENGKLTGTGSDTTDIKNKDLIFTGGGDILLKSSFDNGAGGLVFNDKKTYRVNGDDFTFKGAGVDTRNGSTVEWNIRYDNKDNLHKIGDGTLDVRKTQNTNLKTGEGLVILGAEKTFNNIYITSGDGTVRLNAENALSGGEYNGIFFAKNGGTLDLNGYNQSFNKIAATDSGAVITNTSTKKSILSLNNTADYIYHGNINGNLDVLQHHETKKENRRLILDGGVDTTNDISLRNTQLSMQGHATEHAIYRDGAFSCSLPAPMRFLCGSDYVAGMQNTEADAVKQNGNAYKTNNAVSDLSQPDWETGTFRFGTLHLENSDFSVGRNANVIGDIQASKSNITIGDTTAYIDLHAGKNITGDGFGFRQNIVRGNSQGETLFTGGITAEDSTIVIKDKAKALFSNYVYLLNTKATIENGADVTTQSGMFSTSDISISGNLSMTGNPDKDNKFEPSIYLNDASYLLTDDSARLVAKNKASVVGDIHSTKSASIMFGHDESDLSQLSDRTSKGLALGLLGGFDVSYRGSVNAPSASATMNNTWWQLTGDSALKTLKSTNSMVYFTDSANNKKFHTLTVDELATSNSAYAMRTNLSESDKLEVKKHLSGENNILLVDFLQKPTPEKQLNIELVSAPKDTNENVFKASKQTIGFSDVTPVITTRETDDKITWSLTGYNTVANKEATRNAAALFSVDYKAFLNEVNNLNKRMGDLRDINGEAGAWARIMSGTGSASGGFSDNYTHVQVGVDKKHELDGLDLFTGFTVTHTDSSASADVFSGKTKSVGAGLYASAMFDSGAYIDLIGKYVHHDNEYTATFAGLGTRDYSTHSWYAGAEAGYRYHVTEDAWIEPQAELVYGSVSGKQFAWKDQGMHLSMKDKDYNPLIGRTGVDVGKSFSGKDWKVTARAGLGYQFDLLANGETVLRDASGEKRIKGEKDSRMLMSVGLNAEIRDNVRFGLEFEKSAFGKYNVDNAVNANFRYSF
;
A
#
# COMPACT_ATOMS: atom_id res chain seq x y z
N MET A 1 -63.51 70.88 18.12
CA MET A 1 -64.25 70.86 19.41
C MET A 1 -63.47 70.04 20.41
N ASN A 2 -63.14 70.72 21.52
CA ASN A 2 -62.33 70.24 22.62
C ASN A 2 -62.92 68.96 23.21
N LYS A 3 -62.28 67.82 22.95
CA LYS A 3 -62.62 66.57 23.65
C LYS A 3 -61.98 66.64 25.03
N ILE A 4 -62.77 67.03 26.02
CA ILE A 4 -62.38 67.13 27.43
C ILE A 4 -62.28 65.69 27.97
N TYR A 5 -61.10 65.30 28.44
CA TYR A 5 -60.81 63.99 29.01
C TYR A 5 -60.61 64.10 30.53
N SER A 6 -60.97 63.05 31.26
CA SER A 6 -60.70 62.87 32.69
C SER A 6 -59.76 61.67 32.91
N LEU A 7 -58.79 61.76 33.82
CA LEU A 7 -57.91 60.64 34.16
C LEU A 7 -58.62 59.65 35.10
N LYS A 8 -58.71 58.37 34.73
CA LYS A 8 -59.28 57.28 35.54
C LYS A 8 -58.32 56.09 35.58
N TYR A 9 -58.18 55.45 36.75
CA TYR A 9 -57.28 54.32 36.93
C TYR A 9 -57.78 53.06 36.18
N SER A 10 -56.92 52.45 35.37
CA SER A 10 -57.15 51.19 34.67
C SER A 10 -56.31 50.08 35.28
N HIS A 11 -56.98 49.02 35.74
CA HIS A 11 -56.34 47.82 36.29
C HIS A 11 -55.62 46.98 35.23
N ILE A 12 -56.00 47.11 33.95
CA ILE A 12 -55.38 46.42 32.81
C ILE A 12 -54.01 47.02 32.51
N THR A 13 -53.89 48.35 32.64
CA THR A 13 -52.64 49.07 32.34
C THR A 13 -51.85 49.43 33.60
N GLY A 14 -52.40 49.15 34.79
CA GLY A 14 -51.78 49.47 36.08
C GLY A 14 -51.63 50.96 36.40
N GLY A 15 -52.33 51.86 35.69
CA GLY A 15 -52.12 53.31 35.79
C GLY A 15 -53.33 54.17 35.41
N LEU A 16 -53.22 55.48 35.62
CA LEU A 16 -54.23 56.47 35.24
C LEU A 16 -54.26 56.64 33.70
N ILE A 17 -55.44 56.52 33.10
CA ILE A 17 -55.67 56.70 31.67
C ILE A 17 -56.70 57.81 31.42
N ALA A 18 -56.52 58.61 30.38
CA ALA A 18 -57.48 59.64 30.01
C ALA A 18 -58.70 59.01 29.33
N VAL A 19 -59.90 59.22 29.87
CA VAL A 19 -61.18 58.74 29.34
C VAL A 19 -62.18 59.88 29.21
N SER A 20 -63.20 59.73 28.36
CA SER A 20 -64.28 60.72 28.25
C SER A 20 -64.96 60.92 29.61
N GLU A 21 -65.22 62.16 30.01
CA GLU A 21 -65.95 62.49 31.25
C GLU A 21 -67.32 61.78 31.35
N LEU A 22 -67.96 61.51 30.20
CA LEU A 22 -69.27 60.83 30.13
C LEU A 22 -69.21 59.36 30.58
N SER A 23 -68.02 58.80 30.85
CA SER A 23 -67.86 57.42 31.29
C SER A 23 -68.38 57.25 32.73
N GLY A 24 -69.68 56.97 32.86
CA GLY A 24 -70.33 56.65 34.13
C GLY A 24 -69.79 55.37 34.77
N ARG A 25 -69.83 55.32 36.11
CA ARG A 25 -69.31 54.21 36.93
C ARG A 25 -70.17 52.95 36.69
N VAL A 26 -69.67 51.98 35.92
CA VAL A 26 -70.30 50.65 35.81
C VAL A 26 -69.98 49.89 37.08
N SER A 27 -70.81 50.06 38.10
CA SER A 27 -70.74 49.30 39.35
C SER A 27 -71.80 48.19 39.32
N SER A 28 -71.45 46.99 38.84
CA SER A 28 -72.25 45.81 39.15
C SER A 28 -71.87 45.34 40.56
N ARG A 29 -72.68 45.78 41.53
CA ARG A 29 -72.67 45.26 42.90
C ARG A 29 -73.01 43.77 42.87
N ALA A 30 -72.04 42.89 43.08
CA ALA A 30 -72.32 41.51 43.46
C ALA A 30 -72.16 41.40 44.99
N THR A 31 -73.24 41.76 45.66
CA THR A 31 -73.51 41.49 47.07
C THR A 31 -73.46 40.00 47.36
N GLY A 32 -72.87 39.64 48.51
CA GLY A 32 -73.61 38.91 49.53
C GLY A 32 -73.80 37.40 49.36
N LYS A 33 -73.23 36.67 50.31
CA LYS A 33 -73.76 35.44 50.91
C LYS A 33 -73.81 34.21 50.00
N LYS A 34 -72.69 33.48 50.07
CA LYS A 34 -72.61 32.07 50.51
C LYS A 34 -73.86 31.24 50.19
N LYS A 35 -73.77 30.44 49.14
CA LYS A 35 -74.14 29.01 49.09
C LYS A 35 -74.05 28.54 47.63
N HIS A 36 -73.45 27.38 47.42
CA HIS A 36 -73.30 26.71 46.13
C HIS A 36 -72.30 27.33 45.14
N LYS A 37 -71.02 27.29 45.53
CA LYS A 37 -69.91 27.04 44.59
C LYS A 37 -70.15 25.68 43.92
N ARG A 38 -70.86 25.64 42.79
CA ARG A 38 -70.84 24.57 41.78
C ARG A 38 -71.76 25.03 40.63
N ILE A 39 -71.18 25.23 39.44
CA ILE A 39 -71.78 25.24 38.08
C ILE A 39 -71.42 26.43 37.15
N LEU A 40 -70.91 27.59 37.58
CA LEU A 40 -70.37 28.59 36.61
C LEU A 40 -68.86 28.48 36.33
N ALA A 41 -68.14 27.70 37.14
CA ALA A 41 -66.80 27.19 36.84
C ALA A 41 -66.81 25.95 35.92
N LEU A 42 -67.97 25.58 35.35
CA LEU A 42 -68.10 24.56 34.30
C LEU A 42 -68.67 25.09 32.97
N CYS A 43 -69.02 26.37 32.83
CA CYS A 43 -69.46 26.94 31.54
C CYS A 43 -68.39 27.74 30.78
N PHE A 44 -67.27 28.13 31.42
CA PHE A 44 -66.06 28.56 30.71
C PHE A 44 -65.08 27.41 30.42
N LEU A 45 -65.38 26.20 30.90
CA LEU A 45 -64.73 24.96 30.50
C LEU A 45 -65.34 24.34 29.22
N GLY A 46 -66.33 24.99 28.60
CA GLY A 46 -66.95 24.52 27.34
C GLY A 46 -66.35 25.13 26.06
N LEU A 47 -65.49 26.16 26.14
CA LEU A 47 -65.01 26.89 24.94
C LEU A 47 -63.50 27.18 24.94
N LEU A 48 -62.72 26.57 25.82
CA LEU A 48 -61.25 26.62 25.80
C LEU A 48 -60.58 25.25 25.65
N GLN A 49 -61.35 24.20 25.36
CA GLN A 49 -60.80 22.98 24.75
C GLN A 49 -60.91 23.11 23.24
N SER A 50 -60.20 24.09 22.67
CA SER A 50 -59.57 23.81 21.38
C SER A 50 -58.71 22.59 21.63
N SER A 51 -59.14 21.45 21.09
CA SER A 51 -58.33 20.27 20.92
C SER A 51 -56.95 20.75 20.46
N TYR A 52 -55.96 20.74 21.34
CA TYR A 52 -54.58 20.92 20.94
C TYR A 52 -54.27 19.71 20.07
N SER A 53 -54.49 19.82 18.77
CA SER A 53 -53.92 18.95 17.76
C SER A 53 -52.41 18.97 18.00
N PHE A 54 -51.90 17.88 18.57
CA PHE A 54 -50.54 17.78 19.11
C PHE A 54 -49.49 17.89 17.98
N ALA A 55 -48.44 18.65 18.29
CA ALA A 55 -47.19 18.75 17.54
C ALA A 55 -46.44 17.42 17.52
N SER A 56 -45.41 17.28 16.67
CA SER A 56 -44.52 16.12 16.61
C SER A 56 -43.83 16.06 17.96
N GLN A 57 -43.66 14.88 18.51
CA GLN A 57 -43.16 14.75 19.88
C GLN A 57 -41.91 13.91 19.92
N MET A 58 -40.74 14.55 19.79
CA MET A 58 -39.45 13.89 19.98
C MET A 58 -39.22 13.64 21.47
N ASP A 59 -39.07 12.37 21.87
CA ASP A 59 -38.72 12.02 23.24
C ASP A 59 -37.20 12.15 23.44
N ILE A 60 -36.80 13.27 24.03
CA ILE A 60 -35.40 13.64 24.24
C ILE A 60 -34.91 13.23 25.63
N SER A 61 -35.64 12.36 26.33
CA SER A 61 -35.25 11.91 27.67
C SER A 61 -33.93 11.14 27.62
N ASN A 62 -33.75 10.28 26.60
CA ASN A 62 -32.54 9.46 26.41
C ASN A 62 -31.70 9.85 25.18
N PHE A 63 -32.29 10.57 24.22
CA PHE A 63 -31.66 10.94 22.94
C PHE A 63 -31.60 12.46 22.78
N TYR A 64 -30.74 12.94 21.89
CA TYR A 64 -30.61 14.36 21.57
C TYR A 64 -31.57 14.76 20.45
N ILE A 65 -32.03 16.02 20.43
CA ILE A 65 -32.88 16.52 19.34
C ILE A 65 -32.21 16.29 17.97
N ARG A 66 -30.90 16.54 17.92
CA ARG A 66 -30.08 16.34 16.72
C ARG A 66 -30.10 14.91 16.19
N ASP A 67 -30.16 13.89 17.05
CA ASP A 67 -30.18 12.49 16.59
C ASP A 67 -31.41 12.24 15.68
N TYR A 68 -32.57 12.83 16.02
CA TYR A 68 -33.79 12.75 15.20
C TYR A 68 -33.67 13.55 13.89
N MET A 69 -32.93 14.66 13.90
CA MET A 69 -32.74 15.50 12.72
C MET A 69 -31.74 14.87 11.74
N ASP A 70 -30.62 14.36 12.24
CA ASP A 70 -29.61 13.65 11.46
C ASP A 70 -30.23 12.43 10.76
N PHE A 71 -31.08 11.69 11.50
CA PHE A 71 -31.85 10.56 10.96
C PHE A 71 -32.62 10.93 9.70
N ALA A 72 -33.36 12.05 9.70
CA ALA A 72 -34.20 12.45 8.57
C ALA A 72 -33.43 13.15 7.44
N GLN A 73 -32.25 13.69 7.73
CA GLN A 73 -31.46 14.48 6.78
C GLN A 73 -30.33 13.69 6.11
N ASN A 74 -30.21 12.40 6.46
CA ASN A 74 -29.11 11.51 6.10
C ASN A 74 -27.73 12.03 6.51
N LYS A 75 -27.60 12.44 7.78
CA LYS A 75 -26.39 13.04 8.36
C LYS A 75 -25.82 12.23 9.52
N GLY A 76 -24.62 12.56 9.97
CA GLY A 76 -23.93 11.82 11.01
C GLY A 76 -23.81 10.32 10.67
N ILE A 77 -24.15 9.46 11.62
CA ILE A 77 -24.16 8.00 11.44
C ILE A 77 -25.31 7.49 10.55
N PHE A 78 -26.25 8.33 10.13
CA PHE A 78 -27.47 7.97 9.39
C PHE A 78 -27.34 8.18 7.88
N GLN A 79 -26.15 7.94 7.33
CA GLN A 79 -25.91 8.02 5.89
C GLN A 79 -26.75 6.98 5.13
N ALA A 80 -27.22 7.33 3.94
CA ALA A 80 -27.98 6.42 3.09
C ALA A 80 -27.18 5.14 2.81
N GLY A 81 -27.80 3.97 3.01
CA GLY A 81 -27.16 2.67 2.81
C GLY A 81 -26.29 2.16 3.97
N ALA A 82 -26.00 2.99 4.99
CA ALA A 82 -25.25 2.56 6.17
C ALA A 82 -25.98 1.41 6.91
N THR A 83 -25.22 0.48 7.48
CA THR A 83 -25.74 -0.68 8.22
C THR A 83 -25.14 -0.73 9.62
N ASN A 84 -25.70 -1.57 10.52
CA ASN A 84 -25.23 -1.72 11.90
C ASN A 84 -25.17 -0.39 12.68
N ILE A 85 -26.16 0.47 12.48
CA ILE A 85 -26.21 1.79 13.12
C ILE A 85 -26.54 1.64 14.60
N GLU A 86 -25.70 2.24 15.44
CA GLU A 86 -25.87 2.31 16.90
C GLU A 86 -25.90 3.76 17.37
N ILE A 87 -26.95 4.13 18.10
CA ILE A 87 -27.12 5.47 18.67
C ILE A 87 -26.62 5.46 20.11
N VAL A 88 -25.61 6.28 20.42
CA VAL A 88 -25.14 6.50 21.79
C VAL A 88 -26.10 7.43 22.53
N LYS A 89 -26.74 6.89 23.57
CA LYS A 89 -27.71 7.57 24.43
C LYS A 89 -27.03 8.55 25.39
N LYS A 90 -27.83 9.42 26.01
CA LYS A 90 -27.41 10.36 27.05
C LYS A 90 -26.80 9.69 28.29
N ASP A 91 -27.08 8.43 28.56
CA ASP A 91 -26.51 7.68 29.69
C ASP A 91 -25.24 6.88 29.32
N GLY A 92 -24.77 6.97 28.07
CA GLY A 92 -23.62 6.22 27.55
C GLY A 92 -23.93 4.82 27.03
N SER A 93 -25.15 4.30 27.24
CA SER A 93 -25.61 3.05 26.61
C SER A 93 -25.93 3.25 25.13
N THR A 94 -26.06 2.16 24.36
CA THR A 94 -26.37 2.22 22.93
C THR A 94 -27.76 1.67 22.59
N LEU A 95 -28.38 2.23 21.55
CA LEU A 95 -29.54 1.65 20.86
C LEU A 95 -29.09 1.19 19.47
N LYS A 96 -29.13 -0.11 19.22
CA LYS A 96 -28.94 -0.66 17.86
C LYS A 96 -30.23 -0.53 17.06
N LEU A 97 -30.16 0.04 15.85
CA LEU A 97 -31.29 0.11 14.91
C LEU A 97 -31.54 -1.26 14.22
N PRO A 98 -32.71 -1.45 13.56
CA PRO A 98 -32.98 -2.66 12.78
C PRO A 98 -31.89 -2.96 11.76
N GLU A 99 -31.60 -4.25 11.54
CA GLU A 99 -30.50 -4.73 10.69
C GLU A 99 -30.85 -4.65 9.19
N VAL A 100 -30.96 -3.43 8.68
CA VAL A 100 -31.19 -3.10 7.27
C VAL A 100 -30.35 -1.90 6.84
N PRO A 101 -30.06 -1.73 5.52
CA PRO A 101 -29.44 -0.51 5.02
C PRO A 101 -30.33 0.70 5.31
N PHE A 102 -29.77 1.77 5.86
CA PHE A 102 -30.51 2.97 6.22
C PHE A 102 -31.14 3.64 4.98
N PRO A 103 -32.39 4.14 5.05
CA PRO A 103 -33.09 4.70 3.90
C PRO A 103 -32.44 6.00 3.39
N ASP A 104 -32.45 6.17 2.06
CA ASP A 104 -32.21 7.47 1.43
C ASP A 104 -33.49 8.31 1.48
N PHE A 105 -33.45 9.43 2.19
CA PHE A 105 -34.53 10.40 2.30
C PHE A 105 -34.42 11.54 1.27
N SER A 106 -33.48 11.50 0.32
CA SER A 106 -33.42 12.45 -0.80
C SER A 106 -34.75 12.63 -1.56
N PRO A 107 -35.67 11.63 -1.66
CA PRO A 107 -36.98 11.84 -2.25
C PRO A 107 -37.91 12.76 -1.44
N VAL A 108 -37.69 12.93 -0.14
CA VAL A 108 -38.55 13.75 0.73
C VAL A 108 -38.22 15.22 0.51
N ALA A 109 -39.24 16.03 0.19
CA ALA A 109 -39.05 17.45 -0.05
C ALA A 109 -38.63 18.18 1.24
N ASN A 110 -38.00 19.34 1.10
CA ASN A 110 -37.52 20.16 2.22
C ASN A 110 -38.62 20.48 3.27
N LYS A 111 -39.89 20.55 2.86
CA LYS A 111 -41.04 20.81 3.76
C LYS A 111 -41.62 19.53 4.38
N GLY A 112 -41.08 18.35 4.07
CA GLY A 112 -41.43 17.05 4.66
C GLY A 112 -42.79 16.46 4.29
N SER A 113 -43.72 17.23 3.70
CA SER A 113 -45.11 16.81 3.42
C SER A 113 -45.35 16.30 1.99
N THR A 114 -44.31 16.29 1.16
CA THR A 114 -44.35 15.72 -0.19
C THR A 114 -43.12 14.86 -0.45
N THR A 115 -43.23 13.88 -1.34
CA THR A 115 -42.14 12.95 -1.68
C THR A 115 -42.10 12.74 -3.19
N SER A 116 -40.93 12.93 -3.81
CA SER A 116 -40.70 12.69 -5.24
C SER A 116 -40.84 11.20 -5.54
N ILE A 117 -41.54 10.88 -6.63
CA ILE A 117 -41.69 9.49 -7.14
C ILE A 117 -41.07 9.34 -8.54
N GLY A 118 -40.08 10.19 -8.84
CA GLY A 118 -39.33 10.21 -10.09
C GLY A 118 -39.97 11.06 -11.19
N GLY A 119 -39.14 11.56 -12.10
CA GLY A 119 -39.56 12.47 -13.17
C GLY A 119 -40.07 13.80 -12.60
N ALA A 120 -41.23 14.26 -13.08
CA ALA A 120 -41.91 15.48 -12.62
C ALA A 120 -43.11 15.16 -11.73
N TYR A 121 -43.02 14.17 -10.84
CA TYR A 121 -44.15 13.70 -10.03
C TYR A 121 -43.80 13.56 -8.55
N SER A 122 -44.75 13.91 -7.68
CA SER A 122 -44.65 13.71 -6.22
C SER A 122 -45.96 13.24 -5.62
N ILE A 123 -45.92 12.68 -4.41
CA ILE A 123 -47.08 12.21 -3.65
C ILE A 123 -47.27 13.00 -2.35
N THR A 124 -48.51 13.05 -1.87
CA THR A 124 -48.91 13.69 -0.61
C THR A 124 -50.32 13.24 -0.16
N ALA A 125 -50.89 13.92 0.83
CA ALA A 125 -52.28 13.74 1.28
C ALA A 125 -53.26 14.59 0.46
N THR A 126 -54.47 14.09 0.21
CA THR A 126 -55.50 14.83 -0.56
C THR A 126 -55.97 16.08 0.18
N HIS A 127 -56.12 16.02 1.50
CA HIS A 127 -56.58 17.13 2.33
C HIS A 127 -55.59 18.30 2.40
N ASN A 128 -54.32 18.11 2.03
CA ASN A 128 -53.40 19.22 1.85
C ASN A 128 -53.91 20.14 0.73
N THR A 129 -54.60 19.62 -0.29
CA THR A 129 -55.03 20.35 -1.49
C THR A 129 -53.87 20.88 -2.35
N LYS A 130 -54.13 21.09 -3.65
CA LYS A 130 -53.12 21.59 -4.60
C LYS A 130 -52.60 23.01 -4.32
N ASN A 131 -53.40 23.82 -3.61
CA ASN A 131 -53.08 25.24 -3.36
C ASN A 131 -52.31 25.45 -2.03
N HIS A 132 -52.14 24.41 -1.23
CA HIS A 132 -51.41 24.53 0.03
C HIS A 132 -49.93 24.78 -0.22
N HIS A 133 -49.33 25.65 0.60
CA HIS A 133 -48.00 26.18 0.35
C HIS A 133 -46.89 25.11 0.31
N SER A 134 -47.10 23.93 0.92
CA SER A 134 -46.16 22.80 0.82
C SER A 134 -46.31 21.97 -0.45
N VAL A 135 -47.44 22.08 -1.14
CA VAL A 135 -47.77 21.35 -2.36
C VAL A 135 -47.62 22.24 -3.60
N ALA A 136 -48.15 23.47 -3.55
CA ALA A 136 -48.12 24.44 -4.63
C ALA A 136 -46.68 24.77 -5.09
N THR A 137 -45.76 24.85 -4.11
CA THR A 137 -44.33 25.07 -4.35
C THR A 137 -43.52 24.09 -3.49
N GLN A 138 -42.79 23.20 -4.16
CA GLN A 138 -42.01 22.13 -3.56
C GLN A 138 -40.51 22.38 -3.78
N ASN A 139 -39.67 21.91 -2.86
CA ASN A 139 -38.24 22.17 -2.89
C ASN A 139 -37.46 20.90 -2.57
N TRP A 140 -36.46 20.60 -3.39
CA TRP A 140 -35.40 19.65 -3.10
C TRP A 140 -34.08 20.37 -3.31
N GLY A 141 -33.17 20.28 -2.34
CA GLY A 141 -31.92 21.02 -2.37
C GLY A 141 -32.15 22.51 -2.61
N ASN A 142 -31.51 23.06 -3.65
CA ASN A 142 -31.59 24.46 -4.05
C ASN A 142 -32.59 24.71 -5.19
N SER A 143 -33.34 23.69 -5.64
CA SER A 143 -34.33 23.83 -6.72
C SER A 143 -35.74 24.00 -6.18
N THR A 144 -36.55 24.73 -6.95
CA THR A 144 -37.96 24.98 -6.66
C THR A 144 -38.81 24.46 -7.82
N TYR A 145 -39.85 23.71 -7.48
CA TYR A 145 -40.77 23.07 -8.41
C TYR A 145 -42.19 23.52 -8.10
N LYS A 146 -43.00 23.76 -9.14
CA LYS A 146 -44.38 24.22 -9.02
C LYS A 146 -45.35 23.10 -9.37
N GLN A 147 -46.42 22.97 -8.60
CA GLN A 147 -47.51 22.06 -8.93
C GLN A 147 -48.25 22.54 -10.19
N THR A 148 -48.52 21.63 -11.12
CA THR A 148 -49.19 21.91 -12.40
C THR A 148 -50.51 21.15 -12.52
N ASP A 149 -50.45 19.83 -12.40
CA ASP A 149 -51.60 18.93 -12.47
C ASP A 149 -51.70 18.04 -11.23
N TRP A 150 -52.87 17.43 -11.00
CA TRP A 150 -53.20 16.78 -9.74
C TRP A 150 -54.23 15.66 -9.92
N ASN A 151 -54.04 14.54 -9.24
CA ASN A 151 -55.00 13.45 -9.17
C ASN A 151 -55.12 12.91 -7.74
N THR A 152 -56.32 12.46 -7.34
CA THR A 152 -56.63 12.07 -5.96
C THR A 152 -57.32 10.72 -5.89
N SER A 153 -57.19 10.06 -4.75
CA SER A 153 -57.94 8.84 -4.42
C SER A 153 -58.34 8.79 -2.95
N HIS A 154 -59.42 8.05 -2.71
CA HIS A 154 -59.90 7.74 -1.37
C HIS A 154 -58.94 6.78 -0.64
N PRO A 155 -58.76 6.89 0.69
CA PRO A 155 -59.36 7.92 1.55
C PRO A 155 -58.72 9.30 1.41
N ASP A 156 -57.39 9.37 1.22
CA ASP A 156 -56.66 10.63 1.28
C ASP A 156 -55.24 10.48 0.70
N PHE A 157 -55.14 10.06 -0.55
CA PHE A 157 -53.87 9.91 -1.27
C PHE A 157 -53.90 10.73 -2.55
N ALA A 158 -52.89 11.58 -2.76
CA ALA A 158 -52.82 12.45 -3.92
C ALA A 158 -51.46 12.40 -4.61
N VAL A 159 -51.50 12.59 -5.93
CA VAL A 159 -50.33 12.65 -6.80
C VAL A 159 -50.33 14.02 -7.47
N SER A 160 -49.20 14.70 -7.37
CA SER A 160 -48.93 16.01 -7.96
C SER A 160 -47.99 15.84 -9.14
N ARG A 161 -48.30 16.52 -10.26
CA ARG A 161 -47.34 16.76 -11.34
C ARG A 161 -46.66 18.11 -11.11
N LEU A 162 -45.39 18.20 -11.50
CA LEU A 162 -44.51 19.35 -11.35
C LEU A 162 -44.21 19.98 -12.71
N ASP A 163 -43.68 21.21 -12.71
CA ASP A 163 -43.30 21.94 -13.91
C ASP A 163 -41.93 21.51 -14.50
N LYS A 164 -41.07 20.88 -13.70
CA LYS A 164 -39.73 20.41 -14.09
C LYS A 164 -39.46 19.00 -13.57
N PHE A 165 -38.56 18.28 -14.25
CA PHE A 165 -38.01 17.02 -13.75
C PHE A 165 -37.15 17.27 -12.50
N VAL A 166 -37.38 16.48 -11.44
CA VAL A 166 -36.64 16.60 -10.19
C VAL A 166 -35.24 16.01 -10.36
N VAL A 167 -34.19 16.82 -10.21
CA VAL A 167 -32.80 16.40 -10.44
C VAL A 167 -32.10 15.94 -9.16
N GLU A 168 -32.56 16.35 -7.99
CA GLU A 168 -31.89 16.07 -6.70
C GLU A 168 -32.06 14.61 -6.23
N THR A 169 -32.88 13.81 -6.90
CA THR A 169 -33.19 12.43 -6.52
C THR A 169 -33.81 11.67 -7.69
N ARG A 170 -33.56 10.36 -7.77
CA ARG A 170 -34.31 9.45 -8.66
C ARG A 170 -35.77 9.27 -8.24
N GLY A 171 -36.08 9.64 -7.00
CA GLY A 171 -37.39 9.52 -6.38
C GLY A 171 -37.69 8.12 -5.85
N ALA A 172 -38.70 8.04 -4.99
CA ALA A 172 -39.24 6.80 -4.47
C ALA A 172 -40.22 6.18 -5.48
N THR A 173 -39.67 5.55 -6.53
CA THR A 173 -40.41 5.15 -7.74
C THR A 173 -41.37 3.97 -7.55
N GLU A 174 -41.28 3.25 -6.43
CA GLU A 174 -42.10 2.06 -6.16
C GLU A 174 -42.80 2.11 -4.81
N GLY A 175 -44.03 1.59 -4.81
CA GLY A 175 -44.81 1.36 -3.60
C GLY A 175 -44.74 -0.08 -3.11
N ALA A 176 -45.11 -0.26 -1.84
CA ALA A 176 -45.35 -1.58 -1.28
C ALA A 176 -46.61 -2.23 -1.91
N ASP A 177 -46.64 -3.56 -1.95
CA ASP A 177 -47.83 -4.31 -2.34
C ASP A 177 -48.84 -4.30 -1.19
N ILE A 178 -49.72 -3.30 -1.23
CA ILE A 178 -50.74 -3.05 -0.20
C ILE A 178 -51.86 -4.09 -0.19
N SER A 179 -51.89 -5.03 -1.15
CA SER A 179 -52.86 -6.12 -1.22
C SER A 179 -52.52 -7.31 -0.32
N LEU A 180 -51.26 -7.40 0.13
CA LEU A 180 -50.79 -8.48 0.99
C LEU A 180 -51.52 -8.50 2.33
N SER A 181 -51.80 -9.70 2.84
CA SER A 181 -52.17 -9.90 4.24
C SER A 181 -51.04 -9.47 5.18
N LYS A 182 -51.36 -9.20 6.46
CA LYS A 182 -50.35 -8.82 7.45
C LYS A 182 -49.22 -9.85 7.57
N GLN A 183 -49.50 -11.15 7.52
CA GLN A 183 -48.46 -12.19 7.55
C GLN A 183 -47.57 -12.15 6.30
N GLN A 184 -48.15 -12.04 5.10
CA GLN A 184 -47.37 -11.94 3.87
C GLN A 184 -46.52 -10.66 3.82
N ALA A 185 -47.06 -9.54 4.31
CA ALA A 185 -46.33 -8.30 4.47
C ALA A 185 -45.17 -8.48 5.46
N LEU A 186 -45.37 -9.16 6.59
CA LEU A 186 -44.30 -9.46 7.54
C LEU A 186 -43.19 -10.31 6.92
N GLU A 187 -43.51 -11.26 6.04
CA GLU A 187 -42.48 -12.04 5.34
C GLU A 187 -41.68 -11.21 4.34
N ARG A 188 -42.35 -10.36 3.56
CA ARG A 188 -41.72 -9.54 2.52
C ARG A 188 -41.01 -8.29 3.06
N TYR A 189 -41.64 -7.59 3.99
CA TYR A 189 -41.21 -6.28 4.51
C TYR A 189 -40.72 -6.32 5.95
N GLY A 190 -40.83 -7.45 6.65
CA GLY A 190 -40.39 -7.57 8.03
C GLY A 190 -38.86 -7.54 8.14
N VAL A 191 -38.37 -6.87 9.17
CA VAL A 191 -36.94 -6.72 9.48
C VAL A 191 -36.67 -7.31 10.86
N ASN A 192 -35.45 -7.81 11.07
CA ASN A 192 -35.05 -8.32 12.37
C ASN A 192 -34.74 -7.16 13.31
N TYR A 193 -35.32 -7.20 14.51
CA TYR A 193 -35.10 -6.19 15.53
C TYR A 193 -35.28 -6.78 16.93
N LYS A 194 -34.24 -6.64 17.79
CA LYS A 194 -34.18 -7.25 19.13
C LYS A 194 -34.52 -8.76 19.13
N GLY A 195 -34.01 -9.49 18.13
CA GLY A 195 -34.20 -10.94 18.01
C GLY A 195 -35.53 -11.40 17.38
N GLU A 196 -36.42 -10.48 17.02
CA GLU A 196 -37.74 -10.80 16.47
C GLU A 196 -37.94 -10.14 15.10
N LYS A 197 -38.57 -10.85 14.15
CA LYS A 197 -38.97 -10.26 12.86
C LYS A 197 -40.22 -9.42 13.06
N LYS A 198 -40.14 -8.13 12.73
CA LYS A 198 -41.21 -7.14 12.92
C LYS A 198 -41.41 -6.29 11.68
N LEU A 199 -42.64 -5.81 11.48
CA LEU A 199 -42.94 -4.80 10.47
C LEU A 199 -42.53 -3.42 11.01
N ILE A 200 -41.34 -2.97 10.65
CA ILE A 200 -40.82 -1.65 11.04
C ILE A 200 -40.75 -0.76 9.80
N ALA A 201 -41.21 0.47 9.95
CA ALA A 201 -41.22 1.47 8.91
C ALA A 201 -40.48 2.74 9.34
N PHE A 202 -39.99 3.48 8.37
CA PHE A 202 -39.18 4.69 8.55
C PHE A 202 -39.91 5.89 7.93
N ARG A 203 -39.76 7.07 8.53
CA ARG A 203 -40.40 8.30 8.07
C ARG A 203 -39.50 9.50 8.35
N ALA A 204 -39.51 10.46 7.44
CA ALA A 204 -38.99 11.82 7.64
C ALA A 204 -40.11 12.84 7.40
N GLY A 205 -40.20 13.88 8.22
CA GLY A 205 -41.16 14.97 8.02
C GLY A 205 -40.83 16.24 8.82
N SER A 206 -41.55 17.32 8.55
CA SER A 206 -41.29 18.66 9.10
C SER A 206 -42.61 19.33 9.53
N GLY A 207 -43.42 18.63 10.33
CA GLY A 207 -44.60 19.19 10.99
C GLY A 207 -44.26 20.18 12.12
N VAL A 208 -45.28 20.60 12.86
CA VAL A 208 -45.14 21.35 14.12
C VAL A 208 -44.27 20.52 15.08
N VAL A 209 -43.28 21.10 15.78
CA VAL A 209 -42.38 20.31 16.65
C VAL A 209 -42.67 20.57 18.12
N SER A 210 -42.58 19.54 18.94
CA SER A 210 -42.52 19.59 20.40
C SER A 210 -41.50 18.56 20.91
N VAL A 211 -40.88 18.88 22.05
CA VAL A 211 -39.93 17.97 22.70
C VAL A 211 -40.50 17.51 24.02
N LYS A 212 -40.37 16.22 24.29
CA LYS A 212 -40.75 15.60 25.56
C LYS A 212 -39.50 15.24 26.34
N LYS A 213 -39.38 15.73 27.56
CA LYS A 213 -38.29 15.39 28.49
C LYS A 213 -38.89 15.01 29.83
N ASN A 214 -38.70 13.77 30.27
CA ASN A 214 -39.20 13.25 31.55
C ASN A 214 -40.70 13.54 31.77
N GLY A 215 -41.50 13.35 30.71
CA GLY A 215 -42.95 13.59 30.73
C GLY A 215 -43.39 15.05 30.52
N ARG A 216 -42.49 16.03 30.63
CA ARG A 216 -42.79 17.43 30.34
C ARG A 216 -42.70 17.69 28.83
N ILE A 217 -43.71 18.33 28.26
CA ILE A 217 -43.77 18.68 26.83
C ILE A 217 -43.51 20.18 26.67
N THR A 218 -42.61 20.53 25.76
CA THR A 218 -42.31 21.92 25.36
C THR A 218 -42.58 22.07 23.87
N PRO A 219 -43.58 22.86 23.45
CA PRO A 219 -43.92 23.06 22.04
C PRO A 219 -43.05 24.15 21.37
N PHE A 220 -42.78 23.98 20.08
CA PHE A 220 -42.12 24.92 19.16
C PHE A 220 -42.97 25.01 17.88
N ASN A 221 -44.04 25.79 17.91
CA ASN A 221 -45.04 25.76 16.84
C ASN A 221 -44.59 26.54 15.59
N GLU A 222 -43.65 27.46 15.75
CA GLU A 222 -43.11 28.35 14.73
C GLU A 222 -42.17 27.67 13.72
N VAL A 223 -41.78 26.41 13.95
CA VAL A 223 -40.76 25.72 13.13
C VAL A 223 -41.31 24.79 12.04
N SER A 224 -42.64 24.67 11.91
CA SER A 224 -43.25 23.80 10.89
C SER A 224 -42.79 24.17 9.48
N TYR A 225 -42.59 23.15 8.64
CA TYR A 225 -42.18 23.24 7.24
C TYR A 225 -40.78 23.86 7.00
N LYS A 226 -39.91 23.87 8.03
CA LYS A 226 -38.52 24.29 7.90
C LYS A 226 -37.63 23.11 7.48
N PRO A 227 -36.76 23.29 6.45
CA PRO A 227 -35.85 22.23 6.00
C PRO A 227 -34.94 21.71 7.11
N GLU A 228 -34.40 22.61 7.91
CA GLU A 228 -33.53 22.32 9.06
C GLU A 228 -34.20 21.41 10.10
N MET A 229 -35.52 21.48 10.23
CA MET A 229 -36.29 20.78 11.26
C MET A 229 -36.93 19.49 10.76
N LEU A 230 -36.54 19.02 9.56
CA LEU A 230 -36.81 17.64 9.14
C LEU A 230 -36.31 16.68 10.22
N ASN A 231 -37.21 15.85 10.73
CA ASN A 231 -36.96 14.91 11.82
C ASN A 231 -37.55 13.54 11.52
N GLY A 232 -36.86 12.52 12.03
CA GLY A 232 -37.03 11.13 11.67
C GLY A 232 -37.70 10.29 12.74
N SER A 233 -38.31 9.19 12.32
CA SER A 233 -38.88 8.18 13.22
C SER A 233 -38.77 6.80 12.59
N PHE A 234 -38.49 5.77 13.39
CA PHE A 234 -38.76 4.38 13.02
C PHE A 234 -39.87 3.84 13.92
N VAL A 235 -40.87 3.19 13.33
CA VAL A 235 -42.14 2.86 13.99
C VAL A 235 -42.57 1.45 13.65
N HIS A 236 -43.29 0.81 14.57
CA HIS A 236 -43.88 -0.51 14.32
C HIS A 236 -45.25 -0.39 13.67
N ILE A 237 -45.51 -1.20 12.65
CA ILE A 237 -46.83 -1.28 12.01
C ILE A 237 -47.71 -2.27 12.79
N ASP A 238 -48.71 -1.73 13.50
CA ASP A 238 -49.69 -2.51 14.27
C ASP A 238 -50.80 -3.06 13.37
N ASP A 239 -51.28 -2.27 12.41
CA ASP A 239 -52.31 -2.70 11.45
C ASP A 239 -51.86 -2.39 10.02
N TRP A 240 -51.71 -3.45 9.23
CA TRP A 240 -51.42 -3.40 7.79
C TRP A 240 -52.68 -3.62 6.94
N SER A 241 -53.62 -4.43 7.46
CA SER A 241 -54.74 -4.97 6.68
C SER A 241 -55.96 -4.06 6.68
N GLY A 242 -56.04 -3.11 7.62
CA GLY A 242 -57.07 -2.07 7.66
C GLY A 242 -57.12 -1.20 6.40
N TRP A 243 -58.15 -0.36 6.30
CA TRP A 243 -58.30 0.61 5.20
C TRP A 243 -57.21 1.71 5.25
N LEU A 244 -56.64 1.97 6.43
CA LEU A 244 -55.40 2.71 6.66
C LEU A 244 -54.33 1.78 7.24
N ILE A 245 -53.06 2.13 7.07
CA ILE A 245 -51.97 1.54 7.83
C ILE A 245 -51.87 2.28 9.17
N LEU A 246 -51.84 1.57 10.30
CA LEU A 246 -51.70 2.15 11.64
C LEU A 246 -50.35 1.78 12.24
N THR A 247 -49.56 2.79 12.63
CA THR A 247 -48.26 2.61 13.29
C THR A 247 -48.33 2.96 14.77
N ASN A 248 -47.58 2.27 15.61
CA ASN A 248 -47.36 2.64 17.00
C ASN A 248 -46.08 3.48 17.12
N ASN A 249 -46.23 4.77 17.40
CA ASN A 249 -45.10 5.70 17.55
C ASN A 249 -44.42 5.61 18.93
N GLN A 250 -44.94 4.79 19.85
CA GLN A 250 -44.39 4.49 21.18
C GLN A 250 -43.77 3.08 21.23
N PHE A 251 -43.35 2.55 20.08
CA PHE A 251 -42.93 1.15 19.95
C PHE A 251 -41.62 0.82 20.68
N ASP A 252 -40.68 1.78 20.74
CA ASP A 252 -39.39 1.59 21.41
C ASP A 252 -38.98 2.85 22.17
N GLU A 253 -37.70 3.04 22.50
CA GLU A 253 -37.23 4.20 23.24
C GLU A 253 -36.99 5.47 22.37
N PHE A 254 -36.71 5.32 21.07
CA PHE A 254 -36.48 6.43 20.13
C PHE A 254 -37.81 6.97 19.56
N ASN A 255 -38.65 7.51 20.44
CA ASN A 255 -40.03 7.88 20.10
C ASN A 255 -40.12 9.25 19.42
N ASN A 256 -40.81 9.28 18.28
CA ASN A 256 -41.21 10.51 17.60
C ASN A 256 -42.56 10.32 16.91
N ILE A 257 -43.49 11.24 17.14
CA ILE A 257 -44.88 11.16 16.67
C ILE A 257 -45.06 12.13 15.48
N ALA A 258 -45.79 11.73 14.44
CA ALA A 258 -46.25 12.65 13.40
C ALA A 258 -47.20 13.72 13.97
N SER A 259 -47.44 14.80 13.23
CA SER A 259 -48.18 15.96 13.73
C SER A 259 -48.83 16.82 12.67
N GLN A 260 -49.49 17.91 13.09
CA GLN A 260 -49.97 18.91 12.15
C GLN A 260 -48.83 19.40 11.24
N GLY A 261 -49.03 19.31 9.94
CA GLY A 261 -48.02 19.63 8.92
C GLY A 261 -47.18 18.46 8.43
N ASP A 262 -47.21 17.31 9.11
CA ASP A 262 -46.62 16.06 8.61
C ASP A 262 -47.53 15.31 7.63
N SER A 263 -48.79 15.74 7.49
CA SER A 263 -49.74 15.22 6.51
C SER A 263 -49.11 15.12 5.12
N GLY A 264 -49.14 13.92 4.53
CA GLY A 264 -48.52 13.65 3.23
C GLY A 264 -47.07 13.14 3.26
N SER A 265 -46.37 13.18 4.41
CA SER A 265 -45.03 12.57 4.54
C SER A 265 -45.08 11.05 4.26
N ALA A 266 -44.11 10.54 3.51
CA ALA A 266 -44.07 9.14 3.08
C ALA A 266 -43.60 8.19 4.20
N LEU A 267 -44.20 7.00 4.23
CA LEU A 267 -43.83 5.88 5.09
C LEU A 267 -43.05 4.84 4.29
N PHE A 268 -41.80 4.60 4.65
CA PHE A 268 -40.89 3.70 3.95
C PHE A 268 -40.81 2.34 4.66
N VAL A 269 -40.87 1.26 3.88
CA VAL A 269 -40.61 -0.11 4.33
C VAL A 269 -39.55 -0.75 3.44
N TYR A 270 -38.75 -1.66 3.99
CA TYR A 270 -37.69 -2.33 3.24
C TYR A 270 -38.22 -3.60 2.57
N ASP A 271 -38.20 -3.69 1.24
CA ASP A 271 -38.59 -4.89 0.50
C ASP A 271 -37.43 -5.90 0.51
N ASN A 272 -37.56 -6.97 1.29
CA ASN A 272 -36.51 -7.99 1.43
C ASN A 272 -36.32 -8.85 0.18
N GLN A 273 -37.29 -8.87 -0.74
CA GLN A 273 -37.20 -9.59 -2.02
C GLN A 273 -36.47 -8.74 -3.06
N LYS A 274 -36.81 -7.45 -3.13
CA LYS A 274 -36.18 -6.49 -4.08
C LYS A 274 -34.90 -5.82 -3.55
N LYS A 275 -34.60 -5.99 -2.26
CA LYS A 275 -33.46 -5.39 -1.54
C LYS A 275 -33.41 -3.87 -1.61
N LYS A 276 -34.56 -3.20 -1.49
CA LYS A 276 -34.66 -1.73 -1.54
C LYS A 276 -35.81 -1.18 -0.71
N TRP A 277 -35.75 0.11 -0.42
CA TRP A 277 -36.84 0.84 0.23
C TRP A 277 -37.98 1.13 -0.74
N VAL A 278 -39.23 0.94 -0.29
CA VAL A 278 -40.46 1.24 -1.03
C VAL A 278 -41.44 2.00 -0.15
N VAL A 279 -42.35 2.76 -0.76
CA VAL A 279 -43.34 3.57 -0.02
C VAL A 279 -44.60 2.78 0.27
N ALA A 280 -44.96 2.62 1.54
CA ALA A 280 -46.20 1.97 1.95
C ALA A 280 -47.41 2.91 1.87
N GLY A 281 -47.20 4.21 2.09
CA GLY A 281 -48.28 5.20 2.15
C GLY A 281 -47.82 6.59 2.56
N THR A 282 -48.79 7.48 2.80
CA THR A 282 -48.57 8.88 3.24
C THR A 282 -49.37 9.19 4.51
N VAL A 283 -48.84 10.04 5.40
CA VAL A 283 -49.53 10.40 6.66
C VAL A 283 -50.91 11.00 6.38
N TRP A 284 -51.94 10.40 6.98
CA TRP A 284 -53.34 10.83 6.97
C TRP A 284 -53.67 11.69 8.19
N GLY A 285 -53.29 11.22 9.37
CA GLY A 285 -53.68 11.81 10.65
C GLY A 285 -53.24 10.95 11.84
N ILE A 286 -53.77 11.25 13.03
CA ILE A 286 -53.36 10.62 14.28
C ILE A 286 -54.60 10.17 15.05
N TYR A 287 -54.59 8.93 15.54
CA TYR A 287 -55.55 8.40 16.51
C TYR A 287 -54.95 8.45 17.92
N ASN A 288 -55.65 9.14 18.81
CA ASN A 288 -55.32 9.19 20.23
C ASN A 288 -56.31 8.28 20.98
N TYR A 289 -55.80 7.26 21.63
CA TYR A 289 -56.62 6.32 22.39
C TYR A 289 -56.64 6.70 23.86
N ALA A 290 -57.76 6.43 24.55
CA ALA A 290 -57.93 6.75 25.96
C ALA A 290 -56.90 6.07 26.89
N ASN A 291 -56.24 5.00 26.42
CA ASN A 291 -55.17 4.29 27.11
C ASN A 291 -53.78 4.97 26.96
N GLY A 292 -53.70 6.13 26.31
CA GLY A 292 -52.45 6.87 26.08
C GLY A 292 -51.63 6.41 24.88
N LYS A 293 -52.07 5.38 24.14
CA LYS A 293 -51.45 5.00 22.87
C LYS A 293 -51.79 6.01 21.78
N ASN A 294 -50.79 6.32 20.96
CA ASN A 294 -50.92 7.21 19.81
C ASN A 294 -50.52 6.48 18.54
N HIS A 295 -51.46 6.36 17.61
CA HIS A 295 -51.21 5.77 16.31
C HIS A 295 -51.20 6.83 15.22
N ALA A 296 -50.14 6.86 14.42
CA ALA A 296 -50.19 7.58 13.16
C ALA A 296 -50.90 6.67 12.13
N ALA A 297 -51.80 7.26 11.37
CA ALA A 297 -52.54 6.57 10.33
C ALA A 297 -52.06 7.04 8.96
N TYR A 298 -51.93 6.11 8.01
CA TYR A 298 -51.37 6.37 6.70
C TYR A 298 -52.31 5.86 5.60
N SER A 299 -52.55 6.72 4.62
CA SER A 299 -53.20 6.35 3.36
C SER A 299 -52.27 5.45 2.56
N LYS A 300 -52.79 4.30 2.10
CA LYS A 300 -52.02 3.31 1.35
C LYS A 300 -51.56 3.84 -0.01
N TRP A 301 -50.39 3.38 -0.47
CA TRP A 301 -49.92 3.60 -1.84
C TRP A 301 -51.00 3.22 -2.86
N ASN A 302 -51.25 4.09 -3.85
CA ASN A 302 -52.24 3.85 -4.89
C ASN A 302 -51.62 3.99 -6.29
N GLN A 303 -51.21 2.85 -6.86
CA GLN A 303 -50.59 2.79 -8.18
C GLN A 303 -51.56 3.29 -9.28
N THR A 304 -52.84 2.95 -9.20
CA THR A 304 -53.85 3.37 -10.17
C THR A 304 -53.97 4.90 -10.25
N THR A 305 -53.93 5.60 -9.11
CA THR A 305 -53.97 7.08 -9.08
C THR A 305 -52.75 7.69 -9.76
N ILE A 306 -51.56 7.09 -9.56
CA ILE A 306 -50.30 7.50 -10.18
C ILE A 306 -50.37 7.28 -11.69
N ASP A 307 -50.75 6.08 -12.12
CA ASP A 307 -50.82 5.71 -13.53
C ASP A 307 -51.85 6.56 -14.28
N ASN A 308 -53.02 6.83 -13.68
CA ASN A 308 -54.03 7.71 -14.25
C ASN A 308 -53.49 9.12 -14.54
N LEU A 309 -52.68 9.68 -13.64
CA LEU A 309 -52.08 11.00 -13.86
C LEU A 309 -50.97 10.93 -14.91
N LYS A 310 -50.05 9.98 -14.79
CA LYS A 310 -48.93 9.81 -15.74
C LYS A 310 -49.44 9.57 -17.17
N ASN A 311 -50.40 8.66 -17.35
CA ASN A 311 -50.97 8.33 -18.66
C ASN A 311 -51.70 9.51 -19.30
N LYS A 312 -52.39 10.34 -18.51
CA LYS A 312 -53.07 11.55 -19.01
C LYS A 312 -52.10 12.56 -19.62
N TYR A 313 -50.88 12.66 -19.08
CA TYR A 313 -49.87 13.65 -19.47
C TYR A 313 -48.67 13.04 -20.20
N SER A 314 -48.79 11.83 -20.73
CA SER A 314 -47.76 11.19 -21.55
C SER A 314 -48.25 11.04 -22.99
N TYR A 315 -47.34 11.10 -23.96
CA TYR A 315 -47.60 10.78 -25.35
C TYR A 315 -46.47 9.90 -25.90
N ASN A 316 -46.79 8.66 -26.27
CA ASN A 316 -45.81 7.74 -26.84
C ASN A 316 -45.52 8.11 -28.29
N VAL A 317 -44.24 8.22 -28.63
CA VAL A 317 -43.73 8.54 -29.96
C VAL A 317 -42.89 7.36 -30.44
N ASP A 318 -43.54 6.39 -31.09
CA ASP A 318 -42.84 5.26 -31.69
C ASP A 318 -42.20 5.67 -33.02
N MET A 319 -40.87 5.66 -33.06
CA MET A 319 -40.04 5.94 -34.24
C MET A 319 -39.49 4.64 -34.87
N SER A 320 -39.86 3.45 -34.40
CA SER A 320 -39.34 2.18 -34.95
C SER A 320 -39.55 2.02 -36.47
N GLY A 321 -40.61 2.62 -37.01
CA GLY A 321 -40.91 2.66 -38.45
C GLY A 321 -40.58 3.98 -39.17
N ALA A 322 -40.02 4.99 -38.48
CA ALA A 322 -39.80 6.33 -39.01
C ALA A 322 -38.40 6.85 -38.70
N GLN A 323 -37.66 7.32 -39.70
CA GLN A 323 -36.33 7.91 -39.44
C GLN A 323 -36.39 9.33 -38.87
N VAL A 324 -37.48 10.07 -39.12
CA VAL A 324 -37.60 11.49 -38.73
C VAL A 324 -38.97 11.78 -38.14
N ALA A 325 -39.00 12.27 -36.90
CA ALA A 325 -40.17 12.91 -36.28
C ALA A 325 -40.02 14.44 -36.38
N THR A 326 -41.03 15.15 -36.87
CA THR A 326 -40.97 16.62 -37.01
C THR A 326 -41.92 17.30 -36.02
N ILE A 327 -41.45 18.33 -35.32
CA ILE A 327 -42.27 19.21 -34.46
C ILE A 327 -42.29 20.61 -35.06
N GLU A 328 -43.48 21.09 -35.39
CA GLU A 328 -43.69 22.42 -35.99
C GLU A 328 -44.98 23.04 -35.42
N ASN A 329 -44.87 24.24 -34.86
CA ASN A 329 -45.97 25.00 -34.23
C ASN A 329 -46.83 24.16 -33.25
N GLY A 330 -46.20 23.26 -32.47
CA GLY A 330 -46.88 22.38 -31.53
C GLY A 330 -47.61 21.19 -32.17
N LYS A 331 -47.35 20.89 -33.44
CA LYS A 331 -47.80 19.67 -34.14
C LYS A 331 -46.64 18.70 -34.28
N LEU A 332 -46.84 17.42 -33.93
CA LEU A 332 -45.92 16.30 -34.20
C LEU A 332 -46.36 15.58 -35.47
N THR A 333 -45.42 15.33 -36.38
CA THR A 333 -45.64 14.61 -37.64
C THR A 333 -44.51 13.62 -37.94
N GLY A 334 -44.75 12.68 -38.86
CA GLY A 334 -43.72 11.73 -39.35
C GLY A 334 -43.66 10.38 -38.65
N THR A 335 -44.48 10.13 -37.62
CA THR A 335 -44.46 8.89 -36.81
C THR A 335 -45.70 8.01 -37.04
N GLY A 336 -46.31 8.08 -38.23
CA GLY A 336 -47.50 7.31 -38.61
C GLY A 336 -48.84 7.91 -38.20
N SER A 337 -48.88 8.78 -37.18
CA SER A 337 -50.07 9.53 -36.77
C SER A 337 -49.71 10.97 -36.40
N ASP A 338 -50.01 11.92 -37.29
CA ASP A 338 -49.90 13.35 -37.02
C ASP A 338 -50.83 13.77 -35.88
N THR A 339 -50.34 14.61 -34.95
CA THR A 339 -51.15 15.11 -33.84
C THR A 339 -50.75 16.52 -33.41
N THR A 340 -51.70 17.28 -32.87
CA THR A 340 -51.43 18.56 -32.15
C THR A 340 -51.56 18.39 -30.64
N ASP A 341 -51.97 17.22 -30.16
CA ASP A 341 -52.23 16.94 -28.75
C ASP A 341 -50.95 16.49 -28.01
N ILE A 342 -49.91 17.33 -28.11
CA ILE A 342 -48.58 17.12 -27.51
C ILE A 342 -48.20 18.18 -26.47
N LYS A 343 -48.88 19.34 -26.46
CA LYS A 343 -48.58 20.44 -25.53
C LYS A 343 -48.84 20.00 -24.08
N ASN A 344 -47.91 20.31 -23.18
CA ASN A 344 -47.92 19.90 -21.77
C ASN A 344 -47.84 18.38 -21.56
N LYS A 345 -47.44 17.58 -22.56
CA LYS A 345 -47.24 16.15 -22.39
C LYS A 345 -45.76 15.78 -22.42
N ASP A 346 -45.40 14.77 -21.64
CA ASP A 346 -44.10 14.12 -21.72
C ASP A 346 -44.07 13.28 -23.01
N LEU A 347 -43.20 13.63 -23.95
CA LEU A 347 -43.06 12.95 -25.24
C LEU A 347 -42.09 11.77 -25.07
N ILE A 348 -42.60 10.55 -25.11
CA ILE A 348 -41.86 9.32 -24.82
C ILE A 348 -41.43 8.67 -26.13
N PHE A 349 -40.19 8.90 -26.54
CA PHE A 349 -39.60 8.39 -27.78
C PHE A 349 -39.04 6.97 -27.60
N THR A 350 -39.31 6.13 -28.60
CA THR A 350 -38.73 4.77 -28.77
C THR A 350 -38.31 4.57 -30.23
N GLY A 351 -37.32 3.70 -30.49
CA GLY A 351 -36.89 3.32 -31.84
C GLY A 351 -35.61 4.00 -32.35
N GLY A 352 -35.22 5.14 -31.79
CA GLY A 352 -34.11 5.97 -32.29
C GLY A 352 -34.46 6.78 -33.55
N GLY A 353 -33.54 7.66 -33.98
CA GLY A 353 -33.69 8.48 -35.19
C GLY A 353 -33.59 9.98 -34.96
N ASP A 354 -34.00 10.77 -35.95
CA ASP A 354 -33.89 12.23 -35.93
C ASP A 354 -35.22 12.89 -35.50
N ILE A 355 -35.13 13.90 -34.64
CA ILE A 355 -36.25 14.73 -34.19
C ILE A 355 -35.97 16.15 -34.67
N LEU A 356 -36.75 16.63 -35.63
CA LEU A 356 -36.56 17.93 -36.29
C LEU A 356 -37.53 18.97 -35.74
N LEU A 357 -37.02 20.00 -35.06
CA LEU A 357 -37.77 21.21 -34.75
C LEU A 357 -37.75 22.15 -35.97
N LYS A 358 -38.94 22.51 -36.46
CA LYS A 358 -39.12 23.55 -37.51
C LYS A 358 -39.63 24.89 -36.97
N SER A 359 -39.85 24.97 -35.68
CA SER A 359 -40.21 26.17 -34.93
C SER A 359 -39.75 25.98 -33.48
N SER A 360 -39.49 27.07 -32.74
CA SER A 360 -39.30 26.96 -31.29
C SER A 360 -40.52 26.32 -30.63
N PHE A 361 -40.29 25.41 -29.69
CA PHE A 361 -41.34 24.65 -29.02
C PHE A 361 -41.23 24.80 -27.50
N ASP A 362 -42.12 25.61 -26.95
CA ASP A 362 -42.42 25.61 -25.51
C ASP A 362 -43.46 24.50 -25.27
N ASN A 363 -43.12 23.51 -24.45
CA ASN A 363 -43.99 22.39 -24.08
C ASN A 363 -44.57 22.53 -22.65
N GLY A 364 -44.45 23.70 -22.02
CA GLY A 364 -44.94 23.95 -20.66
C GLY A 364 -44.38 22.94 -19.64
N ALA A 365 -45.24 22.16 -19.00
CA ALA A 365 -44.85 21.14 -18.02
C ALA A 365 -44.45 19.78 -18.64
N GLY A 366 -44.42 19.67 -19.97
CA GLY A 366 -44.03 18.45 -20.69
C GLY A 366 -42.53 18.39 -20.98
N GLY A 367 -41.90 17.22 -20.77
CA GLY A 367 -40.50 16.96 -21.11
C GLY A 367 -40.30 16.09 -22.36
N LEU A 368 -39.04 15.88 -22.72
CA LEU A 368 -38.63 14.90 -23.74
C LEU A 368 -38.05 13.67 -23.03
N VAL A 369 -38.64 12.50 -23.24
CA VAL A 369 -38.26 11.24 -22.59
C VAL A 369 -37.82 10.24 -23.65
N PHE A 370 -36.62 9.68 -23.52
CA PHE A 370 -36.05 8.71 -24.45
C PHE A 370 -35.93 7.37 -23.74
N ASN A 371 -36.69 6.36 -24.19
CA ASN A 371 -37.02 5.21 -23.34
C ASN A 371 -36.41 3.86 -23.78
N ASP A 372 -35.42 3.87 -24.67
CA ASP A 372 -34.70 2.67 -25.09
C ASP A 372 -33.24 2.97 -25.45
N LYS A 373 -32.41 1.93 -25.47
CA LYS A 373 -30.96 2.02 -25.72
C LYS A 373 -30.65 2.29 -27.21
N LYS A 374 -31.03 3.48 -27.68
CA LYS A 374 -30.88 3.98 -29.05
C LYS A 374 -30.30 5.39 -29.06
N THR A 375 -29.86 5.80 -30.24
CA THR A 375 -29.39 7.17 -30.48
C THR A 375 -30.50 8.00 -31.10
N TYR A 376 -30.70 9.19 -30.55
CA TYR A 376 -31.65 10.19 -31.00
C TYR A 376 -30.91 11.47 -31.36
N ARG A 377 -31.26 12.14 -32.45
CA ARG A 377 -30.66 13.45 -32.82
C ARG A 377 -31.72 14.52 -32.84
N VAL A 378 -31.65 15.45 -31.91
CA VAL A 378 -32.57 16.59 -31.83
C VAL A 378 -31.97 17.74 -32.63
N ASN A 379 -32.57 18.05 -33.78
CA ASN A 379 -32.08 19.02 -34.76
C ASN A 379 -33.06 20.18 -34.92
N GLY A 380 -32.56 21.34 -35.34
CA GLY A 380 -33.36 22.54 -35.59
C GLY A 380 -32.49 23.76 -35.89
N ASP A 381 -32.88 24.52 -36.90
CA ASP A 381 -32.16 25.71 -37.36
C ASP A 381 -32.45 26.89 -36.39
N ASP A 382 -31.61 27.04 -35.38
CA ASP A 382 -31.68 28.07 -34.32
C ASP A 382 -32.95 28.09 -33.45
N PHE A 383 -33.82 27.10 -33.60
CA PHE A 383 -34.99 26.90 -32.76
C PHE A 383 -34.63 26.46 -31.34
N THR A 384 -35.52 26.80 -30.41
CA THR A 384 -35.36 26.52 -28.98
C THR A 384 -36.41 25.54 -28.47
N PHE A 385 -36.03 24.71 -27.50
CA PHE A 385 -36.96 23.94 -26.69
C PHE A 385 -37.09 24.53 -25.28
N LYS A 386 -38.29 24.47 -24.70
CA LYS A 386 -38.55 24.77 -23.29
C LYS A 386 -39.57 23.78 -22.73
N GLY A 387 -39.31 23.21 -21.56
CA GLY A 387 -40.23 22.24 -20.96
C GLY A 387 -39.75 21.71 -19.61
N ALA A 388 -40.25 20.55 -19.21
CA ALA A 388 -39.87 19.93 -17.93
C ALA A 388 -38.39 19.55 -17.86
N GLY A 389 -37.79 19.19 -19.00
CA GLY A 389 -36.40 18.79 -19.13
C GLY A 389 -36.22 17.66 -20.15
N VAL A 390 -35.07 16.99 -20.08
CA VAL A 390 -34.71 15.83 -20.87
C VAL A 390 -34.47 14.63 -19.93
N ASP A 391 -35.09 13.49 -20.24
CA ASP A 391 -34.96 12.25 -19.50
C ASP A 391 -34.43 11.15 -20.44
N THR A 392 -33.19 10.72 -20.23
CA THR A 392 -32.53 9.69 -21.04
C THR A 392 -32.54 8.37 -20.30
N ARG A 393 -33.55 7.52 -20.52
CA ARG A 393 -33.72 6.25 -19.82
C ARG A 393 -33.09 5.09 -20.57
N ASN A 394 -32.85 4.01 -19.85
CA ASN A 394 -32.40 2.73 -20.39
C ASN A 394 -31.13 2.85 -21.24
N GLY A 395 -30.23 3.78 -20.87
CA GLY A 395 -28.97 4.01 -21.57
C GLY A 395 -29.10 4.66 -22.96
N SER A 396 -30.20 5.37 -23.26
CA SER A 396 -30.35 6.13 -24.51
C SER A 396 -29.26 7.19 -24.69
N THR A 397 -28.91 7.54 -25.93
CA THR A 397 -28.02 8.66 -26.27
C THR A 397 -28.76 9.72 -27.06
N VAL A 398 -28.68 10.99 -26.64
CA VAL A 398 -29.32 12.13 -27.30
C VAL A 398 -28.27 13.11 -27.77
N GLU A 399 -28.11 13.24 -29.09
CA GLU A 399 -27.33 14.32 -29.71
C GLU A 399 -28.19 15.59 -29.76
N TRP A 400 -27.80 16.61 -28.99
CA TRP A 400 -28.56 17.85 -28.82
C TRP A 400 -27.98 18.96 -29.70
N ASN A 401 -28.56 19.13 -30.89
CA ASN A 401 -28.13 20.08 -31.92
C ASN A 401 -29.01 21.36 -31.99
N ILE A 402 -29.76 21.64 -30.93
CA ILE A 402 -30.61 22.83 -30.79
C ILE A 402 -30.19 23.66 -29.56
N ARG A 403 -30.87 24.78 -29.32
CA ARG A 403 -30.72 25.55 -28.08
C ARG A 403 -31.88 25.27 -27.12
N TYR A 404 -31.63 25.40 -25.83
CA TYR A 404 -32.68 25.53 -24.82
C TYR A 404 -33.06 27.01 -24.63
N ASP A 405 -34.26 27.29 -24.16
CA ASP A 405 -34.69 28.67 -23.88
C ASP A 405 -33.79 29.36 -22.84
N ASN A 406 -33.34 30.58 -23.13
CA ASN A 406 -32.34 31.28 -22.33
C ASN A 406 -32.89 31.92 -21.05
N LYS A 407 -34.20 31.84 -20.78
CA LYS A 407 -34.84 32.33 -19.56
C LYS A 407 -35.24 31.19 -18.62
N ASP A 408 -34.82 29.96 -18.91
CA ASP A 408 -35.14 28.77 -18.13
C ASP A 408 -33.92 27.84 -18.03
N ASN A 409 -33.85 27.04 -16.96
CA ASN A 409 -32.77 26.08 -16.76
C ASN A 409 -33.10 24.75 -17.43
N LEU A 410 -32.17 24.17 -18.19
CA LEU A 410 -32.32 22.82 -18.72
C LEU A 410 -32.16 21.82 -17.56
N HIS A 411 -33.15 20.95 -17.36
CA HIS A 411 -33.07 19.85 -16.39
C HIS A 411 -32.78 18.54 -17.12
N LYS A 412 -31.84 17.75 -16.61
CA LYS A 412 -31.45 16.45 -17.16
C LYS A 412 -31.48 15.36 -16.09
N ILE A 413 -32.23 14.29 -16.35
CA ILE A 413 -32.33 13.06 -15.55
C ILE A 413 -32.20 11.80 -16.43
N GLY A 414 -32.20 10.61 -15.83
CA GLY A 414 -32.09 9.33 -16.53
C GLY A 414 -30.63 8.91 -16.76
N ASP A 415 -30.40 7.59 -16.73
CA ASP A 415 -29.09 6.91 -16.75
C ASP A 415 -28.29 7.03 -18.07
N GLY A 416 -28.94 7.48 -19.16
CA GLY A 416 -28.34 7.67 -20.47
C GLY A 416 -27.48 8.92 -20.64
N THR A 417 -27.19 9.26 -21.91
CA THR A 417 -26.26 10.33 -22.29
C THR A 417 -26.96 11.46 -23.05
N LEU A 418 -26.67 12.72 -22.68
CA LEU A 418 -27.00 13.92 -23.43
C LEU A 418 -25.72 14.58 -23.97
N ASP A 419 -25.51 14.52 -25.29
CA ASP A 419 -24.36 15.10 -25.99
C ASP A 419 -24.72 16.49 -26.55
N VAL A 420 -24.28 17.56 -25.87
CA VAL A 420 -24.64 18.94 -26.19
C VAL A 420 -23.63 19.55 -27.14
N ARG A 421 -24.02 19.74 -28.40
CA ARG A 421 -23.10 20.12 -29.50
C ARG A 421 -23.10 21.61 -29.86
N LYS A 422 -23.89 22.43 -29.14
CA LYS A 422 -23.98 23.88 -29.34
C LYS A 422 -23.98 24.60 -27.99
N THR A 423 -23.42 25.81 -27.98
CA THR A 423 -23.54 26.75 -26.86
C THR A 423 -25.02 27.06 -26.57
N GLN A 424 -25.46 26.91 -25.32
CA GLN A 424 -26.88 27.01 -24.96
C GLN A 424 -27.29 28.40 -24.47
N ASN A 425 -26.35 29.23 -23.98
CA ASN A 425 -26.63 30.53 -23.35
C ASN A 425 -27.70 30.46 -22.24
N THR A 426 -27.68 29.37 -21.47
CA THR A 426 -28.52 29.14 -20.29
C THR A 426 -27.78 28.26 -19.27
N ASN A 427 -28.42 27.91 -18.16
CA ASN A 427 -27.85 27.00 -17.15
C ASN A 427 -28.37 25.56 -17.31
N LEU A 428 -27.59 24.62 -16.80
CA LEU A 428 -27.93 23.20 -16.69
C LEU A 428 -28.11 22.82 -15.21
N LYS A 429 -29.13 22.01 -14.93
CA LYS A 429 -29.27 21.25 -13.68
C LYS A 429 -29.33 19.76 -14.01
N THR A 430 -28.47 18.96 -13.39
CA THR A 430 -28.38 17.53 -13.68
C THR A 430 -28.16 16.71 -12.43
N GLY A 431 -28.76 15.52 -12.40
CA GLY A 431 -28.64 14.58 -11.28
C GLY A 431 -28.19 13.18 -11.67
N GLU A 432 -28.47 12.75 -12.91
CA GLU A 432 -28.28 11.35 -13.30
C GLU A 432 -27.75 11.25 -14.74
N GLY A 433 -26.92 10.23 -14.98
CA GLY A 433 -26.40 9.89 -16.29
C GLY A 433 -25.25 10.80 -16.73
N LEU A 434 -25.00 10.84 -18.03
CA LEU A 434 -23.87 11.56 -18.63
C LEU A 434 -24.35 12.79 -19.41
N VAL A 435 -23.72 13.94 -19.18
CA VAL A 435 -23.82 15.12 -20.04
C VAL A 435 -22.46 15.42 -20.64
N ILE A 436 -22.38 15.46 -21.97
CA ILE A 436 -21.15 15.80 -22.69
C ILE A 436 -21.22 17.27 -23.14
N LEU A 437 -20.20 18.04 -22.79
CA LEU A 437 -20.05 19.44 -23.16
C LEU A 437 -19.23 19.55 -24.46
N GLY A 438 -19.91 19.53 -25.60
CA GLY A 438 -19.31 19.49 -26.94
C GLY A 438 -19.08 20.84 -27.60
N ALA A 439 -19.28 21.97 -26.89
CA ALA A 439 -19.08 23.32 -27.42
C ALA A 439 -18.33 24.22 -26.42
N GLU A 440 -17.66 25.27 -26.91
CA GLU A 440 -17.12 26.32 -26.04
C GLU A 440 -18.25 26.96 -25.21
N LYS A 441 -18.00 27.15 -23.91
CA LYS A 441 -18.95 27.72 -22.94
C LYS A 441 -20.35 27.10 -23.09
N THR A 442 -20.41 25.76 -23.10
CA THR A 442 -21.64 25.01 -23.44
C THR A 442 -22.85 25.51 -22.63
N PHE A 443 -22.66 25.76 -21.34
CA PHE A 443 -23.63 26.38 -20.43
C PHE A 443 -23.00 27.55 -19.65
N ASN A 444 -23.84 28.48 -19.17
CA ASN A 444 -23.41 29.59 -18.32
C ASN A 444 -23.03 29.08 -16.92
N ASN A 445 -23.88 28.24 -16.33
CA ASN A 445 -23.61 27.54 -15.07
C ASN A 445 -24.17 26.11 -15.11
N ILE A 446 -23.57 25.21 -14.35
CA ILE A 446 -23.92 23.79 -14.27
C ILE A 446 -24.06 23.40 -12.79
N TYR A 447 -25.26 22.99 -12.42
CA TYR A 447 -25.62 22.48 -11.09
C TYR A 447 -25.63 20.95 -11.14
N ILE A 448 -24.76 20.32 -10.36
CA ILE A 448 -24.61 18.86 -10.26
C ILE A 448 -25.02 18.43 -8.86
N THR A 449 -25.90 17.45 -8.75
CA THR A 449 -26.49 17.00 -7.48
C THR A 449 -26.77 15.49 -7.49
N SER A 450 -27.21 14.96 -6.35
CA SER A 450 -27.62 13.56 -6.11
C SER A 450 -26.50 12.51 -6.14
N GLY A 451 -25.31 12.82 -6.66
CA GLY A 451 -24.16 11.93 -6.71
C GLY A 451 -24.13 10.97 -7.92
N ASP A 452 -25.21 10.89 -8.68
CA ASP A 452 -25.37 9.94 -9.80
C ASP A 452 -25.03 10.52 -11.19
N GLY A 453 -24.74 11.82 -11.27
CA GLY A 453 -24.54 12.55 -12.52
C GLY A 453 -23.07 12.74 -12.87
N THR A 454 -22.72 12.57 -14.15
CA THR A 454 -21.40 12.91 -14.71
C THR A 454 -21.53 14.01 -15.77
N VAL A 455 -20.71 15.04 -15.68
CA VAL A 455 -20.52 16.06 -16.71
C VAL A 455 -19.12 15.89 -17.30
N ARG A 456 -19.01 15.69 -18.61
CA ARG A 456 -17.75 15.40 -19.31
C ARG A 456 -17.39 16.49 -20.31
N LEU A 457 -16.14 16.93 -20.31
CA LEU A 457 -15.63 17.89 -21.30
C LEU A 457 -15.37 17.20 -22.65
N ASN A 458 -15.74 17.86 -23.75
CA ASN A 458 -15.43 17.39 -25.12
C ASN A 458 -15.15 18.56 -26.08
N ALA A 459 -14.79 19.72 -25.53
CA ALA A 459 -14.38 20.91 -26.26
C ALA A 459 -13.42 21.73 -25.40
N GLU A 460 -12.54 22.48 -26.06
CA GLU A 460 -11.70 23.47 -25.38
C GLU A 460 -12.57 24.60 -24.82
N ASN A 461 -12.23 25.10 -23.63
CA ASN A 461 -13.00 26.15 -22.94
C ASN A 461 -14.51 25.82 -22.82
N ALA A 462 -14.86 24.54 -22.67
CA ALA A 462 -16.25 24.10 -22.57
C ALA A 462 -17.00 24.69 -21.35
N LEU A 463 -16.28 25.06 -20.30
CA LEU A 463 -16.78 25.72 -19.09
C LEU A 463 -16.78 27.25 -19.24
N SER A 464 -17.61 27.96 -18.47
CA SER A 464 -17.87 29.39 -18.67
C SER A 464 -16.79 30.35 -18.15
N GLY A 465 -15.86 29.86 -17.32
CA GLY A 465 -14.83 30.67 -16.65
C GLY A 465 -15.32 31.34 -15.36
N GLY A 466 -14.55 32.31 -14.84
CA GLY A 466 -14.84 32.98 -13.57
C GLY A 466 -14.27 32.25 -12.35
N GLU A 467 -14.66 32.66 -11.13
CA GLU A 467 -14.09 32.12 -9.88
C GLU A 467 -14.25 30.58 -9.75
N TYR A 468 -15.40 30.06 -10.21
CA TYR A 468 -15.80 28.65 -10.10
C TYR A 468 -15.90 27.91 -11.45
N ASN A 469 -15.49 28.53 -12.56
CA ASN A 469 -15.71 28.02 -13.93
C ASN A 469 -17.16 27.62 -14.25
N GLY A 470 -18.15 28.22 -13.57
CA GLY A 470 -19.56 27.91 -13.74
C GLY A 470 -19.98 26.51 -13.28
N ILE A 471 -19.16 25.80 -12.49
CA ILE A 471 -19.51 24.48 -11.95
C ILE A 471 -19.87 24.58 -10.47
N PHE A 472 -21.01 23.99 -10.09
CA PHE A 472 -21.53 23.99 -8.72
C PHE A 472 -21.97 22.58 -8.32
N PHE A 473 -21.22 21.96 -7.41
CA PHE A 473 -21.57 20.66 -6.81
C PHE A 473 -22.41 20.91 -5.55
N ALA A 474 -23.71 20.66 -5.68
CA ALA A 474 -24.66 20.73 -4.59
C ALA A 474 -24.66 19.45 -3.77
N LYS A 475 -25.72 19.23 -2.95
CA LYS A 475 -25.80 18.10 -2.03
C LYS A 475 -25.56 16.77 -2.75
N ASN A 476 -24.66 15.96 -2.18
CA ASN A 476 -24.14 14.70 -2.72
C ASN A 476 -23.35 14.83 -4.04
N GLY A 477 -23.16 16.05 -4.56
CA GLY A 477 -22.37 16.35 -5.75
C GLY A 477 -22.68 15.49 -6.97
N GLY A 478 -21.63 14.89 -7.51
CA GLY A 478 -21.55 14.20 -8.81
C GLY A 478 -20.15 14.38 -9.40
N THR A 479 -19.96 13.97 -10.65
CA THR A 479 -18.62 13.91 -11.28
C THR A 479 -18.43 14.94 -12.39
N LEU A 480 -17.31 15.68 -12.37
CA LEU A 480 -16.77 16.41 -13.51
C LEU A 480 -15.60 15.63 -14.10
N ASP A 481 -15.77 15.10 -15.32
CA ASP A 481 -14.73 14.40 -16.07
C ASP A 481 -14.03 15.36 -17.04
N LEU A 482 -12.77 15.67 -16.73
CA LEU A 482 -11.90 16.56 -17.48
C LEU A 482 -11.54 16.02 -18.87
N ASN A 483 -11.62 14.69 -19.08
CA ASN A 483 -11.45 14.03 -20.37
C ASN A 483 -10.26 14.53 -21.22
N GLY A 484 -9.09 14.72 -20.60
CA GLY A 484 -7.86 15.17 -21.26
C GLY A 484 -7.74 16.67 -21.53
N TYR A 485 -8.64 17.49 -20.95
CA TYR A 485 -8.55 18.94 -20.95
C TYR A 485 -8.04 19.46 -19.60
N ASN A 486 -7.19 20.47 -19.62
CA ASN A 486 -6.70 21.14 -18.41
C ASN A 486 -7.73 22.12 -17.90
N GLN A 487 -7.82 22.30 -16.57
CA GLN A 487 -8.73 23.26 -15.94
C GLN A 487 -8.05 23.98 -14.79
N SER A 488 -8.36 25.27 -14.65
CA SER A 488 -7.83 26.14 -13.60
C SER A 488 -8.97 26.79 -12.84
N PHE A 489 -9.05 26.56 -11.53
CA PHE A 489 -10.07 27.11 -10.64
C PHE A 489 -9.43 28.06 -9.63
N ASN A 490 -10.08 29.17 -9.30
CA ASN A 490 -9.72 29.89 -8.08
C ASN A 490 -10.22 29.13 -6.86
N LYS A 491 -11.47 28.65 -6.94
CA LYS A 491 -12.11 27.73 -5.99
C LYS A 491 -13.03 26.80 -6.75
N ILE A 492 -13.25 25.61 -6.22
CA ILE A 492 -14.28 24.70 -6.73
C ILE A 492 -15.49 24.85 -5.81
N ALA A 493 -16.66 25.21 -6.37
CA ALA A 493 -17.87 25.33 -5.57
C ALA A 493 -18.44 23.94 -5.26
N ALA A 494 -17.97 23.33 -4.17
CA ALA A 494 -18.42 22.03 -3.70
C ALA A 494 -18.91 22.10 -2.26
N THR A 495 -20.05 21.48 -1.99
CA THR A 495 -20.65 21.52 -0.66
C THR A 495 -20.26 20.36 0.25
N ASP A 496 -19.92 19.21 -0.31
CA ASP A 496 -19.63 17.98 0.43
C ASP A 496 -18.73 17.04 -0.40
N SER A 497 -18.42 15.86 0.15
CA SER A 497 -17.56 14.84 -0.43
C SER A 497 -18.13 14.13 -1.66
N GLY A 498 -19.40 14.32 -1.99
CA GLY A 498 -20.00 13.78 -3.20
C GLY A 498 -19.51 14.47 -4.49
N ALA A 499 -18.85 15.62 -4.38
CA ALA A 499 -18.20 16.27 -5.51
C ALA A 499 -16.94 15.52 -5.95
N VAL A 500 -16.87 15.10 -7.21
CA VAL A 500 -15.71 14.39 -7.78
C VAL A 500 -15.20 15.14 -9.01
N ILE A 501 -13.91 15.47 -9.05
CA ILE A 501 -13.22 15.88 -10.28
C ILE A 501 -12.33 14.73 -10.71
N THR A 502 -12.44 14.31 -11.97
CA THR A 502 -11.63 13.21 -12.48
C THR A 502 -11.15 13.43 -13.90
N ASN A 503 -10.18 12.64 -14.35
CA ASN A 503 -9.87 12.48 -15.76
C ASN A 503 -9.84 11.00 -16.11
N THR A 504 -10.82 10.56 -16.90
CA THR A 504 -10.91 9.18 -17.39
C THR A 504 -10.17 8.96 -18.72
N SER A 505 -9.64 10.02 -19.33
CA SER A 505 -8.90 9.94 -20.60
C SER A 505 -7.48 9.40 -20.40
N THR A 506 -6.96 8.74 -21.43
CA THR A 506 -5.55 8.36 -21.51
C THR A 506 -4.63 9.57 -21.63
N LYS A 507 -5.13 10.69 -22.18
CA LYS A 507 -4.43 11.97 -22.18
C LYS A 507 -4.50 12.58 -20.78
N LYS A 508 -3.34 12.80 -20.15
CA LYS A 508 -3.23 13.42 -18.82
C LYS A 508 -3.77 14.86 -18.83
N SER A 509 -4.46 15.24 -17.76
CA SER A 509 -4.95 16.61 -17.50
C SER A 509 -4.17 17.25 -16.35
N ILE A 510 -4.17 18.59 -16.31
CA ILE A 510 -3.69 19.39 -15.18
C ILE A 510 -4.90 20.09 -14.54
N LEU A 511 -5.08 19.89 -13.24
CA LEU A 511 -6.02 20.62 -12.40
C LEU A 511 -5.27 21.67 -11.59
N SER A 512 -5.42 22.95 -11.94
CA SER A 512 -4.78 24.05 -11.20
C SER A 512 -5.74 24.67 -10.19
N LEU A 513 -5.31 24.83 -8.94
CA LEU A 513 -6.05 25.49 -7.87
C LEU A 513 -5.32 26.79 -7.50
N ASN A 514 -6.00 27.93 -7.61
CA ASN A 514 -5.39 29.27 -7.49
C ASN A 514 -6.12 30.15 -6.45
N ASN A 515 -6.42 29.59 -5.28
CA ASN A 515 -7.13 30.30 -4.23
C ASN A 515 -6.33 31.53 -3.74
N THR A 516 -7.01 32.67 -3.62
CA THR A 516 -6.39 33.95 -3.22
C THR A 516 -6.56 34.27 -1.74
N ALA A 517 -7.31 33.43 -1.03
CA ALA A 517 -7.56 33.40 0.41
C ALA A 517 -7.56 31.93 0.88
N ASP A 518 -7.57 31.68 2.19
CA ASP A 518 -7.77 30.32 2.74
C ASP A 518 -9.02 29.68 2.14
N TYR A 519 -8.90 28.42 1.73
CA TYR A 519 -9.93 27.68 1.00
C TYR A 519 -9.90 26.21 1.40
N ILE A 520 -11.07 25.65 1.76
CA ILE A 520 -11.23 24.22 2.05
C ILE A 520 -12.09 23.57 0.96
N TYR A 521 -11.57 22.47 0.39
CA TYR A 521 -12.23 21.67 -0.63
C TYR A 521 -12.64 20.30 -0.07
N HIS A 522 -13.96 20.11 0.04
CA HIS A 522 -14.59 18.91 0.59
C HIS A 522 -14.67 17.73 -0.40
N GLY A 523 -14.49 17.97 -1.70
CA GLY A 523 -14.65 16.96 -2.74
C GLY A 523 -13.42 16.08 -2.98
N ASN A 524 -13.55 15.14 -3.92
CA ASN A 524 -12.53 14.17 -4.28
C ASN A 524 -11.88 14.47 -5.64
N ILE A 525 -10.58 14.23 -5.76
CA ILE A 525 -9.79 14.40 -6.99
C ILE A 525 -9.21 13.05 -7.44
N ASN A 526 -9.65 12.52 -8.59
CA ASN A 526 -9.35 11.14 -8.98
C ASN A 526 -8.80 11.01 -10.41
N GLY A 527 -8.07 9.93 -10.70
CA GLY A 527 -7.76 9.50 -12.07
C GLY A 527 -6.51 10.16 -12.68
N ASN A 528 -6.44 10.22 -14.01
CA ASN A 528 -5.21 10.55 -14.74
C ASN A 528 -4.94 12.07 -14.81
N LEU A 529 -4.67 12.71 -13.67
CA LEU A 529 -4.39 14.14 -13.59
C LEU A 529 -3.28 14.49 -12.60
N ASP A 530 -2.56 15.59 -12.89
CA ASP A 530 -1.70 16.29 -11.94
C ASP A 530 -2.50 17.39 -11.22
N VAL A 531 -2.18 17.64 -9.94
CA VAL A 531 -2.72 18.77 -9.18
C VAL A 531 -1.64 19.84 -9.04
N LEU A 532 -1.97 21.08 -9.39
CA LEU A 532 -1.01 22.18 -9.44
C LEU A 532 -1.48 23.36 -8.59
N GLN A 533 -0.60 23.89 -7.74
CA GLN A 533 -0.81 25.17 -7.07
C GLN A 533 0.50 25.94 -7.04
N HIS A 534 0.61 26.96 -7.90
CA HIS A 534 1.82 27.76 -8.04
C HIS A 534 1.51 29.25 -7.84
N HIS A 535 2.27 29.90 -6.97
CA HIS A 535 2.21 31.35 -6.78
C HIS A 535 3.58 31.99 -6.99
N GLU A 536 3.58 33.29 -7.30
CA GLU A 536 4.81 34.07 -7.40
C GLU A 536 5.48 34.26 -6.03
N THR A 537 4.68 34.43 -4.97
CA THR A 537 5.16 34.67 -3.60
C THR A 537 4.28 33.94 -2.59
N LYS A 538 4.92 33.41 -1.53
CA LYS A 538 4.25 32.73 -0.43
C LYS A 538 3.53 33.75 0.45
N LYS A 539 2.27 33.48 0.81
CA LYS A 539 1.45 34.32 1.70
C LYS A 539 0.69 33.46 2.70
N GLU A 540 0.66 33.87 3.97
CA GLU A 540 0.10 33.10 5.09
C GLU A 540 -1.42 32.87 5.05
N ASN A 541 -2.17 33.75 4.38
CA ASN A 541 -3.64 33.68 4.35
C ASN A 541 -4.17 33.12 3.02
N ARG A 542 -3.49 32.11 2.46
CA ARG A 542 -3.83 31.46 1.18
C ARG A 542 -3.73 29.93 1.24
N ARG A 543 -3.92 29.36 2.42
CA ARG A 543 -3.79 27.92 2.61
C ARG A 543 -4.87 27.18 1.82
N LEU A 544 -4.45 26.16 1.09
CA LEU A 544 -5.34 25.15 0.54
C LEU A 544 -5.52 24.05 1.59
N ILE A 545 -6.76 23.76 1.94
CA ILE A 545 -7.12 22.66 2.83
C ILE A 545 -7.88 21.63 2.00
N LEU A 546 -7.40 20.40 1.99
CA LEU A 546 -8.08 19.26 1.43
C LEU A 546 -8.57 18.39 2.59
N ASP A 547 -9.89 18.29 2.75
CA ASP A 547 -10.53 17.39 3.70
C ASP A 547 -11.40 16.32 3.02
N GLY A 548 -11.56 16.40 1.70
CA GLY A 548 -11.93 15.25 0.86
C GLY A 548 -10.73 14.33 0.56
N GLY A 549 -10.79 13.58 -0.53
CA GLY A 549 -9.75 12.62 -0.93
C GLY A 549 -9.01 12.98 -2.22
N VAL A 550 -7.84 12.38 -2.40
CA VAL A 550 -7.09 12.39 -3.68
C VAL A 550 -6.75 10.95 -4.03
N ASP A 551 -6.96 10.55 -5.28
CA ASP A 551 -6.58 9.23 -5.79
C ASP A 551 -6.08 9.33 -7.25
N THR A 552 -4.79 9.62 -7.40
CA THR A 552 -4.09 9.69 -8.68
C THR A 552 -2.79 8.90 -8.61
N THR A 553 -2.33 8.37 -9.74
CA THR A 553 -0.97 7.82 -9.84
C THR A 553 0.05 8.89 -10.25
N ASN A 554 -0.41 10.11 -10.52
CA ASN A 554 0.44 11.24 -10.93
C ASN A 554 0.73 12.18 -9.75
N ASP A 555 1.22 13.38 -10.05
CA ASP A 555 1.91 14.20 -9.07
C ASP A 555 1.07 15.39 -8.58
N ILE A 556 1.43 15.87 -7.39
CA ILE A 556 0.97 17.15 -6.85
C ILE A 556 2.18 18.08 -6.82
N SER A 557 2.05 19.29 -7.38
CA SER A 557 3.15 20.27 -7.41
C SER A 557 2.76 21.60 -6.79
N LEU A 558 3.53 21.99 -5.79
CA LEU A 558 3.35 23.17 -4.95
C LEU A 558 4.56 24.08 -5.03
N ARG A 559 4.35 25.37 -5.35
CA ARG A 559 5.40 26.39 -5.33
C ARG A 559 4.92 27.67 -4.67
N ASN A 560 5.62 28.10 -3.61
CA ASN A 560 5.28 29.28 -2.81
C ASN A 560 3.88 29.20 -2.17
N THR A 561 3.53 28.06 -1.59
CA THR A 561 2.15 27.78 -1.13
C THR A 561 2.11 27.12 0.25
N GLN A 562 0.89 26.88 0.74
CA GLN A 562 0.62 26.16 1.97
C GLN A 562 -0.52 25.16 1.72
N LEU A 563 -0.27 23.89 1.97
CA LEU A 563 -1.24 22.80 1.83
C LEU A 563 -1.43 22.09 3.16
N SER A 564 -2.68 21.85 3.54
CA SER A 564 -3.06 20.96 4.63
C SER A 564 -3.96 19.84 4.12
N MET A 565 -3.64 18.60 4.48
CA MET A 565 -4.49 17.42 4.27
C MET A 565 -5.00 16.93 5.63
N GLN A 566 -6.32 16.77 5.78
CA GLN A 566 -6.96 16.33 7.03
C GLN A 566 -8.17 15.44 6.73
N GLY A 567 -8.74 14.80 7.74
CA GLY A 567 -10.09 14.25 7.63
C GLY A 567 -11.17 15.34 7.61
N HIS A 568 -12.38 14.95 7.24
CA HIS A 568 -13.56 15.81 7.25
C HIS A 568 -14.30 15.68 8.58
N ALA A 569 -14.61 16.79 9.24
CA ALA A 569 -15.45 16.76 10.44
C ALA A 569 -16.86 16.33 10.04
N THR A 570 -17.35 15.21 10.58
CA THR A 570 -18.65 14.65 10.21
C THR A 570 -19.76 15.70 10.31
N GLU A 571 -20.52 15.85 9.24
CA GLU A 571 -21.59 16.85 9.17
C GLU A 571 -22.83 16.44 9.95
N HIS A 572 -23.36 17.39 10.72
CA HIS A 572 -24.60 17.23 11.48
C HIS A 572 -25.68 18.25 11.09
N ALA A 573 -26.91 17.95 11.49
CA ALA A 573 -28.06 18.81 11.35
C ALA A 573 -28.00 20.00 12.33
N ILE A 574 -28.55 21.12 11.89
CA ILE A 574 -28.64 22.37 12.65
C ILE A 574 -30.10 22.79 12.77
N TYR A 575 -30.46 23.50 13.84
CA TYR A 575 -31.81 24.00 14.08
C TYR A 575 -32.20 25.14 13.14
N ARG A 576 -31.24 26.01 12.82
CA ARG A 576 -31.43 27.17 11.95
C ARG A 576 -30.15 27.54 11.22
N ASP A 577 -30.23 27.80 9.92
CA ASP A 577 -29.17 28.50 9.19
C ASP A 577 -29.30 30.02 9.40
N GLY A 578 -28.26 30.65 9.92
CA GLY A 578 -28.21 32.08 10.22
C GLY A 578 -28.72 32.51 11.61
N ALA A 579 -28.51 33.78 11.92
CA ALA A 579 -28.84 34.39 13.21
C ALA A 579 -30.35 34.66 13.39
N PHE A 580 -30.78 34.82 14.64
CA PHE A 580 -32.15 35.25 14.96
C PHE A 580 -32.42 36.65 14.41
N SER A 581 -33.24 36.75 13.36
CA SER A 581 -33.61 38.03 12.76
C SER A 581 -34.84 38.62 13.45
N CYS A 582 -34.70 39.81 14.03
CA CYS A 582 -35.82 40.61 14.53
C CYS A 582 -35.73 42.02 13.93
N SER A 583 -36.68 42.33 13.05
CA SER A 583 -36.75 43.62 12.33
C SER A 583 -37.25 44.77 13.22
N LEU A 584 -37.77 44.47 14.41
CA LEU A 584 -38.20 45.48 15.36
C LEU A 584 -37.00 46.09 16.09
N PRO A 585 -36.99 47.42 16.31
CA PRO A 585 -35.93 48.08 17.08
C PRO A 585 -35.85 47.50 18.50
N ALA A 586 -34.67 47.62 19.13
CA ALA A 586 -34.33 47.00 20.42
C ALA A 586 -35.47 46.99 21.49
N PRO A 587 -36.20 48.10 21.75
CA PRO A 587 -37.25 48.15 22.76
C PRO A 587 -38.47 47.28 22.44
N MET A 588 -38.67 46.95 21.17
CA MET A 588 -39.80 46.18 20.65
C MET A 588 -39.42 44.73 20.34
N ARG A 589 -38.16 44.31 20.51
CA ARG A 589 -37.72 42.94 20.19
C ARG A 589 -38.47 41.87 20.97
N PHE A 590 -39.01 42.17 22.15
CA PHE A 590 -39.85 41.24 22.89
C PHE A 590 -41.13 40.83 22.13
N LEU A 591 -41.56 41.64 21.15
CA LEU A 591 -42.67 41.34 20.25
C LEU A 591 -42.27 40.36 19.11
N CYS A 592 -40.97 40.17 18.86
CA CYS A 592 -40.47 39.22 17.84
C CYS A 592 -40.57 37.74 18.30
N GLY A 593 -41.01 37.48 19.54
CA GLY A 593 -41.03 36.15 20.13
C GLY A 593 -39.67 35.69 20.64
N SER A 594 -39.62 34.48 21.18
CA SER A 594 -38.39 33.82 21.66
C SER A 594 -37.64 33.13 20.53
N ASP A 595 -36.30 33.07 20.63
CA ASP A 595 -35.49 32.25 19.73
C ASP A 595 -35.69 30.76 20.05
N TYR A 596 -36.34 30.02 19.14
CA TYR A 596 -36.55 28.57 19.30
C TYR A 596 -35.25 27.78 19.40
N VAL A 597 -34.15 28.25 18.80
CA VAL A 597 -32.84 27.58 18.89
C VAL A 597 -32.36 27.58 20.35
N ALA A 598 -32.38 28.74 20.99
CA ALA A 598 -32.06 28.87 22.41
C ALA A 598 -33.06 28.08 23.27
N GLY A 599 -34.35 28.10 22.91
CA GLY A 599 -35.37 27.30 23.56
C GLY A 599 -35.06 25.79 23.55
N MET A 600 -34.70 25.23 22.38
CA MET A 600 -34.33 23.83 22.21
C MET A 600 -33.05 23.48 22.98
N GLN A 601 -32.00 24.29 22.85
CA GLN A 601 -30.75 24.12 23.60
C GLN A 601 -30.96 24.11 25.11
N ASN A 602 -31.83 25.00 25.61
CA ASN A 602 -32.18 25.04 27.04
C ASN A 602 -32.88 23.78 27.53
N THR A 603 -33.59 23.04 26.66
CA THR A 603 -34.17 21.74 27.06
C THR A 603 -33.11 20.66 27.31
N GLU A 604 -31.91 20.81 26.74
CA GLU A 604 -30.83 19.82 26.78
C GLU A 604 -29.59 20.25 27.58
N ALA A 605 -29.56 21.49 28.08
CA ALA A 605 -28.42 22.09 28.79
C ALA A 605 -27.88 21.25 29.95
N ASP A 606 -28.76 20.56 30.71
CA ASP A 606 -28.33 19.69 31.80
C ASP A 606 -27.50 18.49 31.31
N ALA A 607 -27.88 17.87 30.18
CA ALA A 607 -27.18 16.72 29.62
C ALA A 607 -25.82 17.12 29.06
N VAL A 608 -25.70 18.32 28.49
CA VAL A 608 -24.42 18.88 28.02
C VAL A 608 -23.47 19.09 29.20
N LYS A 609 -23.95 19.68 30.30
CA LYS A 609 -23.16 19.85 31.53
C LYS A 609 -22.71 18.54 32.14
N GLN A 610 -23.54 17.49 32.04
CA GLN A 610 -23.22 16.17 32.61
C GLN A 610 -22.24 15.38 31.74
N ASN A 611 -22.40 15.41 30.41
CA ASN A 611 -21.72 14.47 29.50
C ASN A 611 -20.57 15.08 28.68
N GLY A 612 -20.43 16.41 28.62
CA GLY A 612 -19.41 17.06 27.80
C GLY A 612 -19.68 17.07 26.29
N ASN A 613 -20.82 16.53 25.83
CA ASN A 613 -21.18 16.43 24.41
C ASN A 613 -21.82 17.72 23.86
N ALA A 614 -21.13 18.86 23.99
CA ALA A 614 -21.64 20.16 23.53
C ALA A 614 -21.96 20.16 22.03
N TYR A 615 -21.13 19.46 21.23
CA TYR A 615 -21.32 19.35 19.78
C TYR A 615 -22.72 18.85 19.43
N LYS A 616 -23.28 17.83 20.12
CA LYS A 616 -24.63 17.28 19.87
C LYS A 616 -25.78 18.29 20.03
N THR A 617 -25.56 19.44 20.67
CA THR A 617 -26.60 20.43 20.98
C THR A 617 -26.31 21.84 20.47
N ASN A 618 -25.09 22.11 19.98
CA ASN A 618 -24.76 23.40 19.40
C ASN A 618 -25.60 23.63 18.10
N ASN A 619 -25.52 24.82 17.50
CA ASN A 619 -26.18 25.08 16.21
C ASN A 619 -25.12 25.24 15.11
N ALA A 620 -24.20 24.28 15.03
CA ALA A 620 -23.12 24.23 14.06
C ALA A 620 -23.15 22.90 13.29
N VAL A 621 -22.82 22.93 12.00
CA VAL A 621 -22.75 21.72 11.16
C VAL A 621 -21.59 20.83 11.60
N SER A 622 -20.49 21.44 12.02
CA SER A 622 -19.27 20.79 12.52
C SER A 622 -18.69 21.59 13.69
N ASP A 623 -17.92 20.92 14.54
CA ASP A 623 -17.25 21.48 15.72
C ASP A 623 -15.85 20.87 15.88
N LEU A 624 -14.82 21.69 16.12
CA LEU A 624 -13.43 21.24 16.25
C LEU A 624 -13.23 20.20 17.36
N SER A 625 -14.08 20.25 18.40
CA SER A 625 -14.01 19.35 19.56
C SER A 625 -14.74 18.03 19.36
N GLN A 626 -15.49 17.85 18.26
CA GLN A 626 -16.26 16.64 18.04
C GLN A 626 -15.32 15.42 17.84
N PRO A 627 -15.68 14.24 18.38
CA PRO A 627 -14.85 13.05 18.28
C PRO A 627 -14.96 12.37 16.91
N ASP A 628 -16.10 12.52 16.24
CA ASP A 628 -16.46 11.89 14.97
C ASP A 628 -15.95 12.69 13.77
N TRP A 629 -15.00 12.08 13.06
CA TRP A 629 -14.36 12.62 11.87
C TRP A 629 -14.25 11.51 10.83
N GLU A 630 -14.49 11.84 9.58
CA GLU A 630 -14.32 10.96 8.43
C GLU A 630 -12.85 10.97 8.00
N THR A 631 -12.30 9.78 7.71
CA THR A 631 -10.89 9.66 7.31
C THR A 631 -10.70 10.07 5.85
N GLY A 632 -9.90 11.09 5.60
CA GLY A 632 -9.47 11.50 4.27
C GLY A 632 -8.29 10.65 3.79
N THR A 633 -8.39 10.08 2.58
CA THR A 633 -7.28 9.32 1.97
C THR A 633 -6.71 10.08 0.78
N PHE A 634 -5.39 10.23 0.76
CA PHE A 634 -4.66 11.02 -0.24
C PHE A 634 -3.57 10.15 -0.87
N ARG A 635 -3.83 9.63 -2.07
CA ARG A 635 -2.93 8.81 -2.89
C ARG A 635 -2.43 9.61 -4.10
N PHE A 636 -1.11 9.71 -4.23
CA PHE A 636 -0.42 10.35 -5.34
C PHE A 636 0.93 9.69 -5.59
N GLY A 637 1.54 9.96 -6.75
CA GLY A 637 2.92 9.56 -7.06
C GLY A 637 3.92 10.33 -6.19
N THR A 638 4.21 11.58 -6.56
CA THR A 638 5.10 12.47 -5.80
C THR A 638 4.44 13.82 -5.51
N LEU A 639 4.57 14.29 -4.27
CA LEU A 639 4.30 15.66 -3.85
C LEU A 639 5.57 16.49 -3.95
N HIS A 640 5.63 17.39 -4.92
CA HIS A 640 6.73 18.32 -5.16
C HIS A 640 6.49 19.63 -4.39
N LEU A 641 7.38 19.96 -3.47
CA LEU A 641 7.33 21.15 -2.62
C LEU A 641 8.52 22.08 -2.91
N GLU A 642 8.24 23.28 -3.41
CA GLU A 642 9.23 24.34 -3.55
C GLU A 642 8.80 25.56 -2.70
N ASN A 643 9.61 25.90 -1.70
CA ASN A 643 9.34 27.01 -0.77
C ASN A 643 7.90 26.99 -0.21
N SER A 644 7.44 25.83 0.23
CA SER A 644 6.04 25.60 0.62
C SER A 644 5.91 24.96 2.00
N ASP A 645 4.75 25.13 2.65
CA ASP A 645 4.41 24.39 3.88
C ASP A 645 3.44 23.27 3.54
N PHE A 646 3.74 22.06 4.00
CA PHE A 646 2.87 20.91 3.90
C PHE A 646 2.56 20.38 5.29
N SER A 647 1.28 20.22 5.61
CA SER A 647 0.87 19.60 6.87
C SER A 647 -0.18 18.50 6.71
N VAL A 648 -0.01 17.43 7.48
CA VAL A 648 -0.95 16.31 7.58
C VAL A 648 -1.59 16.35 8.96
N GLY A 649 -2.89 16.61 9.01
CA GLY A 649 -3.68 16.75 10.23
C GLY A 649 -4.37 15.45 10.66
N ARG A 650 -5.26 15.57 11.64
CA ARG A 650 -6.04 14.44 12.18
C ARG A 650 -6.84 13.73 11.09
N ASN A 651 -7.00 12.42 11.24
CA ASN A 651 -7.83 11.58 10.35
C ASN A 651 -7.41 11.62 8.88
N ALA A 652 -6.16 12.01 8.56
CA ALA A 652 -5.61 11.90 7.22
C ALA A 652 -4.74 10.64 7.06
N ASN A 653 -4.88 9.99 5.91
CA ASN A 653 -4.03 8.89 5.45
C ASN A 653 -3.37 9.28 4.12
N VAL A 654 -2.11 9.69 4.19
CA VAL A 654 -1.33 10.17 3.05
C VAL A 654 -0.41 9.07 2.54
N ILE A 655 -0.48 8.80 1.24
CA ILE A 655 0.26 7.73 0.57
C ILE A 655 0.88 8.30 -0.71
N GLY A 656 2.20 8.42 -0.72
CA GLY A 656 2.97 8.98 -1.84
C GLY A 656 4.32 9.52 -1.39
N ASP A 657 5.24 9.71 -2.33
CA ASP A 657 6.57 10.24 -2.05
C ASP A 657 6.55 11.77 -1.93
N ILE A 658 7.48 12.35 -1.17
CA ILE A 658 7.66 13.80 -1.06
C ILE A 658 9.03 14.19 -1.61
N GLN A 659 9.06 15.20 -2.48
CA GLN A 659 10.27 15.91 -2.89
C GLN A 659 10.18 17.36 -2.44
N ALA A 660 11.12 17.81 -1.61
CA ALA A 660 11.04 19.11 -0.96
C ALA A 660 12.33 19.92 -1.09
N SER A 661 12.18 21.21 -1.42
CA SER A 661 13.24 22.21 -1.35
C SER A 661 12.75 23.42 -0.57
N LYS A 662 13.53 23.87 0.43
CA LYS A 662 13.24 25.06 1.25
C LYS A 662 11.84 25.04 1.88
N SER A 663 11.37 23.86 2.26
CA SER A 663 9.97 23.63 2.63
C SER A 663 9.83 23.10 4.07
N ASN A 664 8.67 23.30 4.67
CA ASN A 664 8.37 22.78 6.01
C ASN A 664 7.33 21.67 5.90
N ILE A 665 7.64 20.49 6.44
CA ILE A 665 6.78 19.31 6.44
C ILE A 665 6.40 18.99 7.88
N THR A 666 5.10 18.95 8.17
CA THR A 666 4.58 18.56 9.49
C THR A 666 3.61 17.38 9.35
N ILE A 667 3.90 16.25 10.00
CA ILE A 667 3.01 15.09 10.07
C ILE A 667 2.46 15.00 11.48
N GLY A 668 1.13 14.95 11.65
CA GLY A 668 0.47 15.05 12.95
C GLY A 668 0.22 16.50 13.39
N ASP A 669 -0.06 17.40 12.44
CA ASP A 669 -0.37 18.80 12.75
C ASP A 669 -1.61 18.87 13.67
N THR A 670 -1.46 19.65 14.75
CA THR A 670 -2.49 19.87 15.75
C THR A 670 -3.52 20.92 15.33
N THR A 671 -3.27 21.65 14.24
CA THR A 671 -4.19 22.63 13.69
C THR A 671 -5.18 21.94 12.76
N ALA A 672 -6.47 21.95 13.12
CA ALA A 672 -7.54 21.50 12.24
C ALA A 672 -8.36 22.69 11.73
N TYR A 673 -8.93 22.52 10.54
CA TYR A 673 -9.76 23.51 9.86
C TYR A 673 -11.16 22.93 9.65
N ILE A 674 -12.20 23.72 9.88
CA ILE A 674 -13.58 23.33 9.57
C ILE A 674 -14.28 24.47 8.84
N ASP A 675 -15.21 24.12 7.96
CA ASP A 675 -16.14 25.07 7.35
C ASP A 675 -17.46 25.07 8.12
N LEU A 676 -17.86 26.22 8.64
CA LEU A 676 -19.15 26.39 9.33
C LEU A 676 -20.36 26.28 8.39
N HIS A 677 -20.13 26.24 7.08
CA HIS A 677 -21.15 26.05 6.04
C HIS A 677 -21.02 24.73 5.27
N ALA A 678 -20.20 23.77 5.73
CA ALA A 678 -20.13 22.42 5.15
C ALA A 678 -21.53 21.84 4.90
N GLY A 679 -21.73 21.16 3.77
CA GLY A 679 -23.02 20.62 3.33
C GLY A 679 -24.08 21.67 2.96
N LYS A 680 -23.77 22.97 3.07
CA LYS A 680 -24.66 24.11 2.76
C LYS A 680 -23.93 25.29 2.09
N ASN A 681 -22.84 25.02 1.37
CA ASN A 681 -22.01 26.01 0.68
C ASN A 681 -22.71 26.58 -0.55
N ILE A 682 -23.47 25.74 -1.25
CA ILE A 682 -24.27 26.17 -2.40
C ILE A 682 -25.51 26.91 -1.92
N THR A 683 -25.69 28.13 -2.43
CA THR A 683 -26.73 29.07 -1.99
C THR A 683 -27.60 29.56 -3.15
N GLY A 684 -28.69 30.26 -2.81
CA GLY A 684 -29.63 30.78 -3.80
C GLY A 684 -30.34 29.65 -4.55
N ASP A 685 -30.49 29.83 -5.86
CA ASP A 685 -31.11 28.87 -6.78
C ASP A 685 -30.17 27.76 -7.26
N GLY A 686 -28.97 27.65 -6.66
CA GLY A 686 -27.97 26.62 -6.97
C GLY A 686 -26.67 27.14 -7.59
N PHE A 687 -26.55 28.46 -7.82
CA PHE A 687 -25.40 29.06 -8.51
C PHE A 687 -24.66 30.12 -7.68
N GLY A 688 -24.80 30.08 -6.35
CA GLY A 688 -24.02 30.88 -5.41
C GLY A 688 -23.16 29.99 -4.50
N PHE A 689 -22.03 30.50 -4.02
CA PHE A 689 -21.11 29.78 -3.12
C PHE A 689 -20.73 30.66 -1.92
N ARG A 690 -20.64 30.06 -0.72
CA ARG A 690 -20.12 30.67 0.51
C ARG A 690 -19.31 29.66 1.32
N GLN A 691 -18.42 30.17 2.17
CA GLN A 691 -17.58 29.37 3.06
C GLN A 691 -17.14 30.24 4.24
N ASN A 692 -17.02 29.64 5.44
CA ASN A 692 -16.50 30.31 6.63
C ASN A 692 -15.58 29.37 7.41
N ILE A 693 -14.27 29.52 7.18
CA ILE A 693 -13.24 28.64 7.75
C ILE A 693 -12.87 29.10 9.15
N VAL A 694 -12.93 28.17 10.10
CA VAL A 694 -12.40 28.33 11.45
C VAL A 694 -11.29 27.31 11.68
N ARG A 695 -10.23 27.72 12.35
CA ARG A 695 -9.12 26.84 12.75
C ARG A 695 -8.96 26.80 14.27
N GLY A 696 -8.46 25.69 14.78
CA GLY A 696 -8.11 25.56 16.20
C GLY A 696 -7.35 24.27 16.48
N ASN A 697 -6.99 24.06 17.75
CA ASN A 697 -6.30 22.86 18.16
C ASN A 697 -7.29 21.68 18.16
N SER A 698 -6.98 20.65 17.37
CA SER A 698 -7.70 19.39 17.33
C SER A 698 -6.78 18.31 16.76
N GLN A 699 -6.58 17.23 17.52
CA GLN A 699 -5.58 16.21 17.20
C GLN A 699 -6.18 14.81 17.26
N GLY A 700 -5.85 13.99 16.27
CA GLY A 700 -6.26 12.60 16.13
C GLY A 700 -5.14 11.79 15.50
N GLU A 701 -5.40 10.52 15.18
CA GLU A 701 -4.43 9.69 14.48
C GLU A 701 -4.18 10.23 13.07
N THR A 702 -2.91 10.20 12.65
CA THR A 702 -2.46 10.63 11.33
C THR A 702 -1.53 9.57 10.75
N LEU A 703 -1.74 9.19 9.48
CA LEU A 703 -0.95 8.18 8.80
C LEU A 703 -0.22 8.78 7.60
N PHE A 704 1.06 8.45 7.46
CA PHE A 704 1.87 8.75 6.27
C PHE A 704 2.58 7.48 5.79
N THR A 705 2.57 7.21 4.49
CA THR A 705 3.33 6.13 3.85
C THR A 705 4.00 6.60 2.56
N GLY A 706 5.31 6.45 2.43
CA GLY A 706 6.06 6.86 1.24
C GLY A 706 7.54 7.11 1.51
N GLY A 707 8.25 7.77 0.61
CA GLY A 707 9.63 8.24 0.77
C GLY A 707 9.70 9.77 0.91
N ILE A 708 10.86 10.28 1.32
CA ILE A 708 11.11 11.73 1.39
C ILE A 708 12.51 12.04 0.86
N THR A 709 12.59 12.92 -0.13
CA THR A 709 13.82 13.59 -0.54
C THR A 709 13.69 15.08 -0.21
N ALA A 710 14.54 15.60 0.67
CA ALA A 710 14.42 16.97 1.15
C ALA A 710 15.78 17.70 1.19
N GLU A 711 15.79 18.94 0.70
CA GLU A 711 16.94 19.84 0.72
C GLU A 711 16.57 21.17 1.38
N ASP A 712 17.43 21.68 2.26
CA ASP A 712 17.25 22.97 2.97
C ASP A 712 15.88 23.10 3.67
N SER A 713 15.34 21.98 4.17
CA SER A 713 13.95 21.87 4.61
C SER A 713 13.85 21.54 6.11
N THR A 714 12.62 21.46 6.63
CA THR A 714 12.37 20.95 7.99
C THR A 714 11.29 19.87 7.98
N ILE A 715 11.47 18.85 8.81
CA ILE A 715 10.51 17.75 8.99
C ILE A 715 10.21 17.61 10.47
N VAL A 716 8.92 17.71 10.84
CA VAL A 716 8.45 17.49 12.21
C VAL A 716 7.34 16.44 12.20
N ILE A 717 7.52 15.37 12.95
CA ILE A 717 6.55 14.29 13.13
C ILE A 717 6.07 14.37 14.58
N LYS A 718 4.80 14.69 14.77
CA LYS A 718 4.22 15.05 16.07
C LYS A 718 3.47 13.88 16.71
N ASP A 719 3.01 14.09 17.94
CA ASP A 719 2.19 13.13 18.69
C ASP A 719 1.01 12.56 17.85
N LYS A 720 0.69 11.28 18.05
CA LYS A 720 -0.31 10.47 17.30
C LYS A 720 -0.06 10.29 15.80
N ALA A 721 1.05 10.78 15.26
CA ALA A 721 1.45 10.46 13.90
C ALA A 721 2.11 9.07 13.83
N LYS A 722 1.71 8.29 12.82
CA LYS A 722 2.38 7.06 12.41
C LYS A 722 2.93 7.25 11.00
N ALA A 723 4.24 7.32 10.86
CA ALA A 723 4.92 7.49 9.59
C ALA A 723 5.67 6.21 9.21
N LEU A 724 5.25 5.57 8.11
CA LEU A 724 5.93 4.45 7.49
C LEU A 724 6.70 4.94 6.27
N PHE A 725 8.00 5.13 6.42
CA PHE A 725 8.89 5.40 5.31
C PHE A 725 9.23 4.11 4.56
N SER A 726 8.31 3.70 3.67
CA SER A 726 8.44 2.50 2.85
C SER A 726 9.48 2.67 1.75
N ASN A 727 9.68 3.89 1.26
CA ASN A 727 10.72 4.24 0.29
C ASN A 727 11.88 4.99 0.97
N TYR A 728 12.94 5.27 0.22
CA TYR A 728 14.17 5.87 0.74
C TYR A 728 13.95 7.26 1.36
N VAL A 729 14.69 7.57 2.43
CA VAL A 729 14.70 8.89 3.08
C VAL A 729 16.04 9.59 2.82
N TYR A 730 16.05 10.71 2.11
CA TYR A 730 17.26 11.45 1.73
C TYR A 730 17.16 12.92 2.19
N LEU A 731 17.92 13.30 3.20
CA LEU A 731 17.84 14.58 3.90
C LEU A 731 19.16 15.36 3.80
N LEU A 732 19.20 16.37 2.93
CA LEU A 732 20.32 17.31 2.81
C LEU A 732 20.01 18.60 3.56
N ASN A 733 20.87 18.98 4.48
CA ASN A 733 20.71 20.18 5.32
C ASN A 733 19.28 20.33 5.86
N THR A 734 18.66 19.20 6.23
CA THR A 734 17.24 19.11 6.58
C THR A 734 17.13 18.51 7.97
N LYS A 735 16.61 19.30 8.92
CA LYS A 735 16.42 18.86 10.30
C LYS A 735 15.15 18.02 10.42
N ALA A 736 15.27 16.82 10.99
CA ALA A 736 14.15 15.95 11.30
C ALA A 736 13.92 15.86 12.81
N THR A 737 12.68 16.09 13.26
CA THR A 737 12.27 15.99 14.67
C THR A 737 11.11 15.03 14.81
N ILE A 738 11.27 14.02 15.68
CA ILE A 738 10.24 13.05 16.05
C ILE A 738 9.82 13.36 17.49
N GLU A 739 8.66 14.00 17.66
CA GLU A 739 8.17 14.39 18.99
C GLU A 739 7.67 13.19 19.81
N ASN A 740 7.44 13.41 21.11
CA ASN A 740 6.85 12.41 21.98
C ASN A 740 5.48 11.96 21.45
N GLY A 741 5.20 10.65 21.48
CA GLY A 741 3.96 10.05 20.96
C GLY A 741 3.93 9.78 19.45
N ALA A 742 4.96 10.21 18.70
CA ALA A 742 5.14 9.84 17.30
C ALA A 742 5.73 8.42 17.15
N ASP A 743 5.28 7.70 16.12
CA ASP A 743 5.82 6.39 15.74
C ASP A 743 6.31 6.40 14.30
N VAL A 744 7.62 6.21 14.10
CA VAL A 744 8.27 6.27 12.80
C VAL A 744 8.95 4.95 12.50
N THR A 745 8.63 4.35 11.37
CA THR A 745 9.33 3.17 10.83
C THR A 745 9.90 3.50 9.46
N THR A 746 11.18 3.19 9.24
CA THR A 746 11.88 3.34 7.95
C THR A 746 12.33 1.97 7.46
N GLN A 747 12.17 1.64 6.18
CA GLN A 747 12.42 0.28 5.65
C GLN A 747 13.42 0.22 4.49
N SER A 748 13.51 1.26 3.67
CA SER A 748 14.34 1.24 2.45
C SER A 748 15.70 1.94 2.60
N GLY A 749 16.07 2.31 3.83
CA GLY A 749 17.29 3.06 4.12
C GLY A 749 17.09 4.57 4.23
N MET A 750 18.12 5.24 4.75
CA MET A 750 18.12 6.67 5.03
C MET A 750 19.51 7.28 4.85
N PHE A 751 19.59 8.49 4.32
CA PHE A 751 20.78 9.34 4.36
C PHE A 751 20.41 10.71 4.94
N SER A 752 21.16 11.18 5.95
CA SER A 752 20.99 12.50 6.55
C SER A 752 22.34 13.17 6.77
N THR A 753 22.41 14.48 6.49
CA THR A 753 23.57 15.35 6.82
C THR A 753 23.30 16.24 8.04
N SER A 754 22.23 16.00 8.77
CA SER A 754 21.79 16.82 9.91
C SER A 754 21.28 15.94 11.04
N ASP A 755 21.32 16.47 12.26
CA ASP A 755 20.86 15.75 13.44
C ASP A 755 19.39 15.33 13.31
N ILE A 756 19.11 14.10 13.75
CA ILE A 756 17.76 13.57 13.88
C ILE A 756 17.41 13.60 15.37
N SER A 757 16.49 14.48 15.75
CA SER A 757 16.04 14.65 17.15
C SER A 757 14.87 13.72 17.44
N ILE A 758 14.98 12.89 18.48
CA ILE A 758 14.05 11.81 18.78
C ILE A 758 13.58 11.93 20.23
N SER A 759 12.30 12.26 20.41
CA SER A 759 11.54 12.15 21.67
C SER A 759 10.49 11.03 21.62
N GLY A 760 10.07 10.61 20.42
CA GLY A 760 9.17 9.46 20.17
C GLY A 760 9.91 8.17 19.80
N ASN A 761 9.33 7.38 18.89
CA ASN A 761 9.92 6.12 18.41
C ASN A 761 10.47 6.26 16.98
N LEU A 762 11.71 5.84 16.77
CA LEU A 762 12.31 5.62 15.44
C LEU A 762 12.75 4.16 15.30
N SER A 763 12.13 3.43 14.39
CA SER A 763 12.48 2.07 14.01
C SER A 763 13.07 2.01 12.59
N MET A 764 14.21 1.35 12.45
CA MET A 764 14.92 1.12 11.20
C MET A 764 14.95 -0.38 10.88
N THR A 765 14.53 -0.78 9.69
CA THR A 765 14.50 -2.19 9.26
C THR A 765 15.08 -2.40 7.88
N GLY A 766 15.41 -3.63 7.52
CA GLY A 766 15.54 -4.00 6.12
C GLY A 766 14.25 -3.71 5.33
N ASN A 767 14.34 -3.85 4.02
CA ASN A 767 13.19 -3.74 3.14
C ASN A 767 12.45 -5.09 3.09
N PRO A 768 11.20 -5.17 3.58
CA PRO A 768 10.45 -6.42 3.55
C PRO A 768 9.98 -6.76 2.13
N ASP A 769 10.10 -8.03 1.76
CA ASP A 769 9.39 -8.58 0.62
C ASP A 769 7.98 -9.03 1.01
N LYS A 770 7.24 -9.56 0.02
CA LYS A 770 5.87 -10.04 0.17
C LYS A 770 5.70 -11.17 1.21
N ASP A 771 6.76 -11.90 1.53
CA ASP A 771 6.76 -13.02 2.47
C ASP A 771 7.32 -12.59 3.85
N ASN A 772 7.49 -11.28 4.06
CA ASN A 772 8.07 -10.68 5.26
C ASN A 772 9.51 -11.15 5.53
N LYS A 773 10.25 -11.51 4.47
CA LYS A 773 11.71 -11.67 4.51
C LYS A 773 12.36 -10.34 4.14
N PHE A 774 13.55 -10.08 4.67
CA PHE A 774 14.16 -8.75 4.61
C PHE A 774 15.38 -8.72 3.69
N GLU A 775 15.40 -7.74 2.78
CA GLU A 775 16.62 -7.27 2.12
C GLU A 775 17.34 -6.27 3.03
N PRO A 776 18.68 -6.30 3.14
CA PRO A 776 19.42 -5.37 3.98
C PRO A 776 19.25 -3.91 3.55
N SER A 777 19.04 -3.02 4.52
CA SER A 777 18.91 -1.57 4.31
C SER A 777 20.00 -0.79 5.05
N ILE A 778 20.48 0.30 4.43
CA ILE A 778 21.57 1.13 4.96
C ILE A 778 21.01 2.45 5.50
N TYR A 779 21.40 2.79 6.72
CA TYR A 779 21.07 4.03 7.41
C TYR A 779 22.34 4.80 7.69
N LEU A 780 22.55 5.91 7.00
CA LEU A 780 23.73 6.76 7.11
C LEU A 780 23.29 8.11 7.67
N ASN A 781 23.70 8.42 8.89
CA ASN A 781 23.60 9.77 9.42
C ASN A 781 25.02 10.31 9.62
N ASP A 782 25.39 11.30 8.81
CA ASP A 782 26.71 11.96 8.88
C ASP A 782 26.80 12.89 10.12
N ALA A 783 25.65 13.25 10.69
CA ALA A 783 25.53 13.94 11.96
C ALA A 783 25.19 12.92 13.09
N SER A 784 24.32 13.28 14.03
CA SER A 784 23.98 12.42 15.17
C SER A 784 22.51 12.08 15.27
N TYR A 785 22.22 10.92 15.89
CA TYR A 785 20.91 10.61 16.45
C TYR A 785 20.85 11.19 17.87
N LEU A 786 20.02 12.22 18.08
CA LEU A 786 19.88 12.90 19.36
C LEU A 786 18.63 12.38 20.09
N LEU A 787 18.81 11.59 21.15
CA LEU A 787 17.68 11.11 21.97
C LEU A 787 17.36 12.17 23.04
N THR A 788 16.28 12.91 22.83
CA THR A 788 15.97 14.17 23.51
C THR A 788 14.98 14.05 24.67
N ASP A 789 14.34 12.89 24.86
CA ASP A 789 13.40 12.62 25.95
C ASP A 789 13.69 11.27 26.63
N ASP A 790 13.18 11.07 27.85
CA ASP A 790 13.27 9.78 28.54
C ASP A 790 12.41 8.70 27.84
N SER A 791 11.33 9.10 27.14
CA SER A 791 10.52 8.18 26.32
C SER A 791 11.15 7.84 24.96
N ALA A 792 12.25 8.49 24.59
CA ALA A 792 12.85 8.32 23.26
C ALA A 792 13.31 6.87 23.04
N ARG A 793 12.95 6.31 21.89
CA ARG A 793 13.32 4.94 21.51
C ARG A 793 13.94 4.89 20.11
N LEU A 794 15.16 4.40 20.03
CA LEU A 794 15.87 4.14 18.78
C LEU A 794 16.02 2.63 18.59
N VAL A 795 15.48 2.11 17.49
CA VAL A 795 15.46 0.68 17.19
C VAL A 795 16.03 0.42 15.81
N ALA A 796 16.97 -0.52 15.69
CA ALA A 796 17.30 -1.14 14.42
C ALA A 796 17.14 -2.66 14.54
N LYS A 797 16.50 -3.29 13.57
CA LYS A 797 16.23 -4.74 13.56
C LYS A 797 16.04 -5.24 12.13
N ASN A 798 15.93 -6.54 11.94
CA ASN A 798 15.50 -7.12 10.67
C ASN A 798 16.40 -6.73 9.50
N LYS A 799 17.70 -7.01 9.56
CA LYS A 799 18.68 -6.72 8.48
C LYS A 799 18.99 -5.24 8.27
N ALA A 800 18.98 -4.43 9.33
CA ALA A 800 19.37 -3.03 9.27
C ALA A 800 20.90 -2.83 9.47
N SER A 801 21.52 -2.01 8.62
CA SER A 801 22.91 -1.54 8.77
C SER A 801 22.93 -0.05 9.08
N VAL A 802 23.28 0.32 10.31
CA VAL A 802 23.21 1.69 10.82
C VAL A 802 24.60 2.29 10.99
N VAL A 803 24.77 3.52 10.53
CA VAL A 803 25.98 4.32 10.66
C VAL A 803 25.60 5.70 11.20
N GLY A 804 26.31 6.14 12.24
CA GLY A 804 26.12 7.47 12.85
C GLY A 804 26.31 7.43 14.36
N ASP A 805 26.70 8.57 14.93
CA ASP A 805 26.88 8.68 16.38
C ASP A 805 25.54 8.86 17.09
N ILE A 806 25.45 8.32 18.31
CA ILE A 806 24.25 8.41 19.16
C ILE A 806 24.59 9.24 20.40
N HIS A 807 23.79 10.28 20.64
CA HIS A 807 23.94 11.16 21.80
C HIS A 807 22.66 11.23 22.63
N SER A 808 22.81 11.10 23.95
CA SER A 808 21.71 11.36 24.88
C SER A 808 22.19 11.78 26.27
N THR A 809 21.45 12.70 26.89
CA THR A 809 21.55 12.98 28.34
C THR A 809 20.39 12.39 29.13
N LYS A 810 19.47 11.70 28.44
CA LYS A 810 18.19 11.19 28.95
C LYS A 810 18.24 9.69 29.19
N SER A 811 17.25 9.17 29.90
CA SER A 811 17.09 7.73 30.18
C SER A 811 16.47 6.98 28.99
N ALA A 812 16.87 7.34 27.76
CA ALA A 812 16.33 6.81 26.52
C ALA A 812 16.66 5.31 26.32
N SER A 813 15.95 4.66 25.41
CA SER A 813 16.12 3.25 25.07
C SER A 813 16.71 3.07 23.67
N ILE A 814 17.79 2.29 23.56
CA ILE A 814 18.43 1.89 22.31
C ILE A 814 18.30 0.37 22.15
N MET A 815 17.91 -0.12 20.97
CA MET A 815 17.77 -1.55 20.71
C MET A 815 18.29 -1.91 19.32
N PHE A 816 19.24 -2.82 19.27
CA PHE A 816 19.77 -3.41 18.06
C PHE A 816 19.46 -4.91 18.03
N GLY A 817 18.77 -5.35 16.98
CA GLY A 817 18.24 -6.71 16.83
C GLY A 817 16.91 -6.93 17.55
N HIS A 818 16.53 -8.20 17.64
CA HIS A 818 15.31 -8.69 18.29
C HIS A 818 15.63 -9.89 19.19
N ASP A 819 14.68 -10.35 20.01
CA ASP A 819 14.87 -11.56 20.82
C ASP A 819 14.95 -12.83 19.95
N GLU A 820 15.80 -13.80 20.31
CA GLU A 820 16.15 -14.98 19.48
C GLU A 820 14.97 -15.75 18.87
N SER A 821 13.77 -15.67 19.46
CA SER A 821 12.59 -16.39 19.00
C SER A 821 12.07 -16.01 17.61
N ASP A 822 12.58 -14.95 16.98
CA ASP A 822 12.02 -14.41 15.73
C ASP A 822 13.08 -14.02 14.68
N LEU A 823 14.09 -14.89 14.45
CA LEU A 823 15.18 -14.62 13.50
C LEU A 823 14.63 -14.23 12.12
N SER A 824 14.75 -12.94 11.79
CA SER A 824 14.30 -12.43 10.50
C SER A 824 15.06 -13.13 9.37
N GLN A 825 14.32 -13.65 8.39
CA GLN A 825 14.93 -14.35 7.27
C GLN A 825 15.42 -13.36 6.23
N LEU A 826 16.62 -13.60 5.69
CA LEU A 826 17.12 -12.86 4.53
C LEU A 826 16.22 -13.20 3.33
N SER A 827 15.82 -12.19 2.55
CA SER A 827 15.08 -12.44 1.32
C SER A 827 15.90 -13.28 0.34
N ASP A 828 15.25 -14.21 -0.36
CA ASP A 828 15.89 -15.05 -1.38
C ASP A 828 16.45 -14.23 -2.55
N ARG A 829 16.00 -12.97 -2.70
CA ARG A 829 16.49 -12.00 -3.69
C ARG A 829 17.84 -11.37 -3.31
N THR A 830 18.26 -11.50 -2.06
CA THR A 830 19.45 -10.81 -1.56
C THR A 830 20.73 -11.52 -1.97
N SER A 831 21.71 -10.74 -2.44
CA SER A 831 23.10 -11.21 -2.56
C SER A 831 23.66 -11.58 -1.18
N LYS A 832 23.95 -12.86 -0.96
CA LYS A 832 24.59 -13.33 0.28
C LYS A 832 25.92 -12.61 0.57
N GLY A 833 26.70 -12.30 -0.48
CA GLY A 833 27.95 -11.57 -0.34
C GLY A 833 27.74 -10.11 0.10
N LEU A 834 26.72 -9.44 -0.44
CA LEU A 834 26.36 -8.07 -0.02
C LEU A 834 25.86 -8.06 1.43
N ALA A 835 24.97 -9.00 1.78
CA ALA A 835 24.46 -9.14 3.15
C ALA A 835 25.60 -9.42 4.15
N LEU A 836 26.53 -10.31 3.80
CA LEU A 836 27.72 -10.57 4.63
C LEU A 836 28.60 -9.33 4.76
N GLY A 837 28.81 -8.58 3.68
CA GLY A 837 29.62 -7.35 3.69
C GLY A 837 29.01 -6.22 4.55
N LEU A 838 27.68 -6.07 4.53
CA LEU A 838 26.98 -5.03 5.31
C LEU A 838 26.80 -5.42 6.77
N LEU A 839 26.44 -6.69 7.02
CA LEU A 839 25.99 -7.15 8.33
C LEU A 839 27.00 -8.02 9.08
N GLY A 840 28.09 -8.46 8.44
CA GLY A 840 29.09 -9.32 9.08
C GLY A 840 28.56 -10.71 9.50
N GLY A 841 27.39 -11.11 9.01
CA GLY A 841 26.69 -12.35 9.41
C GLY A 841 25.68 -12.19 10.55
N PHE A 842 25.52 -10.98 11.08
CA PHE A 842 24.59 -10.64 12.16
C PHE A 842 23.22 -10.18 11.61
N ASP A 843 22.21 -10.02 12.47
CA ASP A 843 20.93 -9.42 12.06
C ASP A 843 21.07 -7.91 11.85
N VAL A 844 21.83 -7.25 12.72
CA VAL A 844 22.05 -5.80 12.68
C VAL A 844 23.54 -5.50 12.69
N SER A 845 23.95 -4.51 11.90
CA SER A 845 25.27 -3.91 11.98
C SER A 845 25.12 -2.45 12.40
N TYR A 846 25.89 -2.04 13.41
CA TYR A 846 25.94 -0.65 13.86
C TYR A 846 27.39 -0.17 13.84
N ARG A 847 27.65 0.97 13.20
CA ARG A 847 28.97 1.60 13.15
C ARG A 847 28.89 3.04 13.64
N GLY A 848 29.52 3.31 14.78
CA GLY A 848 29.47 4.61 15.43
C GLY A 848 29.87 4.55 16.91
N SER A 849 29.90 5.71 17.54
CA SER A 849 30.04 5.87 18.99
C SER A 849 28.70 6.15 19.66
N VAL A 850 28.55 5.68 20.90
CA VAL A 850 27.36 5.93 21.72
C VAL A 850 27.76 6.71 22.96
N ASN A 851 27.46 8.00 23.01
CA ASN A 851 27.68 8.83 24.20
C ASN A 851 26.32 9.14 24.84
N ALA A 852 25.83 8.18 25.62
CA ALA A 852 24.52 8.19 26.24
C ALA A 852 24.57 7.63 27.68
N PRO A 853 25.29 8.29 28.61
CA PRO A 853 25.61 7.75 29.95
C PRO A 853 24.39 7.50 30.85
N SER A 854 23.23 8.06 30.52
CA SER A 854 21.96 7.83 31.23
C SER A 854 21.08 6.76 30.57
N ALA A 855 21.37 6.38 29.32
CA ALA A 855 20.51 5.54 28.49
C ALA A 855 20.81 4.04 28.65
N SER A 856 19.83 3.24 28.25
CA SER A 856 19.91 1.78 28.24
C SER A 856 19.99 1.26 26.81
N ALA A 857 20.92 0.36 26.52
CA ALA A 857 21.07 -0.30 25.23
C ALA A 857 20.91 -1.83 25.35
N THR A 858 20.25 -2.43 24.36
CA THR A 858 20.18 -3.89 24.17
C THR A 858 20.67 -4.25 22.77
N MET A 859 21.55 -5.24 22.68
CA MET A 859 22.09 -5.80 21.45
C MET A 859 21.84 -7.30 21.42
N ASN A 860 21.09 -7.75 20.43
CA ASN A 860 20.86 -9.16 20.15
C ASN A 860 21.28 -9.44 18.71
N ASN A 861 22.12 -10.45 18.49
CA ASN A 861 22.61 -10.78 17.15
C ASN A 861 23.09 -9.54 16.37
N THR A 862 23.94 -8.72 17.01
CA THR A 862 24.36 -7.42 16.51
C THR A 862 25.88 -7.34 16.38
N TRP A 863 26.36 -6.75 15.28
CA TRP A 863 27.75 -6.35 15.11
C TRP A 863 27.91 -4.86 15.33
N TRP A 864 28.48 -4.46 16.46
CA TRP A 864 28.84 -3.07 16.74
C TRP A 864 30.30 -2.81 16.39
N GLN A 865 30.53 -2.08 15.30
CA GLN A 865 31.81 -1.49 14.93
C GLN A 865 31.99 -0.17 15.69
N LEU A 866 32.63 -0.25 16.86
CA LEU A 866 32.83 0.88 17.76
C LEU A 866 33.98 1.74 17.26
N THR A 867 33.67 2.98 16.84
CA THR A 867 34.61 3.92 16.18
C THR A 867 35.10 5.06 17.08
N GLY A 868 34.65 5.11 18.33
CA GLY A 868 34.91 6.20 19.25
C GLY A 868 34.57 5.83 20.69
N ASP A 869 35.07 6.62 21.64
CA ASP A 869 34.77 6.39 23.06
C ASP A 869 33.26 6.44 23.28
N SER A 870 32.75 5.47 24.04
CA SER A 870 31.31 5.26 24.21
C SER A 870 30.96 5.09 25.69
N ALA A 871 29.82 5.64 26.11
CA ALA A 871 29.34 5.64 27.48
C ALA A 871 27.84 5.28 27.54
N LEU A 872 27.48 4.30 28.37
CA LEU A 872 26.09 3.85 28.59
C LEU A 872 25.80 3.60 30.07
N LYS A 873 24.55 3.74 30.51
CA LYS A 873 24.14 3.31 31.85
C LYS A 873 24.06 1.79 31.92
N THR A 874 23.32 1.19 31.00
CA THR A 874 23.19 -0.27 30.96
C THR A 874 23.39 -0.78 29.54
N LEU A 875 24.15 -1.85 29.37
CA LEU A 875 24.27 -2.58 28.12
C LEU A 875 23.92 -4.05 28.33
N LYS A 876 22.96 -4.56 27.57
CA LYS A 876 22.67 -5.99 27.46
C LYS A 876 23.13 -6.49 26.10
N SER A 877 23.93 -7.55 26.04
CA SER A 877 24.50 -8.07 24.79
C SER A 877 24.36 -9.59 24.73
N THR A 878 23.68 -10.12 23.71
CA THR A 878 23.53 -11.55 23.47
C THR A 878 23.87 -11.88 22.01
N ASN A 879 24.67 -12.93 21.78
CA ASN A 879 25.10 -13.37 20.43
C ASN A 879 25.65 -12.21 19.56
N SER A 880 26.33 -11.26 20.18
CA SER A 880 26.72 -10.01 19.53
C SER A 880 28.23 -9.86 19.52
N MET A 881 28.74 -8.99 18.65
CA MET A 881 30.17 -8.69 18.58
C MET A 881 30.40 -7.19 18.70
N VAL A 882 31.23 -6.78 19.66
CA VAL A 882 31.80 -5.44 19.73
C VAL A 882 33.19 -5.49 19.10
N TYR A 883 33.32 -4.88 17.92
CA TYR A 883 34.57 -4.77 17.18
C TYR A 883 35.11 -3.36 17.33
N PHE A 884 36.20 -3.22 18.09
CA PHE A 884 36.86 -1.94 18.26
C PHE A 884 37.67 -1.62 16.99
N THR A 885 37.41 -0.46 16.39
CA THR A 885 38.04 -0.05 15.15
C THR A 885 38.25 1.46 15.11
N ASP A 886 39.16 1.91 14.26
CA ASP A 886 39.45 3.33 14.05
C ASP A 886 39.23 3.63 12.57
N SER A 887 38.46 4.67 12.29
CA SER A 887 38.06 5.07 10.94
C SER A 887 39.22 5.57 10.08
N ALA A 888 40.30 6.06 10.68
CA ALA A 888 41.34 6.77 9.94
C ALA A 888 42.58 5.92 9.62
N ASN A 889 43.16 5.19 10.59
CA ASN A 889 44.45 4.50 10.38
C ASN A 889 44.76 3.34 11.34
N ASN A 890 43.76 2.82 12.08
CA ASN A 890 43.99 1.77 13.09
C ASN A 890 44.99 2.16 14.19
N LYS A 891 45.09 3.46 14.52
CA LYS A 891 46.08 3.99 15.47
C LYS A 891 45.51 4.35 16.83
N LYS A 892 44.26 4.85 16.87
CA LYS A 892 43.63 5.26 18.12
C LYS A 892 42.92 4.08 18.77
N PHE A 893 43.19 3.88 20.05
CA PHE A 893 42.46 2.94 20.90
C PHE A 893 41.26 3.62 21.56
N HIS A 894 40.17 2.88 21.74
CA HIS A 894 38.91 3.40 22.26
C HIS A 894 38.48 2.69 23.55
N THR A 895 37.70 3.40 24.37
CA THR A 895 37.12 2.84 25.60
C THR A 895 35.59 2.78 25.50
N LEU A 896 35.02 1.61 25.78
CA LEU A 896 33.60 1.43 26.05
C LEU A 896 33.39 1.43 27.57
N THR A 897 32.74 2.45 28.10
CA THR A 897 32.42 2.59 29.52
C THR A 897 30.94 2.31 29.77
N VAL A 898 30.61 1.36 30.65
CA VAL A 898 29.23 1.03 31.00
C VAL A 898 29.07 0.96 32.52
N ASP A 899 27.98 1.49 33.08
CA ASP A 899 27.71 1.29 34.51
C ASP A 899 27.37 -0.19 34.80
N GLU A 900 26.41 -0.77 34.08
CA GLU A 900 25.99 -2.16 34.22
C GLU A 900 26.02 -2.91 32.88
N LEU A 901 26.81 -3.98 32.79
CA LEU A 901 26.92 -4.83 31.60
C LEU A 901 26.42 -6.25 31.91
N ALA A 902 25.43 -6.71 31.15
CA ALA A 902 25.04 -8.12 31.09
C ALA A 902 25.34 -8.66 29.69
N THR A 903 26.30 -9.56 29.57
CA THR A 903 26.80 -10.02 28.26
C THR A 903 26.93 -11.53 28.20
N SER A 904 26.34 -12.17 27.20
CA SER A 904 26.40 -13.61 27.02
C SER A 904 26.61 -14.01 25.56
N ASN A 905 27.36 -15.09 25.33
CA ASN A 905 27.66 -15.61 23.99
C ASN A 905 28.18 -14.53 23.01
N SER A 906 28.86 -13.50 23.53
CA SER A 906 29.28 -12.34 22.77
C SER A 906 30.81 -12.27 22.62
N ALA A 907 31.28 -11.59 21.58
CA ALA A 907 32.72 -11.40 21.35
C ALA A 907 33.10 -9.93 21.45
N TYR A 908 34.26 -9.66 22.05
CA TYR A 908 34.87 -8.34 22.09
C TYR A 908 36.22 -8.43 21.39
N ALA A 909 36.28 -7.90 20.18
CA ALA A 909 37.46 -7.91 19.33
C ALA A 909 38.21 -6.60 19.51
N MET A 910 39.35 -6.70 20.21
CA MET A 910 40.17 -5.59 20.66
C MET A 910 41.52 -5.60 19.94
N ARG A 911 42.11 -4.42 19.77
CA ARG A 911 43.44 -4.28 19.16
C ARG A 911 44.46 -3.93 20.24
N THR A 912 45.71 -4.35 20.03
CA THR A 912 46.85 -3.91 20.84
C THR A 912 48.11 -3.74 20.01
N ASN A 913 48.92 -2.74 20.35
CA ASN A 913 50.29 -2.57 19.83
C ASN A 913 51.36 -3.15 20.78
N LEU A 914 50.96 -3.99 21.74
CA LEU A 914 51.81 -4.54 22.81
C LEU A 914 52.28 -3.50 23.86
N SER A 915 51.68 -2.31 23.91
CA SER A 915 51.85 -1.32 25.00
C SER A 915 50.53 -0.71 25.46
N GLU A 916 49.62 -0.45 24.51
CA GLU A 916 48.28 0.07 24.71
C GLU A 916 47.26 -0.86 24.04
N SER A 917 45.99 -0.70 24.38
CA SER A 917 44.89 -1.48 23.81
C SER A 917 43.57 -0.72 23.86
N ASP A 918 42.63 -1.19 23.05
CA ASP A 918 41.21 -0.91 23.27
C ASP A 918 40.76 -1.44 24.65
N LYS A 919 39.74 -0.83 25.23
CA LYS A 919 39.30 -1.13 26.60
C LYS A 919 37.79 -1.24 26.75
N LEU A 920 37.38 -2.16 27.62
CA LEU A 920 36.03 -2.24 28.20
C LEU A 920 36.10 -1.92 29.69
N GLU A 921 35.42 -0.87 30.13
CA GLU A 921 35.34 -0.45 31.53
C GLU A 921 33.91 -0.59 32.04
N VAL A 922 33.70 -1.47 33.02
CA VAL A 922 32.41 -1.65 33.70
C VAL A 922 32.49 -1.08 35.11
N LYS A 923 31.62 -0.12 35.45
CA LYS A 923 31.77 0.67 36.70
C LYS A 923 31.04 0.10 37.91
N LYS A 924 29.87 -0.52 37.72
CA LYS A 924 28.97 -0.92 38.84
C LYS A 924 28.66 -2.41 38.87
N HIS A 925 28.37 -3.03 37.74
CA HIS A 925 28.03 -4.45 37.71
C HIS A 925 28.33 -5.12 36.36
N LEU A 926 29.03 -6.25 36.38
CA LEU A 926 29.27 -7.09 35.20
C LEU A 926 28.73 -8.51 35.46
N SER A 927 27.91 -9.02 34.55
CA SER A 927 27.32 -10.36 34.62
C SER A 927 27.23 -11.04 33.24
N GLY A 928 27.03 -12.36 33.26
CA GLY A 928 26.84 -13.20 32.07
C GLY A 928 28.00 -14.17 31.83
N GLU A 929 28.00 -14.86 30.70
CA GLU A 929 28.89 -16.01 30.48
C GLU A 929 29.24 -16.25 29.00
N ASN A 930 30.24 -17.09 28.75
CA ASN A 930 30.64 -17.52 27.41
C ASN A 930 31.09 -16.38 26.47
N ASN A 931 31.62 -15.29 27.02
CA ASN A 931 32.10 -14.18 26.21
C ASN A 931 33.56 -14.35 25.82
N ILE A 932 33.90 -14.00 24.58
CA ILE A 932 35.24 -14.18 24.02
C ILE A 932 35.97 -12.85 23.95
N LEU A 933 37.20 -12.81 24.43
CA LEU A 933 38.16 -11.74 24.12
C LEU A 933 39.03 -12.19 22.94
N LEU A 934 38.88 -11.52 21.81
CA LEU A 934 39.78 -11.62 20.66
C LEU A 934 40.75 -10.43 20.75
N VAL A 935 42.05 -10.70 20.69
CA VAL A 935 43.07 -9.67 20.88
C VAL A 935 44.04 -9.73 19.72
N ASP A 936 43.84 -8.84 18.75
CA ASP A 936 44.69 -8.77 17.58
C ASP A 936 45.95 -7.97 17.91
N PHE A 937 47.12 -8.59 17.75
CA PHE A 937 48.40 -7.90 17.88
C PHE A 937 48.76 -7.20 16.58
N LEU A 938 48.92 -5.88 16.63
CA LEU A 938 49.43 -5.09 15.50
C LEU A 938 50.95 -5.29 15.29
N GLN A 939 51.64 -5.96 16.23
CA GLN A 939 53.09 -6.23 16.21
C GLN A 939 53.41 -7.65 16.73
N LYS A 940 54.44 -8.31 16.18
CA LYS A 940 54.82 -9.69 16.56
C LYS A 940 55.24 -9.77 18.05
N PRO A 941 54.69 -10.72 18.83
CA PRO A 941 55.18 -11.01 20.18
C PRO A 941 56.60 -11.59 20.15
N THR A 942 57.52 -11.03 20.94
CA THR A 942 58.83 -11.64 21.22
C THR A 942 58.75 -12.50 22.50
N PRO A 943 59.32 -13.72 22.52
CA PRO A 943 59.27 -14.60 23.71
C PRO A 943 59.82 -13.96 25.00
N GLU A 944 60.72 -12.99 24.86
CA GLU A 944 61.42 -12.32 25.96
C GLU A 944 60.61 -11.19 26.63
N LYS A 945 59.55 -10.69 25.98
CA LYS A 945 58.77 -9.55 26.49
C LYS A 945 57.61 -10.04 27.36
N GLN A 946 57.69 -9.85 28.67
CA GLN A 946 56.53 -9.99 29.56
C GLN A 946 55.49 -8.92 29.21
N LEU A 947 54.28 -9.34 28.84
CA LEU A 947 53.16 -8.43 28.58
C LEU A 947 52.31 -8.28 29.85
N ASN A 948 51.76 -7.09 30.06
CA ASN A 948 50.74 -6.82 31.07
C ASN A 948 49.87 -5.65 30.60
N ILE A 949 48.90 -5.94 29.74
CA ILE A 949 48.07 -4.93 29.07
C ILE A 949 46.61 -5.12 29.50
N GLU A 950 46.05 -4.12 30.18
CA GLU A 950 44.65 -4.15 30.68
C GLU A 950 43.65 -4.01 29.52
N LEU A 951 42.80 -5.03 29.35
CA LEU A 951 41.77 -5.09 28.31
C LEU A 951 40.37 -4.78 28.87
N VAL A 952 40.06 -5.34 30.04
CA VAL A 952 38.77 -5.20 30.70
C VAL A 952 38.97 -4.84 32.17
N SER A 953 38.18 -3.91 32.70
CA SER A 953 38.05 -3.65 34.15
C SER A 953 36.59 -3.71 34.60
N ALA A 954 36.36 -4.28 35.78
CA ALA A 954 35.04 -4.43 36.39
C ALA A 954 35.12 -4.38 37.93
N PRO A 955 33.99 -4.21 38.64
CA PRO A 955 33.97 -4.25 40.11
C PRO A 955 34.48 -5.59 40.65
N LYS A 956 35.13 -5.55 41.81
CA LYS A 956 35.79 -6.70 42.47
C LYS A 956 34.96 -7.98 42.53
N ASP A 957 33.66 -7.89 42.81
CA ASP A 957 32.77 -9.05 42.97
C ASP A 957 32.33 -9.72 41.65
N THR A 958 32.92 -9.33 40.52
CA THR A 958 32.61 -9.92 39.21
C THR A 958 33.24 -11.30 39.07
N ASN A 959 32.49 -12.27 38.51
CA ASN A 959 33.03 -13.59 38.19
C ASN A 959 34.17 -13.50 37.16
N GLU A 960 35.34 -14.05 37.50
CA GLU A 960 36.52 -14.05 36.63
C GLU A 960 36.33 -14.76 35.28
N ASN A 961 35.37 -15.69 35.20
CA ASN A 961 35.10 -16.52 34.02
C ASN A 961 34.10 -15.89 33.03
N VAL A 962 33.67 -14.64 33.25
CA VAL A 962 32.78 -13.93 32.30
C VAL A 962 33.40 -13.87 30.90
N PHE A 963 34.72 -13.73 30.83
CA PHE A 963 35.50 -13.69 29.60
C PHE A 963 36.48 -14.87 29.49
N LYS A 964 36.64 -15.38 28.28
CA LYS A 964 37.67 -16.38 27.92
C LYS A 964 38.43 -15.96 26.68
N ALA A 965 39.68 -16.41 26.57
CA ALA A 965 40.45 -16.34 25.34
C ALA A 965 39.90 -17.36 24.32
N SER A 966 40.05 -17.06 23.03
CA SER A 966 39.74 -18.00 21.95
C SER A 966 40.94 -18.18 21.03
N LYS A 967 41.05 -19.39 20.47
CA LYS A 967 42.09 -19.77 19.52
C LYS A 967 41.77 -19.19 18.13
N GLN A 968 42.76 -18.58 17.51
CA GLN A 968 42.76 -18.16 16.10
C GLN A 968 43.72 -19.05 15.30
N THR A 969 43.40 -19.37 14.05
CA THR A 969 44.35 -20.07 13.15
C THR A 969 45.13 -19.01 12.37
N ILE A 970 46.45 -19.07 12.44
CA ILE A 970 47.37 -18.20 11.71
C ILE A 970 48.39 -19.06 10.98
N GLY A 971 48.42 -19.02 9.65
CA GLY A 971 49.32 -19.81 8.82
C GLY A 971 49.13 -21.32 9.02
N PHE A 972 50.22 -22.03 9.34
CA PHE A 972 50.16 -23.47 9.68
C PHE A 972 50.14 -23.74 11.19
N SER A 973 49.69 -22.75 11.96
CA SER A 973 49.67 -22.77 13.43
C SER A 973 48.37 -22.23 14.00
N ASP A 974 48.05 -22.64 15.22
CA ASP A 974 46.98 -22.12 16.04
C ASP A 974 47.56 -21.21 17.11
N VAL A 975 47.04 -19.99 17.24
CA VAL A 975 47.49 -18.94 18.18
C VAL A 975 46.37 -18.62 19.17
N THR A 976 46.66 -18.61 20.47
CA THR A 976 45.68 -18.27 21.52
C THR A 976 46.26 -17.19 22.45
N PRO A 977 45.59 -16.05 22.68
CA PRO A 977 46.04 -15.07 23.66
C PRO A 977 45.97 -15.65 25.07
N VAL A 978 46.99 -15.38 25.88
CA VAL A 978 47.03 -15.74 27.30
C VAL A 978 46.50 -14.55 28.08
N ILE A 979 45.31 -14.71 28.64
CA ILE A 979 44.61 -13.68 29.41
C ILE A 979 44.60 -14.11 30.88
N THR A 980 45.07 -13.24 31.76
CA THR A 980 45.12 -13.47 33.20
C THR A 980 44.27 -12.45 33.92
N THR A 981 43.51 -12.89 34.92
CA THR A 981 42.77 -12.01 35.82
C THR A 981 43.66 -11.52 36.96
N ARG A 982 43.48 -10.26 37.35
CA ARG A 982 44.13 -9.65 38.51
C ARG A 982 43.11 -8.89 39.33
N GLU A 983 43.00 -9.23 40.59
CA GLU A 983 42.14 -8.55 41.55
C GLU A 983 42.96 -7.54 42.36
N THR A 984 42.38 -6.36 42.58
CA THR A 984 42.86 -5.29 43.45
C THR A 984 41.76 -4.93 44.44
N ASP A 985 42.01 -4.03 45.38
CA ASP A 985 41.04 -3.66 46.42
C ASP A 985 39.69 -3.17 45.83
N ASP A 986 39.71 -2.51 44.67
CA ASP A 986 38.53 -1.88 44.08
C ASP A 986 37.99 -2.57 42.82
N LYS A 987 38.83 -3.35 42.11
CA LYS A 987 38.49 -3.88 40.79
C LYS A 987 39.16 -5.21 40.46
N ILE A 988 38.51 -5.97 39.57
CA ILE A 988 39.11 -7.09 38.83
C ILE A 988 39.42 -6.65 37.39
N THR A 989 40.58 -7.05 36.87
CA THR A 989 41.03 -6.73 35.51
C THR A 989 41.43 -7.98 34.73
N TRP A 990 41.08 -8.04 33.44
CA TRP A 990 41.58 -9.04 32.49
C TRP A 990 42.73 -8.42 31.69
N SER A 991 43.92 -9.02 31.80
CA SER A 991 45.13 -8.51 31.15
C SER A 991 45.75 -9.52 30.18
N LEU A 992 46.21 -9.04 29.03
CA LEU A 992 47.00 -9.83 28.08
C LEU A 992 48.44 -10.01 28.61
N THR A 993 48.88 -11.27 28.74
CA THR A 993 50.22 -11.63 29.24
C THR A 993 51.11 -12.38 28.25
N GLY A 994 50.54 -12.94 27.18
CA GLY A 994 51.31 -13.67 26.17
C GLY A 994 50.45 -14.31 25.08
N TYR A 995 51.04 -15.18 24.27
CA TYR A 995 50.36 -16.00 23.25
C TYR A 995 50.92 -17.43 23.25
N ASN A 996 50.05 -18.43 23.10
CA ASN A 996 50.42 -19.84 22.88
C ASN A 996 50.27 -20.22 21.41
N THR A 997 51.25 -20.96 20.85
CA THR A 997 51.30 -21.33 19.42
C THR A 997 51.55 -22.82 19.22
N VAL A 998 50.68 -23.53 18.49
CA VAL A 998 50.84 -24.98 18.17
C VAL A 998 50.63 -25.26 16.68
N ALA A 999 51.23 -26.32 16.15
CA ALA A 999 51.09 -26.68 14.73
C ALA A 999 49.67 -27.15 14.37
N ASN A 1000 49.11 -26.61 13.30
CA ASN A 1000 47.80 -27.00 12.76
C ASN A 1000 47.95 -28.17 11.76
N LYS A 1001 47.43 -29.34 12.14
CA LYS A 1001 47.55 -30.58 11.35
C LYS A 1001 46.76 -30.53 10.03
N GLU A 1002 45.63 -29.83 10.02
CA GLU A 1002 44.77 -29.71 8.85
C GLU A 1002 45.44 -28.83 7.78
N ALA A 1003 45.91 -27.64 8.17
CA ALA A 1003 46.68 -26.76 7.29
C ALA A 1003 47.93 -27.46 6.71
N THR A 1004 48.56 -28.33 7.50
CA THR A 1004 49.71 -29.14 7.08
C THR A 1004 49.34 -30.20 6.03
N ARG A 1005 48.18 -30.86 6.17
CA ARG A 1005 47.67 -31.83 5.19
C ARG A 1005 47.26 -31.14 3.88
N ASN A 1006 46.60 -30.00 3.98
CA ASN A 1006 46.14 -29.18 2.85
C ASN A 1006 47.31 -28.74 1.96
N ALA A 1007 48.42 -28.38 2.60
CA ALA A 1007 49.67 -28.07 1.93
C ALA A 1007 50.24 -29.24 1.10
N ALA A 1008 50.26 -30.45 1.66
CA ALA A 1008 50.71 -31.65 0.94
C ALA A 1008 49.77 -32.02 -0.22
N ALA A 1009 48.46 -31.84 -0.03
CA ALA A 1009 47.47 -32.11 -1.07
C ALA A 1009 47.66 -31.21 -2.30
N LEU A 1010 47.90 -29.90 -2.10
CA LEU A 1010 48.19 -28.96 -3.18
C LEU A 1010 49.46 -29.38 -3.97
N PHE A 1011 50.48 -29.91 -3.29
CA PHE A 1011 51.71 -30.31 -3.95
C PHE A 1011 51.64 -31.64 -4.71
N SER A 1012 50.67 -32.50 -4.40
CA SER A 1012 50.39 -33.73 -5.16
C SER A 1012 49.83 -33.50 -6.57
N VAL A 1013 49.37 -32.28 -6.88
CA VAL A 1013 48.75 -31.92 -8.16
C VAL A 1013 49.67 -32.22 -9.34
N ASP A 1014 50.94 -31.83 -9.28
CA ASP A 1014 51.85 -31.95 -10.42
C ASP A 1014 52.10 -33.43 -10.81
N TYR A 1015 52.10 -34.34 -9.83
CA TYR A 1015 52.21 -35.79 -10.10
C TYR A 1015 50.97 -36.32 -10.84
N LYS A 1016 49.78 -35.82 -10.49
CA LYS A 1016 48.53 -36.20 -11.16
C LYS A 1016 48.43 -35.58 -12.55
N ALA A 1017 48.89 -34.35 -12.72
CA ALA A 1017 49.05 -33.73 -14.05
C ALA A 1017 50.04 -34.53 -14.92
N PHE A 1018 51.13 -35.05 -14.33
CA PHE A 1018 52.03 -35.98 -15.02
C PHE A 1018 51.30 -37.28 -15.44
N LEU A 1019 50.47 -37.87 -14.57
CA LEU A 1019 49.67 -39.05 -14.95
C LEU A 1019 48.72 -38.77 -16.13
N ASN A 1020 48.17 -37.56 -16.26
CA ASN A 1020 47.34 -37.19 -17.41
C ASN A 1020 48.13 -37.15 -18.73
N GLU A 1021 49.46 -36.97 -18.65
CA GLU A 1021 50.38 -37.11 -19.78
C GLU A 1021 50.79 -38.57 -20.04
N VAL A 1022 50.72 -39.45 -19.03
CA VAL A 1022 50.97 -40.89 -19.14
C VAL A 1022 49.75 -41.56 -19.77
N ASN A 1023 49.80 -41.82 -21.08
CA ASN A 1023 48.69 -42.44 -21.81
C ASN A 1023 49.16 -43.53 -22.77
N ASN A 1024 48.44 -44.65 -22.77
CA ASN A 1024 48.64 -45.83 -23.63
C ASN A 1024 48.80 -45.41 -25.10
N LEU A 1025 49.87 -45.88 -25.72
CA LEU A 1025 50.26 -45.56 -27.09
C LEU A 1025 49.24 -46.05 -28.12
N ASN A 1026 48.63 -47.21 -27.87
CA ASN A 1026 47.64 -47.84 -28.76
C ASN A 1026 46.34 -46.99 -28.91
N LYS A 1027 46.13 -45.97 -28.06
CA LYS A 1027 44.94 -45.11 -28.11
C LYS A 1027 45.02 -43.93 -29.09
N ARG A 1028 46.17 -43.74 -29.77
CA ARG A 1028 46.46 -42.49 -30.51
C ARG A 1028 45.83 -42.37 -31.88
N MET A 1029 45.75 -43.45 -32.65
CA MET A 1029 45.71 -43.35 -34.12
C MET A 1029 44.55 -44.11 -34.78
N GLY A 1030 43.55 -44.55 -34.01
CA GLY A 1030 42.62 -45.58 -34.47
C GLY A 1030 43.35 -46.91 -34.66
N ASP A 1031 42.69 -47.91 -35.23
CA ASP A 1031 43.45 -49.08 -35.71
C ASP A 1031 44.45 -48.59 -36.78
N LEU A 1032 45.73 -48.98 -36.70
CA LEU A 1032 46.68 -48.69 -37.78
C LEU A 1032 46.73 -49.81 -38.84
N ARG A 1033 46.12 -50.97 -38.54
CA ARG A 1033 46.08 -52.10 -39.47
C ARG A 1033 45.28 -51.73 -40.72
N ASP A 1034 45.74 -52.13 -41.89
CA ASP A 1034 45.07 -51.93 -43.18
C ASP A 1034 45.01 -50.46 -43.67
N ILE A 1035 46.00 -49.62 -43.33
CA ILE A 1035 46.12 -48.26 -43.89
C ILE A 1035 46.79 -48.31 -45.25
N ASN A 1036 46.11 -47.77 -46.26
CA ASN A 1036 46.61 -47.70 -47.64
C ASN A 1036 47.46 -46.45 -47.96
N GLY A 1037 47.46 -45.42 -47.09
CA GLY A 1037 48.21 -44.17 -47.29
C GLY A 1037 49.65 -44.24 -46.76
N GLU A 1038 50.59 -43.62 -47.49
CA GLU A 1038 52.01 -43.57 -47.11
C GLU A 1038 52.28 -42.59 -45.95
N ALA A 1039 51.41 -41.58 -45.78
CA ALA A 1039 51.52 -40.59 -44.73
C ALA A 1039 50.20 -40.43 -43.97
N GLY A 1040 50.31 -40.04 -42.70
CA GLY A 1040 49.17 -39.81 -41.83
C GLY A 1040 49.26 -38.49 -41.09
N ALA A 1041 48.13 -37.79 -41.01
CA ALA A 1041 47.91 -36.75 -40.03
C ALA A 1041 46.79 -37.19 -39.10
N TRP A 1042 46.98 -37.00 -37.79
CA TRP A 1042 45.98 -37.39 -36.80
C TRP A 1042 45.86 -36.36 -35.69
N ALA A 1043 44.66 -36.32 -35.12
CA ALA A 1043 44.33 -35.53 -33.95
C ALA A 1043 43.58 -36.41 -32.96
N ARG A 1044 43.93 -36.29 -31.69
CA ARG A 1044 43.31 -36.95 -30.57
C ARG A 1044 42.88 -35.91 -29.56
N ILE A 1045 41.68 -36.07 -29.04
CA ILE A 1045 41.18 -35.34 -27.88
C ILE A 1045 40.77 -36.35 -26.81
N MET A 1046 41.38 -36.24 -25.65
CA MET A 1046 41.00 -37.00 -24.47
C MET A 1046 40.49 -36.03 -23.42
N SER A 1047 39.24 -36.19 -23.02
CA SER A 1047 38.66 -35.45 -21.91
C SER A 1047 38.35 -36.42 -20.78
N GLY A 1048 38.89 -36.15 -19.59
CA GLY A 1048 38.74 -37.05 -18.46
C GLY A 1048 38.51 -36.32 -17.15
N THR A 1049 38.02 -37.09 -16.19
CA THR A 1049 37.82 -36.69 -14.80
C THR A 1049 38.47 -37.73 -13.91
N GLY A 1050 39.08 -37.29 -12.82
CA GLY A 1050 39.63 -38.17 -11.80
C GLY A 1050 39.34 -37.69 -10.39
N SER A 1051 39.52 -38.60 -9.46
CA SER A 1051 39.31 -38.37 -8.03
C SER A 1051 40.36 -39.05 -7.16
N ALA A 1052 40.60 -38.45 -5.99
CA ALA A 1052 41.47 -38.99 -4.96
C ALA A 1052 40.99 -38.59 -3.55
N SER A 1053 41.65 -39.12 -2.51
CA SER A 1053 41.35 -38.78 -1.11
C SER A 1053 41.45 -37.27 -0.83
N GLY A 1054 40.64 -36.79 0.14
CA GLY A 1054 40.65 -35.38 0.57
C GLY A 1054 39.82 -34.44 -0.32
N GLY A 1055 38.74 -34.97 -0.92
CA GLY A 1055 37.87 -34.19 -1.82
C GLY A 1055 38.52 -33.84 -3.15
N PHE A 1056 39.68 -34.43 -3.47
CA PHE A 1056 40.40 -34.11 -4.69
C PHE A 1056 39.62 -34.58 -5.91
N SER A 1057 39.42 -33.66 -6.86
CA SER A 1057 38.92 -33.97 -8.19
C SER A 1057 39.66 -33.13 -9.23
N ASP A 1058 40.01 -33.74 -10.35
CA ASP A 1058 40.51 -33.06 -11.52
C ASP A 1058 39.68 -33.35 -12.76
N ASN A 1059 39.70 -32.42 -13.70
CA ASN A 1059 39.28 -32.65 -15.07
C ASN A 1059 40.39 -32.16 -15.99
N TYR A 1060 40.54 -32.84 -17.13
CA TYR A 1060 41.55 -32.48 -18.10
C TYR A 1060 41.02 -32.68 -19.51
N THR A 1061 41.48 -31.83 -20.42
CA THR A 1061 41.33 -31.99 -21.86
C THR A 1061 42.71 -31.99 -22.48
N HIS A 1062 43.13 -33.16 -22.92
CA HIS A 1062 44.40 -33.42 -23.59
C HIS A 1062 44.17 -33.47 -25.09
N VAL A 1063 44.67 -32.47 -25.80
CA VAL A 1063 44.71 -32.43 -27.25
C VAL A 1063 46.10 -32.86 -27.70
N GLN A 1064 46.14 -33.81 -28.61
CA GLN A 1064 47.37 -34.31 -29.18
C GLN A 1064 47.24 -34.34 -30.69
N VAL A 1065 48.21 -33.74 -31.39
CA VAL A 1065 48.29 -33.79 -32.84
C VAL A 1065 49.59 -34.46 -33.25
N GLY A 1066 49.56 -35.17 -34.37
CA GLY A 1066 50.75 -35.82 -34.89
C GLY A 1066 50.70 -36.05 -36.38
N VAL A 1067 51.91 -36.21 -36.92
CA VAL A 1067 52.14 -36.64 -38.29
C VAL A 1067 53.10 -37.81 -38.27
N ASP A 1068 52.84 -38.79 -39.12
CA ASP A 1068 53.69 -39.97 -39.31
C ASP A 1068 53.84 -40.32 -40.78
N LYS A 1069 54.87 -41.10 -41.05
CA LYS A 1069 55.10 -41.78 -42.31
C LYS A 1069 55.06 -43.28 -42.08
N LYS A 1070 54.33 -43.98 -42.94
CA LYS A 1070 54.31 -45.44 -43.05
C LYS A 1070 55.51 -45.90 -43.89
N HIS A 1071 56.23 -46.90 -43.41
CA HIS A 1071 57.27 -47.62 -44.13
C HIS A 1071 56.85 -49.08 -44.21
N GLU A 1072 56.42 -49.51 -45.39
CA GLU A 1072 56.06 -50.92 -45.66
C GLU A 1072 57.34 -51.74 -45.81
N LEU A 1073 57.53 -52.70 -44.90
CA LEU A 1073 58.63 -53.63 -44.88
C LEU A 1073 58.07 -55.05 -45.01
N ASP A 1074 58.89 -56.02 -45.43
CA ASP A 1074 58.43 -57.41 -45.62
C ASP A 1074 57.89 -57.99 -44.30
N GLY A 1075 56.57 -58.14 -44.21
CA GLY A 1075 55.84 -58.64 -43.03
C GLY A 1075 55.53 -57.62 -41.92
N LEU A 1076 55.85 -56.33 -42.09
CA LEU A 1076 55.50 -55.30 -41.10
C LEU A 1076 55.36 -53.89 -41.70
N ASP A 1077 54.44 -53.12 -41.12
CA ASP A 1077 54.28 -51.69 -41.36
C ASP A 1077 54.88 -50.89 -40.19
N LEU A 1078 55.91 -50.10 -40.46
CA LEU A 1078 56.54 -49.22 -39.46
C LEU A 1078 56.07 -47.77 -39.63
N PHE A 1079 55.52 -47.19 -38.58
CA PHE A 1079 55.12 -45.79 -38.53
C PHE A 1079 56.11 -45.01 -37.67
N THR A 1080 56.68 -43.93 -38.21
CA THR A 1080 57.57 -43.02 -37.45
C THR A 1080 57.02 -41.61 -37.53
N GLY A 1081 56.93 -40.90 -36.40
CA GLY A 1081 56.29 -39.59 -36.38
C GLY A 1081 56.68 -38.65 -35.24
N PHE A 1082 56.17 -37.43 -35.37
CA PHE A 1082 56.31 -36.34 -34.41
C PHE A 1082 54.93 -35.96 -33.85
N THR A 1083 54.88 -35.58 -32.57
CA THR A 1083 53.65 -35.19 -31.88
C THR A 1083 53.83 -33.95 -31.02
N VAL A 1084 52.77 -33.14 -30.94
CA VAL A 1084 52.63 -32.02 -30.01
C VAL A 1084 51.41 -32.25 -29.14
N THR A 1085 51.53 -31.98 -27.84
CA THR A 1085 50.44 -32.09 -26.87
C THR A 1085 50.12 -30.73 -26.27
N HIS A 1086 48.84 -30.53 -25.99
CA HIS A 1086 48.35 -29.45 -25.16
C HIS A 1086 47.34 -30.02 -24.17
N THR A 1087 47.55 -29.80 -22.88
CA THR A 1087 46.65 -30.29 -21.82
C THR A 1087 46.15 -29.10 -21.02
N ASP A 1088 44.86 -28.84 -21.07
CA ASP A 1088 44.22 -27.93 -20.11
C ASP A 1088 43.60 -28.79 -19.01
N SER A 1089 44.06 -28.59 -17.77
CA SER A 1089 43.60 -29.31 -16.60
C SER A 1089 43.09 -28.32 -15.57
N SER A 1090 42.01 -28.66 -14.88
CA SER A 1090 41.62 -27.99 -13.65
C SER A 1090 41.51 -29.00 -12.52
N ALA A 1091 42.11 -28.67 -11.39
CA ALA A 1091 42.12 -29.53 -10.21
C ALA A 1091 41.63 -28.74 -9.00
N SER A 1092 40.86 -29.42 -8.16
CA SER A 1092 40.33 -28.85 -6.93
C SER A 1092 40.32 -29.88 -5.81
N ALA A 1093 40.34 -29.37 -4.58
CA ALA A 1093 40.07 -30.08 -3.36
C ALA A 1093 39.29 -29.13 -2.43
N ASP A 1094 38.96 -29.56 -1.22
CA ASP A 1094 38.21 -28.73 -0.25
C ASP A 1094 38.83 -27.34 0.01
N VAL A 1095 40.14 -27.21 -0.22
CA VAL A 1095 40.97 -26.08 0.25
C VAL A 1095 41.82 -25.43 -0.83
N PHE A 1096 41.73 -25.92 -2.07
CA PHE A 1096 42.36 -25.27 -3.22
C PHE A 1096 41.61 -25.58 -4.51
N SER A 1097 41.75 -24.69 -5.47
CA SER A 1097 41.30 -24.88 -6.85
C SER A 1097 42.24 -24.17 -7.79
N GLY A 1098 42.53 -24.77 -8.93
CA GLY A 1098 43.41 -24.16 -9.90
C GLY A 1098 43.42 -24.87 -11.23
N LYS A 1099 44.29 -24.37 -12.10
CA LYS A 1099 44.45 -24.85 -13.46
C LYS A 1099 45.91 -25.13 -13.75
N THR A 1100 46.14 -26.12 -14.59
CA THR A 1100 47.45 -26.49 -15.13
C THR A 1100 47.33 -26.56 -16.65
N LYS A 1101 48.06 -25.70 -17.35
CA LYS A 1101 48.15 -25.71 -18.81
C LYS A 1101 49.50 -26.28 -19.21
N SER A 1102 49.47 -27.39 -19.93
CA SER A 1102 50.65 -28.12 -20.32
C SER A 1102 50.86 -28.05 -21.82
N VAL A 1103 52.10 -27.91 -22.26
CA VAL A 1103 52.49 -27.98 -23.68
C VAL A 1103 53.67 -28.93 -23.80
N GLY A 1104 53.56 -29.93 -24.67
CA GLY A 1104 54.59 -30.92 -24.87
C GLY A 1104 54.89 -31.24 -26.32
N ALA A 1105 56.06 -31.80 -26.57
CA ALA A 1105 56.52 -32.24 -27.89
C ALA A 1105 57.32 -33.54 -27.77
N GLY A 1106 57.16 -34.44 -28.75
CA GLY A 1106 57.77 -35.76 -28.70
C GLY A 1106 57.87 -36.49 -30.03
N LEU A 1107 58.63 -37.59 -30.02
CA LEU A 1107 58.83 -38.52 -31.14
C LEU A 1107 58.25 -39.88 -30.79
N TYR A 1108 57.69 -40.57 -31.77
CA TYR A 1108 57.15 -41.92 -31.60
C TYR A 1108 57.46 -42.84 -32.79
N ALA A 1109 57.42 -44.15 -32.51
CA ALA A 1109 57.53 -45.20 -33.50
C ALA A 1109 56.57 -46.35 -33.16
N SER A 1110 55.83 -46.83 -34.15
CA SER A 1110 54.84 -47.91 -34.02
C SER A 1110 55.07 -48.95 -35.10
N ALA A 1111 55.36 -50.19 -34.74
CA ALA A 1111 55.55 -51.31 -35.67
C ALA A 1111 54.35 -52.25 -35.62
N MET A 1112 53.68 -52.46 -36.76
CA MET A 1112 52.53 -53.34 -36.91
C MET A 1112 52.94 -54.56 -37.74
N PHE A 1113 52.87 -55.76 -37.16
CA PHE A 1113 53.24 -56.99 -37.86
C PHE A 1113 52.01 -57.69 -38.46
N ASP A 1114 52.20 -58.34 -39.60
CA ASP A 1114 51.17 -59.18 -40.25
C ASP A 1114 50.66 -60.31 -39.34
N SER A 1115 51.51 -60.76 -38.41
CA SER A 1115 51.17 -61.78 -37.42
C SER A 1115 50.11 -61.37 -36.41
N GLY A 1116 49.80 -60.08 -36.30
CA GLY A 1116 48.99 -59.50 -35.23
C GLY A 1116 49.80 -58.85 -34.10
N ALA A 1117 51.13 -59.01 -34.05
CA ALA A 1117 51.96 -58.31 -33.07
C ALA A 1117 52.03 -56.79 -33.33
N TYR A 1118 52.26 -56.00 -32.28
CA TYR A 1118 52.65 -54.59 -32.39
C TYR A 1118 53.62 -54.16 -31.28
N ILE A 1119 54.42 -53.14 -31.58
CA ILE A 1119 55.33 -52.48 -30.63
C ILE A 1119 55.24 -50.96 -30.82
N ASP A 1120 55.03 -50.23 -29.73
CA ASP A 1120 54.94 -48.77 -29.72
C ASP A 1120 55.98 -48.16 -28.77
N LEU A 1121 56.65 -47.10 -29.22
CA LEU A 1121 57.65 -46.34 -28.47
C LEU A 1121 57.36 -44.84 -28.53
N ILE A 1122 57.62 -44.11 -27.44
CA ILE A 1122 57.56 -42.63 -27.40
C ILE A 1122 58.55 -42.04 -26.40
N GLY A 1123 59.09 -40.87 -26.75
CA GLY A 1123 59.62 -39.91 -25.77
C GLY A 1123 59.02 -38.51 -25.96
N LYS A 1124 58.72 -37.78 -24.88
CA LYS A 1124 58.28 -36.38 -24.92
C LYS A 1124 58.79 -35.53 -23.74
N TYR A 1125 58.90 -34.24 -23.98
CA TYR A 1125 59.07 -33.19 -22.96
C TYR A 1125 57.74 -32.44 -22.80
N VAL A 1126 57.39 -32.06 -21.57
CA VAL A 1126 56.17 -31.30 -21.26
C VAL A 1126 56.51 -30.16 -20.29
N HIS A 1127 56.09 -28.95 -20.64
CA HIS A 1127 56.13 -27.79 -19.75
C HIS A 1127 54.73 -27.54 -19.18
N HIS A 1128 54.63 -27.21 -17.88
CA HIS A 1128 53.37 -26.98 -17.17
C HIS A 1128 53.36 -25.57 -16.58
N ASP A 1129 52.34 -24.79 -16.92
CA ASP A 1129 52.02 -23.50 -16.31
C ASP A 1129 50.83 -23.68 -15.35
N ASN A 1130 50.99 -23.23 -14.11
CA ASN A 1130 50.06 -23.53 -13.01
C ASN A 1130 49.58 -22.25 -12.33
N GLU A 1131 48.27 -22.16 -12.12
CA GLU A 1131 47.62 -21.11 -11.34
C GLU A 1131 46.70 -21.77 -10.32
N TYR A 1132 47.04 -21.70 -9.03
CA TYR A 1132 46.26 -22.31 -7.96
C TYR A 1132 45.91 -21.31 -6.87
N THR A 1133 44.61 -21.22 -6.55
CA THR A 1133 44.09 -20.49 -5.39
C THR A 1133 43.88 -21.46 -4.23
N ALA A 1134 44.51 -21.17 -3.10
CA ALA A 1134 44.36 -21.93 -1.87
C ALA A 1134 43.74 -21.07 -0.76
N THR A 1135 42.76 -21.63 -0.07
CA THR A 1135 42.02 -20.96 1.02
C THR A 1135 42.61 -21.24 2.40
N PHE A 1136 43.64 -22.09 2.49
CA PHE A 1136 44.33 -22.37 3.75
C PHE A 1136 45.54 -21.44 3.95
N ALA A 1137 45.85 -21.15 5.22
CA ALA A 1137 47.04 -20.41 5.66
C ALA A 1137 47.25 -19.04 4.97
N GLY A 1138 46.19 -18.40 4.46
CA GLY A 1138 46.29 -17.13 3.74
C GLY A 1138 47.11 -17.19 2.45
N LEU A 1139 47.28 -18.37 1.84
CA LEU A 1139 48.16 -18.55 0.67
C LEU A 1139 47.68 -17.75 -0.55
N GLY A 1140 46.37 -17.73 -0.78
CA GLY A 1140 45.76 -17.06 -1.93
C GLY A 1140 46.14 -17.71 -3.26
N THR A 1141 46.12 -16.93 -4.33
CA THR A 1141 46.49 -17.38 -5.69
C THR A 1141 48.01 -17.40 -5.89
N ARG A 1142 48.51 -18.46 -6.53
CA ARG A 1142 49.92 -18.64 -6.88
C ARG A 1142 50.07 -19.09 -8.33
N ASP A 1143 50.85 -18.31 -9.08
CA ASP A 1143 51.29 -18.61 -10.44
C ASP A 1143 52.71 -19.18 -10.42
N TYR A 1144 52.91 -20.33 -11.06
CA TYR A 1144 54.21 -20.99 -11.12
C TYR A 1144 54.32 -21.99 -12.29
N SER A 1145 55.54 -22.25 -12.76
CA SER A 1145 55.79 -23.23 -13.83
C SER A 1145 56.64 -24.41 -13.36
N THR A 1146 56.40 -25.57 -13.97
CA THR A 1146 57.14 -26.83 -13.75
C THR A 1146 57.36 -27.54 -15.10
N HIS A 1147 58.16 -28.60 -15.16
CA HIS A 1147 58.35 -29.38 -16.38
C HIS A 1147 58.54 -30.87 -16.08
N SER A 1148 58.26 -31.70 -17.08
CA SER A 1148 58.43 -33.15 -17.02
C SER A 1148 58.98 -33.78 -18.30
N TRP A 1149 59.70 -34.89 -18.13
CA TRP A 1149 60.14 -35.77 -19.21
C TRP A 1149 59.41 -37.11 -19.13
N TYR A 1150 59.07 -37.69 -20.27
CA TYR A 1150 58.32 -38.94 -20.40
C TYR A 1150 58.94 -39.84 -21.46
N ALA A 1151 59.14 -41.11 -21.13
CA ALA A 1151 59.53 -42.17 -22.06
C ALA A 1151 58.67 -43.42 -21.83
N GLY A 1152 58.04 -43.94 -22.87
CA GLY A 1152 57.12 -45.08 -22.78
C GLY A 1152 57.35 -46.12 -23.87
N ALA A 1153 57.16 -47.39 -23.52
CA ALA A 1153 57.23 -48.53 -24.43
C ALA A 1153 56.07 -49.49 -24.18
N GLU A 1154 55.35 -49.87 -25.23
CA GLU A 1154 54.20 -50.78 -25.20
C GLU A 1154 54.36 -51.90 -26.25
N ALA A 1155 53.88 -53.10 -25.93
CA ALA A 1155 53.84 -54.23 -26.85
C ALA A 1155 52.57 -55.06 -26.67
N GLY A 1156 52.01 -55.57 -27.76
CA GLY A 1156 50.81 -56.43 -27.73
C GLY A 1156 50.68 -57.36 -28.94
N TYR A 1157 49.68 -58.26 -28.91
CA TYR A 1157 49.48 -59.30 -29.93
C TYR A 1157 48.00 -59.57 -30.20
N ARG A 1158 47.49 -59.23 -31.39
CA ARG A 1158 46.11 -59.46 -31.81
C ARG A 1158 45.93 -60.85 -32.44
N TYR A 1159 45.16 -61.68 -31.76
CA TYR A 1159 44.74 -63.00 -32.26
C TYR A 1159 43.31 -62.95 -32.80
N HIS A 1160 43.13 -63.26 -34.09
CA HIS A 1160 41.81 -63.35 -34.73
C HIS A 1160 41.14 -64.69 -34.41
N VAL A 1161 40.05 -64.66 -33.63
CA VAL A 1161 39.23 -65.83 -33.26
C VAL A 1161 38.25 -66.18 -34.38
N THR A 1162 37.77 -65.16 -35.09
CA THR A 1162 37.03 -65.26 -36.36
C THR A 1162 37.58 -64.17 -37.29
N GLU A 1163 37.19 -64.16 -38.57
CA GLU A 1163 37.60 -63.09 -39.50
C GLU A 1163 37.32 -61.70 -38.92
N ASP A 1164 36.17 -61.54 -38.25
CA ASP A 1164 35.72 -60.25 -37.73
C ASP A 1164 35.92 -60.07 -36.21
N ALA A 1165 36.49 -61.02 -35.47
CA ALA A 1165 36.59 -60.92 -34.00
C ALA A 1165 37.95 -61.36 -33.46
N TRP A 1166 38.49 -60.64 -32.48
CA TRP A 1166 39.86 -60.79 -31.99
C TRP A 1166 40.04 -60.55 -30.48
N ILE A 1167 41.17 -61.03 -29.95
CA ILE A 1167 41.65 -60.84 -28.56
C ILE A 1167 43.10 -60.33 -28.62
N GLU A 1168 43.46 -59.36 -27.77
CA GLU A 1168 44.75 -58.64 -27.80
C GLU A 1168 45.33 -58.42 -26.39
N PRO A 1169 46.19 -59.31 -25.87
CA PRO A 1169 47.03 -59.03 -24.70
C PRO A 1169 48.08 -57.93 -24.98
N GLN A 1170 48.37 -57.12 -23.95
CA GLN A 1170 49.27 -55.95 -24.02
C GLN A 1170 50.01 -55.66 -22.70
N ALA A 1171 51.21 -55.07 -22.79
CA ALA A 1171 51.99 -54.60 -21.65
C ALA A 1171 52.75 -53.31 -21.98
N GLU A 1172 52.94 -52.44 -20.98
CA GLU A 1172 53.58 -51.13 -21.12
C GLU A 1172 54.45 -50.77 -19.91
N LEU A 1173 55.53 -50.03 -20.17
CA LEU A 1173 56.41 -49.46 -19.16
C LEU A 1173 56.69 -47.99 -19.47
N VAL A 1174 56.60 -47.13 -18.44
CA VAL A 1174 56.77 -45.67 -18.53
C VAL A 1174 57.75 -45.18 -17.47
N TYR A 1175 58.72 -44.37 -17.89
CA TYR A 1175 59.65 -43.66 -17.01
C TYR A 1175 59.49 -42.15 -17.19
N GLY A 1176 59.64 -41.37 -16.11
CA GLY A 1176 59.63 -39.92 -16.17
C GLY A 1176 60.47 -39.21 -15.12
N SER A 1177 60.57 -37.89 -15.25
CA SER A 1177 61.27 -36.97 -14.35
C SER A 1177 60.43 -35.69 -14.20
N VAL A 1178 60.12 -35.26 -12.97
CA VAL A 1178 59.25 -34.10 -12.66
C VAL A 1178 59.97 -33.11 -11.72
N SER A 1179 59.91 -31.81 -12.04
CA SER A 1179 60.55 -30.72 -11.27
C SER A 1179 59.73 -30.27 -10.05
N GLY A 1180 60.38 -29.88 -8.95
CA GLY A 1180 59.77 -29.32 -7.73
C GLY A 1180 59.53 -27.79 -7.75
N LYS A 1181 59.02 -27.24 -6.63
CA LYS A 1181 58.53 -25.82 -6.51
C LYS A 1181 58.61 -25.25 -5.08
N GLN A 1182 58.52 -23.92 -4.91
CA GLN A 1182 58.54 -23.23 -3.60
C GLN A 1182 57.69 -21.95 -3.54
N PHE A 1183 56.99 -21.69 -2.42
CA PHE A 1183 56.23 -20.45 -2.12
C PHE A 1183 56.67 -19.78 -0.80
N ALA A 1184 56.48 -18.46 -0.71
CA ALA A 1184 56.68 -17.67 0.52
C ALA A 1184 55.70 -16.47 0.60
N TRP A 1185 55.07 -16.21 1.76
CA TRP A 1185 54.06 -15.14 1.94
C TRP A 1185 53.84 -14.73 3.42
N LYS A 1186 52.82 -13.90 3.71
CA LYS A 1186 52.39 -13.52 5.07
C LYS A 1186 50.89 -13.81 5.31
N ASP A 1187 50.53 -14.28 6.50
CA ASP A 1187 49.15 -14.46 6.98
C ASP A 1187 48.97 -13.80 8.34
N GLN A 1188 47.99 -12.89 8.48
CA GLN A 1188 47.78 -12.04 9.68
C GLN A 1188 49.09 -11.49 10.27
N GLY A 1189 49.99 -11.02 9.40
CA GLY A 1189 51.31 -10.48 9.75
C GLY A 1189 52.44 -11.51 9.92
N MET A 1190 52.16 -12.82 9.96
CA MET A 1190 53.15 -13.89 10.15
C MET A 1190 53.74 -14.40 8.82
N HIS A 1191 55.07 -14.53 8.73
CA HIS A 1191 55.78 -15.09 7.55
C HIS A 1191 55.65 -16.62 7.44
N LEU A 1192 55.45 -17.11 6.21
CA LEU A 1192 55.20 -18.51 5.86
C LEU A 1192 56.04 -18.94 4.63
N SER A 1193 56.48 -20.21 4.56
CA SER A 1193 57.04 -20.81 3.31
C SER A 1193 56.75 -22.30 3.15
N MET A 1194 56.72 -22.78 1.91
CA MET A 1194 56.37 -24.16 1.51
C MET A 1194 57.20 -24.62 0.29
N LYS A 1195 57.75 -25.84 0.28
CA LYS A 1195 58.65 -26.36 -0.79
C LYS A 1195 58.45 -27.86 -1.12
N ASP A 1196 58.49 -28.23 -2.41
CA ASP A 1196 58.43 -29.60 -2.96
C ASP A 1196 59.74 -29.98 -3.66
N LYS A 1197 60.11 -31.28 -3.67
CA LYS A 1197 61.36 -31.78 -4.30
C LYS A 1197 61.13 -32.45 -5.65
N ASP A 1198 62.16 -32.47 -6.49
CA ASP A 1198 62.19 -33.23 -7.76
C ASP A 1198 62.05 -34.75 -7.52
N TYR A 1199 61.39 -35.47 -8.44
CA TYR A 1199 61.19 -36.93 -8.36
C TYR A 1199 61.04 -37.58 -9.75
N ASN A 1200 61.19 -38.91 -9.82
CA ASN A 1200 61.22 -39.69 -11.07
C ASN A 1200 60.21 -40.85 -11.05
N PRO A 1201 59.01 -40.69 -11.64
CA PRO A 1201 58.03 -41.78 -11.74
C PRO A 1201 58.50 -42.95 -12.61
N LEU A 1202 58.17 -44.18 -12.19
CA LEU A 1202 58.36 -45.40 -12.98
C LEU A 1202 57.08 -46.24 -12.86
N ILE A 1203 56.35 -46.41 -13.96
CA ILE A 1203 54.98 -46.92 -14.01
C ILE A 1203 54.92 -48.12 -14.95
N GLY A 1204 54.30 -49.22 -14.53
CA GLY A 1204 54.03 -50.39 -15.37
C GLY A 1204 52.53 -50.60 -15.60
N ARG A 1205 52.15 -51.18 -16.75
CA ARG A 1205 50.78 -51.58 -17.08
C ARG A 1205 50.75 -52.93 -17.81
N THR A 1206 49.73 -53.75 -17.53
CA THR A 1206 49.43 -55.00 -18.27
C THR A 1206 47.92 -55.12 -18.50
N GLY A 1207 47.46 -55.64 -19.64
CA GLY A 1207 46.02 -55.76 -19.92
C GLY A 1207 45.68 -56.65 -21.12
N VAL A 1208 44.37 -56.84 -21.36
CA VAL A 1208 43.81 -57.62 -22.47
C VAL A 1208 42.59 -56.90 -23.04
N ASP A 1209 42.55 -56.77 -24.36
CA ASP A 1209 41.43 -56.21 -25.11
C ASP A 1209 40.75 -57.26 -25.98
N VAL A 1210 39.44 -57.09 -26.23
CA VAL A 1210 38.65 -57.91 -27.16
C VAL A 1210 37.94 -57.00 -28.14
N GLY A 1211 37.77 -57.41 -29.39
CA GLY A 1211 37.05 -56.59 -30.37
C GLY A 1211 36.35 -57.37 -31.48
N LYS A 1212 35.35 -56.74 -32.09
CA LYS A 1212 34.56 -57.26 -33.21
C LYS A 1212 34.27 -56.18 -34.24
N SER A 1213 34.56 -56.46 -35.50
CA SER A 1213 34.34 -55.58 -36.65
C SER A 1213 33.00 -55.87 -37.36
N PHE A 1214 32.41 -54.82 -37.92
CA PHE A 1214 31.19 -54.84 -38.72
C PHE A 1214 31.44 -54.02 -39.98
N SER A 1215 31.35 -54.64 -41.15
CA SER A 1215 31.73 -54.01 -42.42
C SER A 1215 30.51 -53.82 -43.34
N GLY A 1216 30.42 -52.64 -43.95
CA GLY A 1216 29.54 -52.32 -45.07
C GLY A 1216 30.33 -52.10 -46.36
N LYS A 1217 29.71 -51.55 -47.41
CA LYS A 1217 30.36 -51.42 -48.73
C LYS A 1217 31.61 -50.55 -48.70
N ASP A 1218 31.56 -49.41 -47.99
CA ASP A 1218 32.62 -48.39 -47.95
C ASP A 1218 32.91 -47.93 -46.50
N TRP A 1219 32.60 -48.77 -45.51
CA TRP A 1219 32.80 -48.46 -44.09
C TRP A 1219 33.02 -49.74 -43.27
N LYS A 1220 33.80 -49.64 -42.18
CA LYS A 1220 33.98 -50.71 -41.19
C LYS A 1220 33.96 -50.11 -39.78
N VAL A 1221 33.26 -50.73 -38.85
CA VAL A 1221 33.17 -50.27 -37.46
C VAL A 1221 33.58 -51.42 -36.55
N THR A 1222 34.58 -51.20 -35.69
CA THR A 1222 35.09 -52.17 -34.73
C THR A 1222 34.73 -51.76 -33.32
N ALA A 1223 33.92 -52.56 -32.63
CA ALA A 1223 33.68 -52.42 -31.20
C ALA A 1223 34.78 -53.15 -30.43
N ARG A 1224 35.34 -52.51 -29.38
CA ARG A 1224 36.37 -53.10 -28.50
C ARG A 1224 36.06 -52.87 -27.02
N ALA A 1225 36.54 -53.76 -26.16
CA ALA A 1225 36.52 -53.60 -24.70
C ALA A 1225 37.83 -54.13 -24.09
N GLY A 1226 38.35 -53.46 -23.05
CA GLY A 1226 39.65 -53.74 -22.47
C GLY A 1226 39.67 -53.76 -20.94
N LEU A 1227 40.55 -54.57 -20.37
CA LEU A 1227 40.83 -54.63 -18.93
C LEU A 1227 42.34 -54.62 -18.70
N GLY A 1228 42.83 -53.71 -17.86
CA GLY A 1228 44.24 -53.60 -17.52
C GLY A 1228 44.53 -53.26 -16.05
N TYR A 1229 45.79 -53.31 -15.67
CA TYR A 1229 46.28 -53.00 -14.34
C TYR A 1229 47.55 -52.15 -14.43
N GLN A 1230 47.55 -50.98 -13.79
CA GLN A 1230 48.65 -50.00 -13.77
C GLN A 1230 49.20 -49.82 -12.35
N PHE A 1231 50.52 -49.66 -12.20
CA PHE A 1231 51.17 -49.59 -10.88
C PHE A 1231 52.47 -48.78 -10.87
N ASP A 1232 52.72 -48.05 -9.78
CA ASP A 1232 53.97 -47.33 -9.50
C ASP A 1232 55.04 -48.26 -8.90
N LEU A 1233 56.24 -48.21 -9.47
CA LEU A 1233 57.41 -48.92 -8.98
C LEU A 1233 58.20 -48.11 -7.94
N LEU A 1234 58.05 -46.78 -7.92
CA LEU A 1234 58.75 -45.82 -7.04
C LEU A 1234 57.77 -44.84 -6.36
N ALA A 1235 58.13 -44.32 -5.18
CA ALA A 1235 57.35 -43.29 -4.47
C ALA A 1235 57.73 -41.88 -4.96
N ASN A 1236 56.75 -40.96 -5.02
CA ASN A 1236 56.88 -39.71 -5.77
C ASN A 1236 56.72 -38.46 -4.86
N GLY A 1237 57.80 -37.70 -4.63
CA GLY A 1237 57.78 -36.36 -3.98
C GLY A 1237 58.11 -36.27 -2.47
N GLU A 1238 58.40 -35.04 -1.98
CA GLU A 1238 58.59 -34.69 -0.55
C GLU A 1238 58.32 -33.18 -0.28
N THR A 1239 57.35 -32.84 0.59
CA THR A 1239 56.92 -31.47 0.95
C THR A 1239 57.53 -30.97 2.27
N VAL A 1240 57.92 -29.69 2.34
CA VAL A 1240 58.51 -28.99 3.50
C VAL A 1240 57.76 -27.69 3.82
N LEU A 1241 57.30 -27.47 5.06
CA LEU A 1241 56.58 -26.26 5.53
C LEU A 1241 57.31 -25.51 6.63
N ARG A 1242 57.23 -24.17 6.67
CA ARG A 1242 57.81 -23.32 7.72
C ARG A 1242 56.89 -22.16 8.11
N ASP A 1243 56.71 -21.95 9.41
CA ASP A 1243 56.02 -20.81 10.04
C ASP A 1243 56.69 -20.45 11.39
N ALA A 1244 56.03 -19.64 12.24
CA ALA A 1244 56.55 -19.30 13.56
C ALA A 1244 56.75 -20.51 14.49
N SER A 1245 56.17 -21.68 14.19
CA SER A 1245 56.33 -22.91 14.99
C SER A 1245 57.51 -23.79 14.58
N GLY A 1246 58.17 -23.53 13.44
CA GLY A 1246 59.32 -24.30 12.96
C GLY A 1246 59.11 -25.02 11.61
N GLU A 1247 59.93 -26.04 11.32
CA GLU A 1247 59.94 -26.80 10.06
C GLU A 1247 59.19 -28.15 10.15
N LYS A 1248 58.40 -28.51 9.13
CA LYS A 1248 57.61 -29.77 9.02
C LYS A 1248 57.90 -30.47 7.67
N ARG A 1249 58.07 -31.81 7.61
CA ARG A 1249 58.42 -32.59 6.39
C ARG A 1249 57.47 -33.77 6.12
N ILE A 1250 57.08 -34.00 4.86
CA ILE A 1250 56.05 -34.98 4.43
C ILE A 1250 56.52 -35.75 3.17
N LYS A 1251 56.59 -37.09 3.19
CA LYS A 1251 57.03 -37.92 2.05
C LYS A 1251 55.86 -38.39 1.16
N GLY A 1252 56.10 -38.55 -0.14
CA GLY A 1252 55.14 -39.09 -1.11
C GLY A 1252 54.95 -40.62 -1.06
N GLU A 1253 53.94 -41.11 -1.79
CA GLU A 1253 53.49 -42.51 -1.75
C GLU A 1253 53.48 -43.17 -3.14
N LYS A 1254 53.34 -44.51 -3.18
CA LYS A 1254 53.08 -45.31 -4.40
C LYS A 1254 51.58 -45.51 -4.63
N ASP A 1255 51.16 -45.66 -5.89
CA ASP A 1255 49.77 -45.95 -6.30
C ASP A 1255 49.64 -47.12 -7.31
N SER A 1256 48.45 -47.71 -7.41
CA SER A 1256 48.11 -48.76 -8.40
C SER A 1256 46.60 -48.83 -8.65
N ARG A 1257 46.17 -49.10 -9.89
CA ARG A 1257 44.75 -49.08 -10.29
C ARG A 1257 44.44 -50.09 -11.39
N MET A 1258 43.21 -50.60 -11.39
CA MET A 1258 42.63 -51.37 -12.49
C MET A 1258 42.00 -50.41 -13.51
N LEU A 1259 42.18 -50.66 -14.80
CA LEU A 1259 41.68 -49.87 -15.93
C LEU A 1259 40.64 -50.70 -16.71
N MET A 1260 39.55 -50.07 -17.14
CA MET A 1260 38.46 -50.67 -17.89
C MET A 1260 38.10 -49.75 -19.06
N SER A 1261 38.05 -50.26 -20.28
CA SER A 1261 37.72 -49.46 -21.47
C SER A 1261 36.67 -50.11 -22.37
N VAL A 1262 35.89 -49.29 -23.07
CA VAL A 1262 34.95 -49.71 -24.14
C VAL A 1262 34.98 -48.66 -25.24
N GLY A 1263 35.14 -49.06 -26.51
CA GLY A 1263 35.24 -48.11 -27.61
C GLY A 1263 34.80 -48.65 -28.96
N LEU A 1264 34.75 -47.75 -29.94
CA LEU A 1264 34.42 -47.98 -31.34
C LEU A 1264 35.49 -47.34 -32.21
N ASN A 1265 35.98 -48.06 -33.21
CA ASN A 1265 36.85 -47.53 -34.27
C ASN A 1265 36.14 -47.67 -35.61
N ALA A 1266 35.82 -46.57 -36.26
CA ALA A 1266 35.20 -46.50 -37.58
C ALA A 1266 36.24 -46.16 -38.65
N GLU A 1267 36.29 -46.98 -39.69
CA GLU A 1267 36.98 -46.76 -40.95
C GLU A 1267 35.93 -46.29 -41.96
N ILE A 1268 36.09 -45.09 -42.51
CA ILE A 1268 35.13 -44.44 -43.41
C ILE A 1268 35.85 -44.17 -44.73
N ARG A 1269 35.54 -44.95 -45.76
CA ARG A 1269 36.38 -45.05 -46.97
C ARG A 1269 37.81 -45.46 -46.62
N ASP A 1270 38.72 -45.36 -47.58
CA ASP A 1270 40.08 -45.89 -47.43
C ASP A 1270 41.01 -45.00 -46.57
N ASN A 1271 40.62 -43.73 -46.36
CA ASN A 1271 41.55 -42.69 -45.89
C ASN A 1271 41.17 -42.06 -44.55
N VAL A 1272 39.95 -42.28 -44.05
CA VAL A 1272 39.46 -41.61 -42.83
C VAL A 1272 39.19 -42.64 -41.74
N ARG A 1273 39.80 -42.45 -40.57
CA ARG A 1273 39.53 -43.26 -39.37
C ARG A 1273 39.08 -42.36 -38.23
N PHE A 1274 38.09 -42.84 -37.49
CA PHE A 1274 37.53 -42.18 -36.31
C PHE A 1274 37.39 -43.18 -35.17
N GLY A 1275 38.00 -42.89 -34.01
CA GLY A 1275 37.87 -43.71 -32.82
C GLY A 1275 37.19 -42.96 -31.69
N LEU A 1276 36.40 -43.68 -30.89
CA LEU A 1276 35.78 -43.19 -29.67
C LEU A 1276 35.90 -44.26 -28.59
N GLU A 1277 36.55 -43.96 -27.47
CA GLU A 1277 36.74 -44.88 -26.36
C GLU A 1277 36.36 -44.21 -25.04
N PHE A 1278 35.71 -44.97 -24.18
CA PHE A 1278 35.40 -44.63 -22.80
C PHE A 1278 36.31 -45.44 -21.89
N GLU A 1279 36.94 -44.81 -20.91
CA GLU A 1279 37.78 -45.45 -19.90
C GLU A 1279 37.36 -45.07 -18.48
N LYS A 1280 37.52 -46.04 -17.58
CA LYS A 1280 37.37 -45.88 -16.14
C LYS A 1280 38.46 -46.66 -15.42
N SER A 1281 38.77 -46.25 -14.19
CA SER A 1281 39.64 -47.02 -13.31
C SER A 1281 39.04 -47.23 -11.92
N ALA A 1282 39.61 -48.19 -11.19
CA ALA A 1282 39.22 -48.50 -9.82
C ALA A 1282 40.43 -48.97 -8.98
N PHE A 1283 40.24 -48.95 -7.65
CA PHE A 1283 41.17 -49.45 -6.63
C PHE A 1283 42.44 -48.62 -6.39
N GLY A 1284 42.64 -47.51 -7.11
CA GLY A 1284 43.73 -46.58 -6.88
C GLY A 1284 43.46 -45.53 -5.82
N LYS A 1285 44.55 -44.91 -5.34
CA LYS A 1285 44.54 -43.66 -4.57
C LYS A 1285 44.13 -42.49 -5.45
N TYR A 1286 44.50 -42.53 -6.72
CA TYR A 1286 43.91 -41.75 -7.80
C TYR A 1286 43.21 -42.69 -8.78
N ASN A 1287 41.96 -42.38 -9.12
CA ASN A 1287 41.21 -43.08 -10.15
C ASN A 1287 40.74 -42.10 -11.23
N VAL A 1288 40.88 -42.49 -12.49
CA VAL A 1288 40.11 -41.96 -13.62
C VAL A 1288 38.65 -42.38 -13.42
N ASP A 1289 37.77 -41.42 -13.16
CA ASP A 1289 36.36 -41.66 -12.92
C ASP A 1289 35.61 -41.89 -14.22
N ASN A 1290 35.82 -41.03 -15.20
CA ASN A 1290 35.32 -41.14 -16.56
C ASN A 1290 36.28 -40.41 -17.49
N ALA A 1291 36.75 -41.10 -18.53
CA ALA A 1291 37.50 -40.49 -19.61
C ALA A 1291 36.88 -40.87 -20.96
N VAL A 1292 36.78 -39.89 -21.85
CA VAL A 1292 36.39 -40.06 -23.24
C VAL A 1292 37.56 -39.70 -24.11
N ASN A 1293 37.93 -40.61 -25.00
CA ASN A 1293 39.01 -40.45 -25.93
C ASN A 1293 38.46 -40.53 -27.35
N ALA A 1294 38.49 -39.43 -28.07
CA ALA A 1294 38.14 -39.38 -29.48
C ALA A 1294 39.40 -39.15 -30.32
N ASN A 1295 39.57 -39.92 -31.38
CA ASN A 1295 40.68 -39.77 -32.31
C ASN A 1295 40.16 -39.70 -33.74
N PHE A 1296 40.87 -38.94 -34.57
CA PHE A 1296 40.63 -38.79 -35.98
C PHE A 1296 41.95 -38.90 -36.71
N ARG A 1297 41.99 -39.72 -37.75
CA ARG A 1297 43.15 -39.89 -38.62
C ARG A 1297 42.73 -39.73 -40.06
N TYR A 1298 43.53 -38.98 -40.80
CA TYR A 1298 43.48 -38.92 -42.25
C TYR A 1298 44.79 -39.47 -42.81
N SER A 1299 44.69 -40.46 -43.67
CA SER A 1299 45.81 -41.07 -44.40
C SER A 1299 45.72 -40.70 -45.87
N PHE A 1300 46.85 -40.32 -46.47
CA PHE A 1300 46.91 -39.78 -47.84
C PHE A 1300 48.11 -40.27 -48.61
#